data_AF-A0A8C2UK34-F1
#
_entry.id   AF-A0A8C2UK34-F1
#
_cell.length_a   1.000
_cell.length_b   1.000
_cell.length_c   1.000
_cell.angle_alpha   90.00
_cell.angle_beta   90.00
_cell.angle_gamma   90.00
#
_symmetry.space_group_name_H-M   'P 1'
#
loop_
_entity.id
_entity.type
_entity.pdbx_description
1 polymer ?
#
loop_
_entity_poly.entity_id
_entity_poly.type
_entity_poly.pdbx_seq_one_letter_code
_entity_poly.pdbx_strand_id
1 'polypeptide(L)'
;MLEAPRAGCRAALSLWIVSSFLCRAWTAPPTSQKCDEPLVSGLPHIAFSSSSSMSSSYAPGYAKINKRGGAGGWSPSDSDHYQWLQVDFGNRKQISAIGTQGRYSSSDWVTQYRMLYSDTGRNWKPYHQDGNIWAFPGNVNSDSVVRHDLQHPVIARYVRVVPLDWSAEGRIGLRVEVYGCSYWADVINFDGHVVLPYRFRNKKMKTLKDVVSLKFKTSESEGVLLHGEGQQGDYITLELQKAKLVLSLNLITFGGIPFSGKPSSSSRKNFKGCMESMNYNGINITDLARRKKLEPSSVGNLSFSCVEAYTVPVFFNATSYLEVPGRPEQDLFSVSFQFRTWNPNGLLLFSRFGDNLGNVEIDLTDSKVGVRINVTQAKMSQIDISSGSGLNDGQWHEVRFLAKENFAILTIDGDEASAVRTNSPLQVKTGEKYFFGGFLNQKSNSSHSVLQPSFQGCMQLIQVDDQLVNLYEVAQRKPGSFANVSIDMCAIIDRCVPNHCEHGGKCSQTWDSFKCTCDETGYSGATCHNSIYEPSCEAYKHLGQTSNYYWIDPDGSGPLGPLKVYCNMTEDKVWTIVSHDLQMPTTVVGYTPEKYSVTQLVYSASMDQISAITSSAEYCEQYVSYFCKMSRLLNTPDGSPYTWWVGKANEKHYYWGGSEPGIQKCACGIERNCTDPKYYCNCDADYKQWRKDAGFLSYKDHLPVSQVVVGDTDRQGSEAKLSVGPLRCQGDRNYWNAASFPNPSSYLHFSTFQGETSADISFYFKTLIPRGVFLENLGNTDFIKLELKSASEVSFSFDVGNGPVEIVVRSPSPLNDDQWHRVTAERNVKQASLQVDRLPQQIRKAPTEGHTRLELYSQLFVGGAGGQQGFLGCIRSLRMNGVTLDLEERAKVTSGFKSGCSGHCTSYGTNCENGGKCIEKYHGYSCDCSNTAYDGTFCNKDVGAFFEEGMWLRYNFQAPTANAKDAGNRAENSLEQQHSTPDLAQEQIHFSFSTTKAPCILLYISSLTTDFLAVLVKPSGNLQIRYNLGGTKEPYNIDVDHRNMANGQPHSVNITRHEKVIILKLDHYPSVSYHLPSSSDTLFNSPKSLFLGKVIETGKIDQEIHKYNTPGFTGCLSRVQFNHIAPLKAALRQTNASAHVHIQGQLVESNCGASPLTLSPMSSATDPWHLDHLDSASADFPYNPGQGQAIRNGVNRNSAIIGGVIAVVIFTILCTLVFLIRYMFRHKGTYHTNEAKGAESAESADAAIMNNDPNFTETIDESKKEWLI
;
A
#
# COMPACT_ATOMS: atom_id res chain seq x y z
N MET A 1 29.80 -23.78 45.02
CA MET A 1 29.79 -24.70 46.18
C MET A 1 28.60 -25.63 46.03
N LEU A 2 28.71 -26.90 46.48
CA LEU A 2 27.66 -27.94 46.46
C LEU A 2 27.17 -28.29 45.03
N GLU A 3 27.69 -29.28 44.29
CA GLU A 3 28.33 -30.58 44.59
C GLU A 3 27.37 -31.71 45.05
N ALA A 4 27.30 -32.79 44.23
CA ALA A 4 27.06 -34.22 44.53
C ALA A 4 26.13 -34.91 43.49
N PRO A 5 26.25 -36.24 43.25
CA PRO A 5 27.49 -37.01 43.12
C PRO A 5 27.51 -37.97 41.92
N ARG A 6 28.69 -38.55 41.62
CA ARG A 6 28.85 -39.72 40.74
C ARG A 6 28.67 -41.02 41.53
N ALA A 7 28.16 -42.06 40.87
CA ALA A 7 28.51 -43.45 41.17
C ALA A 7 28.52 -44.26 39.86
N GLY A 8 29.56 -45.06 39.66
CA GLY A 8 29.65 -46.02 38.56
C GLY A 8 30.17 -47.35 39.07
N CYS A 9 29.95 -48.43 38.34
CA CYS A 9 30.65 -49.69 38.60
C CYS A 9 31.01 -50.43 37.31
N ARG A 10 31.94 -51.37 37.44
CA ARG A 10 32.75 -51.94 36.36
C ARG A 10 32.23 -53.31 35.87
N ALA A 11 32.86 -53.72 34.78
CA ALA A 11 33.24 -55.09 34.43
C ALA A 11 32.22 -55.95 33.66
N ALA A 12 32.72 -56.47 32.54
CA ALA A 12 32.10 -57.49 31.72
C ALA A 12 32.23 -58.89 32.36
N LEU A 13 31.38 -59.85 31.94
CA LEU A 13 31.81 -60.87 30.97
C LEU A 13 30.61 -61.67 30.42
N SER A 14 30.62 -61.87 29.10
CA SER A 14 30.04 -62.99 28.32
C SER A 14 29.01 -63.94 28.95
N LEU A 15 27.76 -63.91 28.43
CA LEU A 15 27.00 -65.09 27.95
C LEU A 15 25.60 -64.66 27.47
N TRP A 16 25.43 -64.40 26.16
CA TRP A 16 24.12 -64.18 25.53
C TRP A 16 24.01 -64.98 24.22
N ILE A 17 23.83 -66.29 24.37
CA ILE A 17 23.13 -67.15 23.40
C ILE A 17 21.92 -67.70 24.16
N VAL A 18 20.74 -67.71 23.51
CA VAL A 18 19.38 -67.94 24.05
C VAL A 18 18.64 -66.65 24.45
N SER A 19 18.32 -65.82 23.45
CA SER A 19 17.09 -64.99 23.39
C SER A 19 16.93 -64.32 22.01
N SER A 20 17.37 -64.98 20.94
CA SER A 20 16.78 -64.76 19.62
C SER A 20 15.34 -65.28 19.67
N PHE A 21 14.40 -64.57 19.03
CA PHE A 21 12.94 -64.80 19.09
C PHE A 21 12.25 -64.46 20.43
N LEU A 22 12.11 -63.16 20.74
CA LEU A 22 10.86 -62.50 21.24
C LEU A 22 11.12 -61.10 21.85
N CYS A 23 11.69 -60.16 21.09
CA CYS A 23 11.55 -58.72 21.40
C CYS A 23 11.82 -57.81 20.19
N ARG A 24 10.96 -57.90 19.16
CA ARG A 24 10.86 -56.88 18.10
C ARG A 24 9.53 -56.14 18.22
N ALA A 25 9.42 -55.30 19.25
CA ALA A 25 8.27 -54.43 19.43
C ALA A 25 8.63 -53.14 20.17
N TRP A 26 8.43 -52.01 19.49
CA TRP A 26 8.09 -50.70 20.07
C TRP A 26 9.17 -49.97 20.88
N THR A 27 10.22 -49.53 20.19
CA THR A 27 10.84 -48.22 20.50
C THR A 27 10.01 -47.12 19.83
N ALA A 28 9.58 -46.11 20.58
CA ALA A 28 8.97 -44.91 20.00
C ALA A 28 10.00 -44.15 19.13
N PRO A 29 9.58 -43.48 18.03
CA PRO A 29 10.50 -42.69 17.22
C PRO A 29 10.98 -41.45 18.00
N PRO A 30 12.28 -41.10 17.93
CA PRO A 30 12.81 -39.93 18.62
C PRO A 30 12.36 -38.62 17.96
N THR A 31 12.37 -37.55 18.74
CA THR A 31 12.08 -36.18 18.31
C THR A 31 13.11 -35.68 17.28
N SER A 32 12.62 -35.27 16.10
CA SER A 32 13.30 -34.45 15.10
C SER A 32 14.75 -34.84 14.72
N GLN A 33 14.91 -36.01 14.10
CA GLN A 33 16.13 -36.31 13.33
C GLN A 33 16.09 -35.50 12.01
N LYS A 34 17.14 -34.73 11.71
CA LYS A 34 17.20 -33.89 10.49
C LYS A 34 17.13 -34.78 9.25
N CYS A 35 16.18 -34.51 8.34
CA CYS A 35 15.93 -35.32 7.14
C CYS A 35 17.01 -35.06 6.07
N ASP A 36 18.21 -35.62 6.24
CA ASP A 36 19.41 -35.27 5.44
C ASP A 36 20.36 -36.48 5.21
N GLU A 37 19.84 -37.70 5.23
CA GLU A 37 20.62 -38.92 5.03
C GLU A 37 20.90 -39.17 3.54
N PRO A 38 22.10 -39.66 3.14
CA PRO A 38 22.42 -39.97 1.75
C PRO A 38 21.62 -41.20 1.24
N LEU A 39 20.90 -41.03 0.12
CA LEU A 39 19.96 -42.01 -0.42
C LEU A 39 20.54 -42.85 -1.57
N VAL A 40 21.56 -42.36 -2.27
CA VAL A 40 22.11 -42.94 -3.51
C VAL A 40 23.30 -43.86 -3.25
N SER A 41 24.17 -43.51 -2.30
CA SER A 41 25.37 -44.29 -1.95
C SER A 41 25.11 -45.79 -1.75
N GLY A 42 24.01 -46.15 -1.08
CA GLY A 42 23.63 -47.53 -0.77
C GLY A 42 22.91 -48.32 -1.89
N LEU A 43 22.50 -47.69 -2.99
CA LEU A 43 21.63 -48.35 -3.99
C LEU A 43 22.39 -49.32 -4.91
N PRO A 44 21.78 -50.41 -5.40
CA PRO A 44 22.39 -51.28 -6.41
C PRO A 44 22.44 -50.60 -7.79
N HIS A 45 23.30 -51.06 -8.70
CA HIS A 45 23.43 -50.46 -10.05
C HIS A 45 22.11 -50.46 -10.85
N ILE A 46 21.23 -51.45 -10.62
CA ILE A 46 19.92 -51.56 -11.28
C ILE A 46 18.92 -50.45 -10.87
N ALA A 47 19.19 -49.72 -9.78
CA ALA A 47 18.41 -48.55 -9.38
C ALA A 47 18.72 -47.31 -10.23
N PHE A 48 19.68 -47.38 -11.17
CA PHE A 48 20.08 -46.28 -12.03
C PHE A 48 19.75 -46.57 -13.49
N SER A 49 19.23 -45.58 -14.19
CA SER A 49 18.99 -45.62 -15.64
C SER A 49 19.39 -44.29 -16.29
N SER A 50 19.51 -44.27 -17.61
CA SER A 50 19.87 -43.07 -18.37
C SER A 50 19.28 -43.09 -19.78
N SER A 51 19.31 -41.92 -20.44
CA SER A 51 18.98 -41.77 -21.87
C SER A 51 19.84 -42.67 -22.76
N SER A 52 21.14 -42.68 -22.50
CA SER A 52 22.17 -43.45 -23.21
C SER A 52 23.39 -43.69 -22.32
N SER A 53 24.40 -44.40 -22.82
CA SER A 53 25.70 -44.57 -22.15
C SER A 53 26.77 -44.87 -23.19
N MET A 54 27.87 -44.12 -23.19
CA MET A 54 28.93 -44.22 -24.22
C MET A 54 29.53 -45.63 -24.34
N SER A 55 29.65 -46.36 -23.24
CA SER A 55 29.90 -47.81 -23.21
C SER A 55 29.49 -48.39 -21.86
N SER A 56 29.65 -49.70 -21.67
CA SER A 56 29.35 -50.38 -20.40
C SER A 56 30.18 -49.87 -19.20
N SER A 57 31.35 -49.25 -19.42
CA SER A 57 32.14 -48.63 -18.34
C SER A 57 31.64 -47.22 -17.94
N TYR A 58 30.78 -46.60 -18.75
CA TYR A 58 30.12 -45.31 -18.50
C TYR A 58 28.65 -45.48 -18.09
N ALA A 59 28.25 -46.70 -17.70
CA ALA A 59 26.88 -47.03 -17.31
C ALA A 59 26.40 -46.20 -16.09
N PRO A 60 25.08 -45.88 -16.00
CA PRO A 60 24.54 -44.97 -14.99
C PRO A 60 24.75 -45.43 -13.54
N GLY A 61 24.93 -46.74 -13.29
CA GLY A 61 25.27 -47.27 -11.96
C GLY A 61 26.62 -46.81 -11.39
N TYR A 62 27.54 -46.29 -12.23
CA TYR A 62 28.80 -45.69 -11.78
C TYR A 62 28.68 -44.22 -11.36
N ALA A 63 27.52 -43.59 -11.55
CA ALA A 63 27.27 -42.19 -11.26
C ALA A 63 27.11 -41.89 -9.75
N LYS A 64 27.88 -42.51 -8.86
CA LYS A 64 27.84 -42.25 -7.42
C LYS A 64 28.96 -41.31 -7.01
N ILE A 65 28.64 -40.27 -6.23
CA ILE A 65 29.65 -39.35 -5.69
C ILE A 65 30.75 -40.10 -4.91
N ASN A 66 31.98 -39.59 -5.03
CA ASN A 66 33.19 -40.12 -4.42
C ASN A 66 33.53 -41.58 -4.76
N LYS A 67 32.85 -42.19 -5.76
CA LYS A 67 33.26 -43.46 -6.36
C LYS A 67 34.12 -43.22 -7.60
N ARG A 68 35.01 -44.19 -7.87
CA ARG A 68 35.95 -44.23 -9.01
C ARG A 68 35.76 -45.48 -9.89
N GLY A 69 34.61 -46.13 -9.79
CA GLY A 69 34.30 -47.35 -10.55
C GLY A 69 34.00 -47.06 -12.03
N GLY A 70 34.14 -48.08 -12.87
CA GLY A 70 33.95 -47.93 -14.32
C GLY A 70 34.97 -46.96 -14.91
N ALA A 71 34.51 -46.08 -15.79
CA ALA A 71 35.28 -44.96 -16.33
C ALA A 71 35.18 -43.68 -15.48
N GLY A 72 34.85 -43.80 -14.18
CA GLY A 72 34.85 -42.69 -13.21
C GLY A 72 33.54 -41.93 -13.06
N GLY A 73 32.45 -42.37 -13.68
CA GLY A 73 31.13 -41.73 -13.65
C GLY A 73 30.24 -42.14 -14.83
N TRP A 74 29.04 -41.57 -14.94
CA TRP A 74 28.19 -41.72 -16.13
C TRP A 74 28.53 -40.68 -17.19
N SER A 75 28.52 -41.11 -18.45
CA SER A 75 28.50 -40.24 -19.63
C SER A 75 27.59 -40.84 -20.72
N PRO A 76 26.70 -40.04 -21.33
CA PRO A 76 25.87 -40.45 -22.45
C PRO A 76 26.71 -40.68 -23.72
N SER A 77 26.11 -41.31 -24.73
CA SER A 77 26.74 -41.51 -26.05
C SER A 77 26.94 -40.18 -26.79
N ASP A 78 25.91 -39.35 -26.78
CA ASP A 78 25.86 -38.02 -27.39
C ASP A 78 25.81 -36.94 -26.30
N SER A 79 26.36 -35.76 -26.57
CA SER A 79 26.27 -34.59 -25.66
C SER A 79 25.27 -33.60 -26.23
N ASP A 80 23.99 -33.82 -25.94
CA ASP A 80 22.89 -32.93 -26.33
C ASP A 80 21.91 -32.67 -25.16
N HIS A 81 20.97 -31.76 -25.38
CA HIS A 81 19.99 -31.32 -24.37
C HIS A 81 18.87 -32.35 -24.10
N TYR A 82 18.94 -33.55 -24.70
CA TYR A 82 17.96 -34.64 -24.50
C TYR A 82 18.47 -35.74 -23.55
N GLN A 83 19.72 -35.61 -23.07
CA GLN A 83 20.30 -36.61 -22.17
C GLN A 83 19.80 -36.49 -20.74
N TRP A 84 19.77 -37.61 -20.01
CA TRP A 84 19.37 -37.63 -18.61
C TRP A 84 19.94 -38.84 -17.85
N LEU A 85 20.12 -38.66 -16.54
CA LEU A 85 20.47 -39.69 -15.56
C LEU A 85 19.35 -39.80 -14.53
N GLN A 86 18.97 -41.02 -14.14
CA GLN A 86 17.82 -41.29 -13.27
C GLN A 86 18.18 -42.26 -12.14
N VAL A 87 17.54 -42.05 -10.98
CA VAL A 87 17.64 -42.89 -9.78
C VAL A 87 16.24 -43.32 -9.33
N ASP A 88 16.07 -44.59 -8.97
CA ASP A 88 14.89 -45.18 -8.32
C ASP A 88 15.22 -45.53 -6.85
N PHE A 89 14.54 -44.88 -5.90
CA PHE A 89 14.72 -45.15 -4.47
C PHE A 89 13.92 -46.38 -3.96
N GLY A 90 13.19 -47.06 -4.85
CA GLY A 90 12.33 -48.21 -4.57
C GLY A 90 10.99 -47.85 -3.90
N ASN A 91 11.01 -46.87 -3.00
CA ASN A 91 9.85 -46.32 -2.29
C ASN A 91 9.93 -44.78 -2.27
N ARG A 92 8.83 -44.10 -1.95
CA ARG A 92 8.83 -42.63 -1.77
C ARG A 92 9.83 -42.19 -0.70
N LYS A 93 10.57 -41.13 -1.00
CA LYS A 93 11.49 -40.42 -0.13
C LYS A 93 11.06 -38.97 -0.03
N GLN A 94 11.31 -38.36 1.12
CA GLN A 94 11.32 -36.91 1.27
C GLN A 94 12.76 -36.48 0.99
N ILE A 95 12.97 -35.86 -0.15
CA ILE A 95 14.26 -35.41 -0.67
C ILE A 95 14.47 -33.96 -0.23
N SER A 96 15.62 -33.67 0.36
CA SER A 96 15.95 -32.36 0.94
C SER A 96 17.16 -31.68 0.28
N ALA A 97 18.05 -32.44 -0.37
CA ALA A 97 19.17 -31.86 -1.11
C ALA A 97 19.64 -32.77 -2.27
N ILE A 98 20.37 -32.19 -3.21
CA ILE A 98 21.06 -32.90 -4.28
C ILE A 98 22.52 -32.48 -4.35
N GLY A 99 23.43 -33.43 -4.57
CA GLY A 99 24.85 -33.18 -4.80
C GLY A 99 25.28 -33.70 -6.17
N THR A 100 26.09 -32.93 -6.90
CA THR A 100 26.73 -33.35 -8.15
C THR A 100 28.25 -33.25 -8.09
N GLN A 101 28.93 -34.09 -8.85
CA GLN A 101 30.37 -34.15 -9.01
C GLN A 101 30.68 -34.57 -10.46
N GLY A 102 31.71 -34.00 -11.09
CA GLY A 102 32.08 -34.39 -12.46
C GLY A 102 32.65 -35.82 -12.54
N ARG A 103 32.91 -36.33 -13.76
CA ARG A 103 33.49 -37.66 -13.98
C ARG A 103 34.96 -37.67 -13.55
N TYR A 104 35.34 -38.61 -12.68
CA TYR A 104 36.67 -38.67 -12.07
C TYR A 104 37.81 -38.64 -13.09
N SER A 105 38.82 -37.80 -12.84
CA SER A 105 40.05 -37.69 -13.65
C SER A 105 39.78 -37.37 -15.14
N SER A 106 38.85 -36.46 -15.43
CA SER A 106 38.52 -36.02 -16.79
C SER A 106 38.09 -34.55 -16.87
N SER A 107 37.95 -34.03 -18.09
CA SER A 107 37.29 -32.75 -18.38
C SER A 107 35.75 -32.84 -18.45
N ASP A 108 35.16 -34.02 -18.20
CA ASP A 108 33.71 -34.24 -18.37
C ASP A 108 32.96 -33.90 -17.07
N TRP A 109 32.30 -32.74 -17.04
CA TRP A 109 31.39 -32.34 -15.97
C TRP A 109 30.26 -31.45 -16.49
N VAL A 110 29.15 -31.44 -15.75
CA VAL A 110 27.95 -30.63 -16.05
C VAL A 110 28.03 -29.33 -15.26
N THR A 111 27.96 -28.19 -15.94
CA THR A 111 28.06 -26.83 -15.38
C THR A 111 26.69 -26.26 -14.99
N GLN A 112 25.60 -26.80 -15.55
CA GLN A 112 24.23 -26.45 -15.17
C GLN A 112 23.27 -27.62 -15.40
N TYR A 113 22.29 -27.85 -14.52
CA TYR A 113 21.31 -28.95 -14.67
C TYR A 113 19.94 -28.63 -14.08
N ARG A 114 18.91 -29.40 -14.50
CA ARG A 114 17.59 -29.43 -13.86
C ARG A 114 17.37 -30.74 -13.12
N MET A 115 16.63 -30.65 -12.01
CA MET A 115 16.10 -31.80 -11.28
C MET A 115 14.63 -32.01 -11.68
N LEU A 116 14.31 -33.20 -12.17
CA LEU A 116 12.94 -33.68 -12.34
C LEU A 116 12.64 -34.79 -11.33
N TYR A 117 11.39 -34.97 -10.95
CA TYR A 117 10.95 -36.01 -10.02
C TYR A 117 9.65 -36.69 -10.46
N SER A 118 9.43 -37.92 -10.00
CA SER A 118 8.25 -38.73 -10.30
C SER A 118 7.98 -39.79 -9.21
N ASP A 119 6.74 -40.25 -9.11
CA ASP A 119 6.35 -41.43 -8.32
C ASP A 119 6.32 -42.74 -9.12
N THR A 120 6.16 -42.64 -10.44
CA THR A 120 5.88 -43.78 -11.36
C THR A 120 7.02 -44.03 -12.34
N GLY A 121 8.02 -43.15 -12.41
CA GLY A 121 9.06 -43.13 -13.45
C GLY A 121 8.58 -42.52 -14.77
N ARG A 122 7.35 -41.98 -14.79
CA ARG A 122 6.69 -41.26 -15.90
C ARG A 122 6.06 -39.97 -15.36
N ASN A 123 5.48 -39.13 -16.22
CA ASN A 123 4.83 -37.88 -15.82
C ASN A 123 5.74 -36.99 -14.95
N TRP A 124 6.92 -36.71 -15.48
CA TRP A 124 7.97 -36.00 -14.77
C TRP A 124 7.56 -34.57 -14.45
N LYS A 125 7.84 -34.17 -13.22
CA LYS A 125 7.62 -32.81 -12.71
C LYS A 125 8.98 -32.15 -12.53
N PRO A 126 9.21 -30.94 -13.07
CA PRO A 126 10.40 -30.19 -12.71
C PRO A 126 10.33 -29.72 -11.26
N TYR A 127 11.50 -29.66 -10.62
CA TYR A 127 11.67 -28.93 -9.38
C TYR A 127 11.51 -27.42 -9.65
N HIS A 128 10.77 -26.75 -8.77
CA HIS A 128 10.55 -25.31 -8.84
C HIS A 128 11.12 -24.64 -7.59
N GLN A 129 11.69 -23.46 -7.79
CA GLN A 129 12.21 -22.59 -6.73
C GLN A 129 11.92 -21.15 -7.12
N ASP A 130 11.46 -20.34 -6.17
CA ASP A 130 11.02 -18.96 -6.38
C ASP A 130 10.02 -18.80 -7.57
N GLY A 131 9.13 -19.79 -7.74
CA GLY A 131 8.14 -19.85 -8.82
C GLY A 131 8.68 -20.33 -10.19
N ASN A 132 9.99 -20.48 -10.34
CA ASN A 132 10.65 -20.78 -11.61
C ASN A 132 11.08 -22.26 -11.72
N ILE A 133 11.15 -22.80 -12.94
CA ILE A 133 11.76 -24.12 -13.20
C ILE A 133 13.26 -24.02 -12.95
N TRP A 134 13.73 -24.56 -11.83
CA TRP A 134 15.06 -24.23 -11.34
C TRP A 134 16.19 -24.88 -12.15
N ALA A 135 17.20 -24.08 -12.47
CA ALA A 135 18.44 -24.51 -13.12
C ALA A 135 19.57 -24.40 -12.10
N PHE A 136 19.97 -25.54 -11.53
CA PHE A 136 21.04 -25.60 -10.54
C PHE A 136 22.40 -25.34 -11.20
N PRO A 137 23.24 -24.45 -10.64
CA PRO A 137 24.64 -24.37 -11.04
C PRO A 137 25.34 -25.68 -10.64
N GLY A 138 26.04 -26.28 -11.59
CA GLY A 138 26.72 -27.55 -11.47
C GLY A 138 28.16 -27.40 -11.04
N ASN A 139 29.01 -28.26 -11.59
CA ASN A 139 30.42 -28.39 -11.22
C ASN A 139 31.31 -27.52 -12.11
N VAL A 140 32.42 -27.05 -11.54
CA VAL A 140 33.49 -26.31 -12.25
C VAL A 140 34.73 -27.17 -12.53
N ASN A 141 34.74 -28.42 -12.03
CA ASN A 141 35.81 -29.41 -12.23
C ASN A 141 35.28 -30.82 -11.95
N SER A 142 36.13 -31.84 -12.11
CA SER A 142 35.77 -33.25 -11.92
C SER A 142 35.79 -33.77 -10.48
N ASP A 143 36.36 -33.04 -9.51
CA ASP A 143 36.62 -33.54 -8.16
C ASP A 143 35.76 -32.90 -7.05
N SER A 144 35.39 -31.63 -7.17
CA SER A 144 34.58 -30.95 -6.16
C SER A 144 33.13 -31.44 -6.17
N VAL A 145 32.56 -31.64 -4.98
CA VAL A 145 31.12 -31.88 -4.80
C VAL A 145 30.42 -30.54 -4.65
N VAL A 146 29.43 -30.27 -5.50
CA VAL A 146 28.54 -29.12 -5.40
C VAL A 146 27.21 -29.64 -4.87
N ARG A 147 26.79 -29.16 -3.70
CA ARG A 147 25.53 -29.55 -3.03
C ARG A 147 24.58 -28.36 -2.99
N HIS A 148 23.32 -28.60 -3.33
CA HIS A 148 22.21 -27.66 -3.20
C HIS A 148 21.15 -28.25 -2.30
N ASP A 149 20.84 -27.54 -1.22
CA ASP A 149 19.67 -27.84 -0.38
C ASP A 149 18.42 -27.30 -1.09
N LEU A 150 17.34 -28.08 -1.09
CA LEU A 150 16.09 -27.72 -1.75
C LEU A 150 15.27 -26.81 -0.83
N GLN A 151 14.94 -25.61 -1.29
CA GLN A 151 13.99 -24.67 -0.66
C GLN A 151 12.71 -25.38 -0.20
N HIS A 152 12.19 -26.30 -1.02
CA HIS A 152 11.01 -27.10 -0.70
C HIS A 152 11.33 -28.60 -0.82
N PRO A 153 11.23 -29.41 0.26
CA PRO A 153 11.49 -30.83 0.19
C PRO A 153 10.53 -31.55 -0.78
N VAL A 154 11.08 -32.35 -1.68
CA VAL A 154 10.33 -33.07 -2.73
C VAL A 154 9.96 -34.46 -2.23
N ILE A 155 8.68 -34.83 -2.32
CA ILE A 155 8.24 -36.21 -2.09
C ILE A 155 8.18 -36.94 -3.43
N ALA A 156 9.06 -37.92 -3.63
CA ALA A 156 9.13 -38.70 -4.86
C ALA A 156 9.78 -40.08 -4.65
N ARG A 157 9.52 -41.02 -5.56
CA ARG A 157 10.25 -42.30 -5.66
C ARG A 157 11.43 -42.22 -6.63
N TYR A 158 11.31 -41.40 -7.66
CA TYR A 158 12.28 -41.25 -8.73
C TYR A 158 12.79 -39.81 -8.82
N VAL A 159 14.09 -39.66 -9.07
CA VAL A 159 14.74 -38.39 -9.42
C VAL A 159 15.47 -38.57 -10.74
N ARG A 160 15.40 -37.56 -11.61
CA ARG A 160 16.12 -37.48 -12.88
C ARG A 160 16.87 -36.16 -12.96
N VAL A 161 18.16 -36.24 -13.25
CA VAL A 161 19.04 -35.10 -13.54
C VAL A 161 19.11 -34.93 -15.04
N VAL A 162 18.80 -33.72 -15.52
CA VAL A 162 18.85 -33.33 -16.93
C VAL A 162 19.93 -32.26 -17.08
N PRO A 163 21.08 -32.55 -17.71
CA PRO A 163 22.09 -31.55 -18.02
C PRO A 163 21.51 -30.44 -18.91
N LEU A 164 21.83 -29.19 -18.60
CA LEU A 164 21.54 -28.02 -19.43
C LEU A 164 22.81 -27.54 -20.14
N ASP A 165 23.94 -27.53 -19.43
CA ASP A 165 25.23 -27.08 -19.94
C ASP A 165 26.37 -27.90 -19.31
N TRP A 166 27.54 -27.94 -19.97
CA TRP A 166 28.69 -28.75 -19.56
C TRP A 166 30.03 -28.10 -19.91
N SER A 167 31.11 -28.70 -19.43
CA SER A 167 32.49 -28.25 -19.68
C SER A 167 32.77 -28.03 -21.17
N ALA A 168 33.22 -26.82 -21.52
CA ALA A 168 33.61 -26.47 -22.89
C ALA A 168 34.81 -27.29 -23.42
N GLU A 169 35.62 -27.85 -22.51
CA GLU A 169 36.77 -28.71 -22.82
C GLU A 169 36.45 -30.22 -22.72
N GLY A 170 35.18 -30.59 -22.56
CA GLY A 170 34.76 -31.96 -22.31
C GLY A 170 33.34 -32.29 -22.76
N ARG A 171 32.78 -33.34 -22.16
CA ARG A 171 31.43 -33.86 -22.45
C ARG A 171 30.59 -33.89 -21.18
N ILE A 172 29.33 -34.32 -21.31
CA ILE A 172 28.47 -34.59 -20.16
C ILE A 172 29.11 -35.71 -19.31
N GLY A 173 29.43 -35.40 -18.06
CA GLY A 173 29.95 -36.35 -17.07
C GLY A 173 29.33 -36.07 -15.71
N LEU A 174 28.74 -37.09 -15.07
CA LEU A 174 28.09 -36.92 -13.76
C LEU A 174 28.32 -38.09 -12.80
N ARG A 175 28.44 -37.69 -11.53
CA ARG A 175 28.23 -38.47 -10.33
C ARG A 175 27.26 -37.69 -9.44
N VAL A 176 26.30 -38.36 -8.81
CA VAL A 176 25.22 -37.77 -8.02
C VAL A 176 25.11 -38.41 -6.63
N GLU A 177 24.64 -37.63 -5.66
CA GLU A 177 24.10 -38.07 -4.38
C GLU A 177 22.80 -37.28 -4.13
N VAL A 178 21.83 -37.88 -3.44
CA VAL A 178 20.54 -37.25 -3.12
C VAL A 178 20.28 -37.47 -1.65
N TYR A 179 20.01 -36.41 -0.91
CA TYR A 179 19.87 -36.45 0.54
C TYR A 179 18.39 -36.34 0.93
N GLY A 180 18.03 -36.96 2.05
CA GLY A 180 16.65 -36.95 2.53
C GLY A 180 16.35 -38.03 3.57
N CYS A 181 15.10 -38.47 3.61
CA CYS A 181 14.66 -39.53 4.52
C CYS A 181 13.49 -40.34 3.93
N SER A 182 13.14 -41.45 4.59
CA SER A 182 12.03 -42.31 4.14
C SER A 182 10.68 -41.63 4.39
N TYR A 183 9.87 -41.49 3.35
CA TYR A 183 8.53 -40.91 3.44
C TYR A 183 7.48 -42.01 3.48
N TRP A 184 6.61 -41.98 4.49
CA TRP A 184 5.46 -42.85 4.61
C TRP A 184 4.22 -41.98 4.66
N ALA A 185 3.26 -42.26 3.78
CA ALA A 185 1.94 -41.66 3.84
C ALA A 185 0.89 -42.75 3.66
N ASP A 186 -0.12 -42.69 4.52
CA ASP A 186 -1.34 -43.45 4.35
C ASP A 186 -2.19 -42.73 3.30
N VAL A 187 -2.43 -43.41 2.17
CA VAL A 187 -3.25 -42.96 1.06
C VAL A 187 -4.41 -43.93 0.90
N ILE A 188 -5.61 -43.44 0.57
CA ILE A 188 -6.79 -44.24 0.21
C ILE A 188 -7.34 -43.74 -1.12
N ASN A 189 -7.68 -44.66 -2.02
CA ASN A 189 -8.42 -44.37 -3.23
C ASN A 189 -9.92 -44.61 -3.03
N PHE A 190 -10.72 -43.64 -3.43
CA PHE A 190 -12.18 -43.65 -3.44
C PHE A 190 -12.67 -43.73 -4.87
N ASP A 191 -13.68 -44.56 -5.12
CA ASP A 191 -14.22 -44.87 -6.44
C ASP A 191 -15.59 -44.21 -6.73
N GLY A 192 -16.06 -43.33 -5.84
CA GLY A 192 -17.42 -42.76 -5.85
C GLY A 192 -18.49 -43.64 -5.20
N HIS A 193 -18.15 -44.85 -4.73
CA HIS A 193 -19.08 -45.78 -4.07
C HIS A 193 -18.67 -46.10 -2.62
N VAL A 194 -17.38 -45.99 -2.31
CA VAL A 194 -16.83 -46.18 -0.96
C VAL A 194 -16.99 -44.91 -0.11
N VAL A 195 -17.54 -45.08 1.10
CA VAL A 195 -17.59 -44.06 2.16
C VAL A 195 -16.97 -44.63 3.43
N LEU A 196 -16.14 -43.85 4.12
CA LEU A 196 -15.48 -44.22 5.38
C LEU A 196 -16.20 -43.57 6.57
N PRO A 197 -17.06 -44.30 7.31
CA PRO A 197 -17.75 -43.76 8.47
C PRO A 197 -16.81 -43.71 9.68
N TYR A 198 -16.60 -42.53 10.25
CA TYR A 198 -15.93 -42.37 11.54
C TYR A 198 -16.95 -42.11 12.65
N ARG A 199 -16.98 -42.95 13.69
CA ARG A 199 -17.81 -42.75 14.88
C ARG A 199 -16.94 -42.36 16.06
N PHE A 200 -17.19 -41.19 16.64
CA PHE A 200 -16.56 -40.74 17.88
C PHE A 200 -16.83 -41.73 19.02
N ARG A 201 -15.80 -42.05 19.81
CA ARG A 201 -15.92 -42.98 20.96
C ARG A 201 -16.86 -42.47 22.04
N ASN A 202 -16.93 -41.15 22.21
CA ASN A 202 -17.84 -40.49 23.15
C ASN A 202 -19.13 -40.10 22.42
N LYS A 203 -20.29 -40.56 22.90
CA LYS A 203 -21.61 -40.26 22.31
C LYS A 203 -22.04 -38.79 22.40
N LYS A 204 -21.25 -37.94 23.07
CA LYS A 204 -21.40 -36.48 23.11
C LYS A 204 -19.99 -35.86 23.02
N MET A 205 -19.74 -35.08 21.99
CA MET A 205 -18.60 -34.17 21.89
C MET A 205 -19.13 -32.74 21.77
N LYS A 206 -18.44 -31.80 22.41
CA LYS A 206 -18.59 -30.36 22.19
C LYS A 206 -17.18 -29.81 21.96
N THR A 207 -16.98 -29.11 20.84
CA THR A 207 -15.66 -28.62 20.41
C THR A 207 -15.73 -27.11 20.26
N LEU A 208 -14.75 -26.39 20.82
CA LEU A 208 -14.58 -24.94 20.63
C LEU A 208 -13.66 -24.63 19.43
N LYS A 209 -12.93 -25.65 18.97
CA LYS A 209 -12.02 -25.60 17.83
C LYS A 209 -11.90 -27.02 17.29
N ASP A 210 -12.10 -27.16 15.98
CA ASP A 210 -11.82 -28.39 15.24
C ASP A 210 -10.71 -28.14 14.22
N VAL A 211 -9.84 -29.14 14.03
CA VAL A 211 -8.73 -29.12 13.07
C VAL A 211 -8.89 -30.31 12.14
N VAL A 212 -9.25 -30.00 10.90
CA VAL A 212 -9.32 -30.96 9.79
C VAL A 212 -8.13 -30.72 8.88
N SER A 213 -7.34 -31.75 8.61
CA SER A 213 -6.34 -31.71 7.54
C SER A 213 -6.48 -32.95 6.68
N LEU A 214 -6.51 -32.78 5.36
CA LEU A 214 -6.47 -33.83 4.37
C LEU A 214 -5.83 -33.27 3.10
N LYS A 215 -5.17 -34.13 2.33
CA LYS A 215 -4.81 -33.83 0.93
C LYS A 215 -5.69 -34.70 0.05
N PHE A 216 -6.18 -34.17 -1.07
CA PHE A 216 -6.97 -34.94 -2.02
C PHE A 216 -6.49 -34.69 -3.46
N LYS A 217 -6.80 -35.63 -4.36
CA LYS A 217 -6.60 -35.53 -5.81
C LYS A 217 -7.76 -36.19 -6.53
N THR A 218 -8.39 -35.47 -7.45
CA THR A 218 -9.50 -35.95 -8.28
C THR A 218 -9.46 -35.32 -9.68
N SER A 219 -10.18 -35.92 -10.61
CA SER A 219 -10.53 -35.35 -11.92
C SER A 219 -12.01 -34.93 -12.00
N GLU A 220 -12.80 -35.16 -10.95
CA GLU A 220 -14.22 -34.81 -10.91
C GLU A 220 -14.40 -33.38 -10.39
N SER A 221 -15.27 -32.60 -11.03
CA SER A 221 -15.60 -31.22 -10.62
C SER A 221 -16.59 -31.15 -9.44
N GLU A 222 -17.11 -32.29 -8.99
CA GLU A 222 -18.07 -32.41 -7.89
C GLU A 222 -17.74 -33.62 -7.00
N GLY A 223 -17.91 -33.50 -5.69
CA GLY A 223 -17.74 -34.62 -4.76
C GLY A 223 -17.62 -34.22 -3.29
N VAL A 224 -18.34 -34.92 -2.40
CA VAL A 224 -18.25 -34.69 -0.95
C VAL A 224 -16.95 -35.26 -0.39
N LEU A 225 -16.08 -34.39 0.13
CA LEU A 225 -14.77 -34.75 0.72
C LEU A 225 -14.91 -35.17 2.19
N LEU A 226 -15.68 -34.41 2.96
CA LEU A 226 -15.96 -34.69 4.37
C LEU A 226 -17.36 -34.19 4.71
N HIS A 227 -18.10 -34.97 5.50
CA HIS A 227 -19.37 -34.55 6.07
C HIS A 227 -19.48 -35.07 7.50
N GLY A 228 -19.93 -34.21 8.41
CA GLY A 228 -20.21 -34.53 9.80
C GLY A 228 -21.49 -33.83 10.26
N GLU A 229 -22.33 -34.56 10.98
CA GLU A 229 -23.63 -34.11 11.50
C GLU A 229 -23.67 -34.31 13.03
N GLY A 230 -24.10 -33.28 13.75
CA GLY A 230 -24.26 -33.26 15.20
C GLY A 230 -25.69 -33.61 15.62
N GLN A 231 -25.85 -34.11 16.85
CA GLN A 231 -27.15 -34.54 17.40
C GLN A 231 -28.21 -33.43 17.51
N GLN A 232 -27.82 -32.17 17.34
CA GLN A 232 -28.71 -31.00 17.45
C GLN A 232 -29.06 -30.38 16.08
N GLY A 233 -28.58 -30.97 14.97
CA GLY A 233 -28.73 -30.41 13.62
C GLY A 233 -27.56 -29.54 13.15
N ASP A 234 -26.52 -29.40 13.98
CA ASP A 234 -25.22 -28.83 13.59
C ASP A 234 -24.62 -29.67 12.45
N TYR A 235 -23.91 -29.05 11.51
CA TYR A 235 -23.16 -29.80 10.52
C TYR A 235 -21.90 -29.08 10.04
N ILE A 236 -20.95 -29.89 9.57
CA ILE A 236 -19.79 -29.49 8.79
C ILE A 236 -19.80 -30.29 7.47
N THR A 237 -19.76 -29.61 6.33
CA THR A 237 -19.60 -30.25 5.03
C THR A 237 -18.47 -29.56 4.27
N LEU A 238 -17.51 -30.36 3.79
CA LEU A 238 -16.49 -29.94 2.84
C LEU A 238 -16.74 -30.72 1.55
N GLU A 239 -17.07 -30.02 0.46
CA GLU A 239 -17.39 -30.64 -0.83
C GLU A 239 -16.82 -29.83 -1.99
N LEU A 240 -16.56 -30.51 -3.11
CA LEU A 240 -16.32 -29.86 -4.40
C LEU A 240 -17.67 -29.56 -5.06
N GLN A 241 -17.86 -28.31 -5.48
CA GLN A 241 -18.95 -27.89 -6.35
C GLN A 241 -18.36 -27.06 -7.49
N LYS A 242 -18.54 -27.50 -8.75
CA LYS A 242 -17.99 -26.84 -9.94
C LYS A 242 -16.48 -26.51 -9.81
N ALA A 243 -15.71 -27.51 -9.37
CA ALA A 243 -14.28 -27.45 -9.06
C ALA A 243 -13.86 -26.46 -7.94
N LYS A 244 -14.81 -25.78 -7.27
CA LYS A 244 -14.54 -24.96 -6.08
C LYS A 244 -14.71 -25.77 -4.81
N LEU A 245 -13.82 -25.55 -3.85
CA LEU A 245 -13.90 -26.13 -2.52
C LEU A 245 -14.91 -25.32 -1.68
N VAL A 246 -16.02 -25.95 -1.30
CA VAL A 246 -17.10 -25.34 -0.51
C VAL A 246 -17.09 -25.93 0.89
N LEU A 247 -16.86 -25.08 1.90
CA LEU A 247 -17.03 -25.40 3.31
C LEU A 247 -18.37 -24.80 3.78
N SER A 248 -19.26 -25.64 4.29
CA SER A 248 -20.53 -25.24 4.89
C SER A 248 -20.57 -25.65 6.36
N LEU A 249 -20.86 -24.69 7.23
CA LEU A 249 -20.92 -24.85 8.69
C LEU A 249 -22.27 -24.36 9.21
N ASN A 250 -22.88 -25.11 10.11
CA ASN A 250 -24.04 -24.69 10.90
C ASN A 250 -23.82 -25.09 12.36
N LEU A 251 -23.98 -24.14 13.27
CA LEU A 251 -23.70 -24.26 14.72
C LEU A 251 -24.87 -23.74 15.59
N ILE A 252 -26.08 -23.73 15.03
CA ILE A 252 -27.38 -23.33 15.61
C ILE A 252 -27.57 -21.83 15.93
N THR A 253 -28.70 -21.31 15.45
CA THR A 253 -29.30 -20.02 15.84
C THR A 253 -30.30 -20.18 16.99
N PHE A 254 -30.35 -19.20 17.90
CA PHE A 254 -31.38 -19.13 18.94
C PHE A 254 -32.65 -18.44 18.42
N GLY A 255 -33.76 -19.17 18.38
CA GLY A 255 -35.11 -18.60 18.28
C GLY A 255 -35.94 -19.02 17.04
N GLY A 256 -36.71 -20.10 17.17
CA GLY A 256 -37.94 -20.29 16.41
C GLY A 256 -37.95 -21.36 15.29
N ILE A 257 -38.59 -22.49 15.60
CA ILE A 257 -39.14 -23.53 14.69
C ILE A 257 -38.10 -24.34 13.86
N PRO A 258 -38.10 -25.69 13.95
CA PRO A 258 -37.25 -26.52 13.11
C PRO A 258 -37.73 -26.48 11.66
N PHE A 259 -36.95 -25.90 10.76
CA PHE A 259 -37.22 -26.01 9.33
C PHE A 259 -36.99 -27.46 8.90
N SER A 260 -38.08 -28.18 8.59
CA SER A 260 -38.04 -29.53 8.00
C SER A 260 -37.63 -29.47 6.52
N GLY A 261 -36.55 -28.76 6.22
CA GLY A 261 -35.87 -28.79 4.95
C GLY A 261 -34.83 -29.89 4.99
N LYS A 262 -35.17 -31.07 4.44
CA LYS A 262 -34.12 -31.88 3.81
C LYS A 262 -33.36 -30.94 2.87
N PRO A 263 -32.02 -30.84 2.92
CA PRO A 263 -31.27 -30.25 1.83
C PRO A 263 -31.74 -30.94 0.55
N SER A 264 -32.10 -30.14 -0.45
CA SER A 264 -32.73 -30.63 -1.69
C SER A 264 -31.99 -31.84 -2.22
N SER A 265 -32.69 -32.94 -2.47
CA SER A 265 -32.11 -34.18 -2.98
C SER A 265 -31.78 -34.09 -4.48
N SER A 266 -30.98 -33.09 -4.86
CA SER A 266 -30.02 -33.29 -5.95
C SER A 266 -28.91 -34.17 -5.41
N SER A 267 -28.65 -35.29 -6.07
CA SER A 267 -27.74 -36.34 -5.59
C SER A 267 -26.32 -35.80 -5.36
N ARG A 268 -25.96 -35.52 -4.10
CA ARG A 268 -24.57 -35.27 -3.71
C ARG A 268 -23.72 -36.47 -4.13
N LYS A 269 -22.81 -36.26 -5.08
CA LYS A 269 -21.87 -37.29 -5.54
C LYS A 269 -20.84 -37.54 -4.42
N ASN A 270 -20.53 -38.81 -4.15
CA ASN A 270 -19.39 -39.12 -3.28
C ASN A 270 -18.09 -38.72 -3.98
N PHE A 271 -17.06 -38.43 -3.20
CA PHE A 271 -15.73 -38.22 -3.76
C PHE A 271 -15.20 -39.47 -4.49
N LYS A 272 -14.60 -39.23 -5.66
CA LYS A 272 -13.88 -40.21 -6.48
C LYS A 272 -12.49 -39.66 -6.76
N GLY A 273 -11.45 -40.40 -6.41
CA GLY A 273 -10.06 -39.93 -6.40
C GLY A 273 -9.33 -40.38 -5.13
N CYS A 274 -8.14 -39.84 -4.91
CA CYS A 274 -7.27 -40.23 -3.80
C CYS A 274 -7.34 -39.22 -2.65
N MET A 275 -7.28 -39.69 -1.39
CA MET A 275 -6.96 -38.85 -0.23
C MET A 275 -5.76 -39.38 0.54
N GLU A 276 -4.98 -38.46 1.11
CA GLU A 276 -3.78 -38.72 1.91
C GLU A 276 -3.87 -37.94 3.23
N SER A 277 -3.34 -38.54 4.31
CA SER A 277 -3.19 -37.88 5.62
C SER A 277 -4.49 -37.26 6.18
N MET A 278 -5.62 -37.95 6.03
CA MET A 278 -6.90 -37.53 6.58
C MET A 278 -6.83 -37.56 8.11
N ASN A 279 -6.93 -36.40 8.73
CA ASN A 279 -6.72 -36.20 10.14
C ASN A 279 -7.81 -35.27 10.70
N TYR A 280 -8.46 -35.70 11.77
CA TYR A 280 -9.48 -34.93 12.47
C TYR A 280 -9.09 -34.83 13.94
N ASN A 281 -8.83 -33.61 14.44
CA ASN A 281 -8.40 -33.34 15.82
C ASN A 281 -7.21 -34.21 16.29
N GLY A 282 -6.23 -34.43 15.40
CA GLY A 282 -5.05 -35.26 15.67
C GLY A 282 -5.26 -36.77 15.53
N ILE A 283 -6.45 -37.22 15.14
CA ILE A 283 -6.75 -38.62 14.83
C ILE A 283 -6.56 -38.87 13.32
N ASN A 284 -5.48 -39.56 12.95
CA ASN A 284 -5.22 -40.03 11.58
C ASN A 284 -6.24 -41.12 11.20
N ILE A 285 -7.27 -40.73 10.45
CA ILE A 285 -8.35 -41.57 9.94
C ILE A 285 -7.82 -42.58 8.93
N THR A 286 -6.82 -42.21 8.13
CA THR A 286 -6.24 -43.09 7.11
C THR A 286 -5.48 -44.27 7.71
N ASP A 287 -4.73 -44.06 8.81
CA ASP A 287 -4.09 -45.14 9.58
C ASP A 287 -5.14 -46.10 10.19
N LEU A 288 -6.24 -45.56 10.73
CA LEU A 288 -7.33 -46.37 11.28
C LEU A 288 -7.98 -47.26 10.21
N ALA A 289 -8.24 -46.72 9.02
CA ALA A 289 -8.76 -47.49 7.89
C ALA A 289 -7.75 -48.54 7.39
N ARG A 290 -6.45 -48.19 7.26
CA ARG A 290 -5.39 -49.14 6.85
C ARG A 290 -5.22 -50.30 7.85
N ARG A 291 -5.38 -50.04 9.15
CA ARG A 291 -5.37 -51.08 10.20
C ARG A 291 -6.71 -51.83 10.36
N LYS A 292 -7.67 -51.65 9.44
CA LYS A 292 -9.02 -52.23 9.48
C LYS A 292 -9.78 -51.96 10.80
N LYS A 293 -9.57 -50.78 11.40
CA LYS A 293 -10.30 -50.29 12.58
C LYS A 293 -11.53 -49.46 12.23
N LEU A 294 -11.76 -49.23 10.93
CA LEU A 294 -12.96 -48.63 10.36
C LEU A 294 -13.46 -49.58 9.27
N GLU A 295 -14.75 -49.88 9.29
CA GLU A 295 -15.42 -50.68 8.25
C GLU A 295 -16.08 -49.73 7.25
N PRO A 296 -15.78 -49.85 5.94
CA PRO A 296 -16.42 -49.01 4.91
C PRO A 296 -17.90 -49.35 4.77
N SER A 297 -18.71 -48.35 4.39
CA SER A 297 -20.18 -48.47 4.34
C SER A 297 -20.73 -49.37 3.23
N SER A 298 -19.90 -49.79 2.26
CA SER A 298 -20.30 -50.50 1.04
C SER A 298 -19.31 -51.62 0.71
N VAL A 299 -19.75 -52.60 -0.11
CA VAL A 299 -18.98 -53.81 -0.46
C VAL A 299 -17.92 -53.49 -1.52
N GLY A 300 -16.88 -52.77 -1.12
CA GLY A 300 -15.72 -52.43 -1.94
C GLY A 300 -14.41 -52.58 -1.17
N ASN A 301 -13.38 -53.16 -1.78
CA ASN A 301 -12.05 -53.24 -1.18
C ASN A 301 -11.37 -51.86 -1.25
N LEU A 302 -11.06 -51.28 -0.09
CA LEU A 302 -10.24 -50.07 0.02
C LEU A 302 -8.86 -50.31 -0.61
N SER A 303 -8.55 -49.57 -1.68
CA SER A 303 -7.19 -49.53 -2.24
C SER A 303 -6.37 -48.48 -1.51
N PHE A 304 -5.15 -48.86 -1.09
CA PHE A 304 -4.21 -48.00 -0.38
C PHE A 304 -3.10 -47.42 -1.28
N SER A 305 -3.33 -47.41 -2.60
CA SER A 305 -2.48 -46.80 -3.61
C SER A 305 -3.30 -45.83 -4.47
N CYS A 306 -2.73 -44.66 -4.76
CA CYS A 306 -3.29 -43.76 -5.76
C CYS A 306 -2.83 -44.23 -7.14
N VAL A 307 -3.77 -44.76 -7.94
CA VAL A 307 -3.49 -45.19 -9.31
C VAL A 307 -3.76 -44.02 -10.25
N GLU A 308 -2.71 -43.36 -10.73
CA GLU A 308 -2.83 -42.39 -11.81
C GLU A 308 -3.13 -43.12 -13.13
N ALA A 309 -4.02 -42.57 -13.95
CA ALA A 309 -4.14 -43.00 -15.33
C ALA A 309 -2.84 -42.66 -16.08
N TYR A 310 -2.29 -43.62 -16.81
CA TYR A 310 -1.04 -43.45 -17.56
C TYR A 310 -1.23 -42.61 -18.82
N THR A 311 -1.36 -41.29 -18.68
CA THR A 311 -1.11 -40.36 -19.78
C THR A 311 0.40 -40.12 -19.94
N VAL A 312 0.81 -39.65 -21.12
CA VAL A 312 2.18 -39.17 -21.40
C VAL A 312 2.00 -37.76 -21.99
N PRO A 313 2.24 -36.70 -21.21
CA PRO A 313 2.11 -35.34 -21.70
C PRO A 313 3.33 -34.91 -22.50
N VAL A 314 3.11 -33.91 -23.35
CA VAL A 314 4.08 -33.30 -24.24
C VAL A 314 4.09 -31.81 -23.95
N PHE A 315 5.22 -31.26 -23.52
CA PHE A 315 5.41 -29.84 -23.26
C PHE A 315 5.96 -29.12 -24.50
N PHE A 316 5.28 -28.04 -24.88
CA PHE A 316 5.59 -27.18 -26.02
C PHE A 316 6.01 -25.79 -25.54
N ASN A 317 7.05 -25.25 -26.17
CA ASN A 317 7.54 -23.88 -26.07
C ASN A 317 7.32 -23.13 -27.40
N ALA A 318 7.61 -21.83 -27.47
CA ALA A 318 7.27 -20.93 -28.60
C ALA A 318 7.95 -21.27 -29.94
N THR A 319 8.86 -22.23 -29.96
CA THR A 319 9.57 -22.73 -31.16
C THR A 319 9.42 -24.24 -31.33
N SER A 320 8.49 -24.86 -30.60
CA SER A 320 8.29 -26.30 -30.56
C SER A 320 7.32 -26.78 -31.63
N TYR A 321 7.62 -27.96 -32.18
CA TYR A 321 6.66 -28.70 -32.99
C TYR A 321 6.79 -30.20 -32.75
N LEU A 322 5.68 -30.90 -32.95
CA LEU A 322 5.59 -32.36 -32.94
C LEU A 322 4.93 -32.81 -34.24
N GLU A 323 5.70 -33.46 -35.11
CA GLU A 323 5.23 -34.09 -36.35
C GLU A 323 4.91 -35.56 -36.09
N VAL A 324 3.68 -35.98 -36.35
CA VAL A 324 3.23 -37.38 -36.26
C VAL A 324 2.71 -37.87 -37.61
N PRO A 325 2.94 -39.15 -37.97
CA PRO A 325 2.45 -39.70 -39.24
C PRO A 325 0.93 -39.90 -39.20
N GLY A 326 0.28 -39.58 -40.31
CA GLY A 326 -1.13 -39.87 -40.58
C GLY A 326 -1.34 -41.17 -41.35
N ARG A 327 -2.61 -41.52 -41.56
CA ARG A 327 -3.05 -42.58 -42.47
C ARG A 327 -3.62 -41.93 -43.72
N PRO A 328 -2.91 -41.89 -44.86
CA PRO A 328 -3.43 -41.22 -46.06
C PRO A 328 -4.68 -41.90 -46.63
N GLU A 329 -5.38 -41.17 -47.50
CA GLU A 329 -6.52 -41.63 -48.32
C GLU A 329 -7.81 -42.05 -47.60
N GLN A 330 -7.96 -41.77 -46.30
CA GLN A 330 -9.23 -41.98 -45.58
C GLN A 330 -10.23 -40.85 -45.86
N ASP A 331 -11.52 -41.20 -45.97
CA ASP A 331 -12.64 -40.25 -46.19
C ASP A 331 -13.14 -39.58 -44.88
N LEU A 332 -12.42 -39.79 -43.77
CA LEU A 332 -12.73 -39.29 -42.44
C LEU A 332 -11.47 -38.73 -41.81
N PHE A 333 -11.43 -37.42 -41.60
CA PHE A 333 -10.39 -36.76 -40.81
C PHE A 333 -10.88 -36.69 -39.36
N SER A 334 -10.14 -37.34 -38.46
CA SER A 334 -10.48 -37.41 -37.04
C SER A 334 -9.24 -37.06 -36.21
N VAL A 335 -9.35 -36.05 -35.36
CA VAL A 335 -8.28 -35.62 -34.45
C VAL A 335 -8.89 -35.37 -33.07
N SER A 336 -8.29 -35.97 -32.05
CA SER A 336 -8.65 -35.75 -30.65
C SER A 336 -7.39 -35.55 -29.81
N PHE A 337 -7.38 -34.55 -28.95
CA PHE A 337 -6.28 -34.34 -28.00
C PHE A 337 -6.78 -33.54 -26.80
N GLN A 338 -6.08 -33.67 -25.66
CA GLN A 338 -6.23 -32.74 -24.56
C GLN A 338 -5.10 -31.71 -24.60
N PHE A 339 -5.40 -30.44 -24.32
CA PHE A 339 -4.40 -29.38 -24.17
C PHE A 339 -4.60 -28.61 -22.86
N ARG A 340 -3.54 -27.93 -22.41
CA ARG A 340 -3.61 -26.91 -21.36
C ARG A 340 -2.57 -25.81 -21.53
N THR A 341 -2.97 -24.57 -21.29
CA THR A 341 -2.10 -23.38 -21.43
C THR A 341 -2.61 -22.22 -20.57
N TRP A 342 -1.78 -21.19 -20.42
CA TRP A 342 -2.14 -19.86 -19.93
C TRP A 342 -2.28 -18.83 -21.05
N ASN A 343 -1.78 -19.12 -22.26
CA ASN A 343 -1.85 -18.20 -23.39
C ASN A 343 -3.27 -18.18 -23.98
N PRO A 344 -3.85 -17.00 -24.27
CA PRO A 344 -5.16 -16.91 -24.92
C PRO A 344 -5.12 -17.27 -26.42
N ASN A 345 -3.91 -17.30 -27.01
CA ASN A 345 -3.69 -17.49 -28.45
C ASN A 345 -2.57 -18.51 -28.71
N GLY A 346 -2.71 -19.35 -29.76
CA GLY A 346 -1.63 -20.23 -30.24
C GLY A 346 -2.10 -21.37 -31.15
N LEU A 347 -1.26 -21.77 -32.11
CA LEU A 347 -1.56 -22.85 -33.06
C LEU A 347 -1.51 -24.24 -32.41
N LEU A 348 -2.66 -24.94 -32.33
CA LEU A 348 -2.75 -26.28 -31.75
C LEU A 348 -2.40 -27.39 -32.75
N LEU A 349 -2.96 -27.34 -33.97
CA LEU A 349 -2.76 -28.33 -35.03
C LEU A 349 -2.68 -27.67 -36.40
N PHE A 350 -1.78 -28.16 -37.27
CA PHE A 350 -1.84 -27.96 -38.71
C PHE A 350 -1.73 -29.29 -39.46
N SER A 351 -2.57 -29.51 -40.47
CA SER A 351 -2.47 -30.65 -41.40
C SER A 351 -2.92 -30.27 -42.80
N ARG A 352 -2.43 -30.99 -43.82
CA ARG A 352 -2.85 -30.84 -45.23
C ARG A 352 -3.68 -32.05 -45.63
N PHE A 353 -4.75 -31.82 -46.38
CA PHE A 353 -5.53 -32.93 -46.95
C PHE A 353 -4.77 -33.58 -48.12
N GLY A 354 -5.09 -34.85 -48.39
CA GLY A 354 -4.71 -35.56 -49.60
C GLY A 354 -5.25 -34.87 -50.87
N ASP A 355 -4.77 -35.31 -52.04
CA ASP A 355 -5.17 -34.81 -53.37
C ASP A 355 -5.12 -33.27 -53.56
N ASN A 356 -4.34 -32.56 -52.74
CA ASN A 356 -4.31 -31.10 -52.65
C ASN A 356 -5.70 -30.47 -52.40
N LEU A 357 -6.62 -31.18 -51.74
CA LEU A 357 -7.97 -30.69 -51.40
C LEU A 357 -7.97 -29.46 -50.49
N GLY A 358 -6.88 -29.24 -49.75
CA GLY A 358 -6.72 -28.06 -48.91
C GLY A 358 -5.88 -28.30 -47.66
N ASN A 359 -6.20 -27.56 -46.60
CA ASN A 359 -5.60 -27.73 -45.28
C ASN A 359 -6.58 -27.43 -44.16
N VAL A 360 -6.24 -27.86 -42.96
CA VAL A 360 -6.94 -27.56 -41.72
C VAL A 360 -5.97 -27.06 -40.67
N GLU A 361 -6.36 -25.97 -40.03
CA GLU A 361 -5.67 -25.31 -38.93
C GLU A 361 -6.61 -25.33 -37.72
N ILE A 362 -6.15 -25.82 -36.58
CA ILE A 362 -6.85 -25.71 -35.29
C ILE A 362 -6.01 -24.79 -34.42
N ASP A 363 -6.58 -23.68 -33.99
CA ASP A 363 -5.91 -22.68 -33.17
C ASP A 363 -6.72 -22.37 -31.92
N LEU A 364 -6.04 -21.82 -30.92
CA LEU A 364 -6.66 -21.08 -29.84
C LEU A 364 -6.61 -19.60 -30.23
N THR A 365 -7.75 -18.93 -30.21
CA THR A 365 -7.90 -17.48 -30.44
C THR A 365 -8.85 -16.90 -29.40
N ASP A 366 -8.43 -15.84 -28.68
CA ASP A 366 -9.16 -15.21 -27.58
C ASP A 366 -9.73 -16.23 -26.56
N SER A 367 -8.94 -17.24 -26.23
CA SER A 367 -9.27 -18.34 -25.31
C SER A 367 -10.44 -19.23 -25.76
N LYS A 368 -10.70 -19.29 -27.07
CA LYS A 368 -11.66 -20.19 -27.73
C LYS A 368 -10.91 -21.05 -28.75
N VAL A 369 -11.36 -22.29 -28.97
CA VAL A 369 -10.78 -23.14 -30.03
C VAL A 369 -11.45 -22.79 -31.35
N GLY A 370 -10.66 -22.33 -32.30
CA GLY A 370 -11.03 -22.13 -33.70
C GLY A 370 -10.53 -23.27 -34.58
N VAL A 371 -11.30 -23.59 -35.62
CA VAL A 371 -10.89 -24.49 -36.71
C VAL A 371 -11.13 -23.77 -38.03
N ARG A 372 -10.07 -23.61 -38.82
CA ARG A 372 -10.08 -22.97 -40.13
C ARG A 372 -9.72 -24.01 -41.19
N ILE A 373 -10.64 -24.26 -42.12
CA ILE A 373 -10.50 -25.25 -43.19
C ILE A 373 -10.42 -24.49 -44.52
N ASN A 374 -9.26 -24.52 -45.17
CA ASN A 374 -9.10 -23.95 -46.51
C ASN A 374 -9.39 -25.01 -47.57
N VAL A 375 -10.24 -24.72 -48.54
CA VAL A 375 -10.68 -25.66 -49.58
C VAL A 375 -10.28 -25.15 -50.97
N THR A 376 -9.59 -25.98 -51.76
CA THR A 376 -9.02 -25.55 -53.06
C THR A 376 -9.97 -25.73 -54.24
N GLN A 377 -10.99 -26.60 -54.13
CA GLN A 377 -11.84 -27.02 -55.25
C GLN A 377 -13.27 -26.43 -55.23
N ALA A 378 -13.62 -25.60 -54.25
CA ALA A 378 -14.98 -25.07 -54.04
C ALA A 378 -15.10 -23.56 -54.29
N LYS A 379 -16.33 -23.08 -54.52
CA LYS A 379 -16.63 -21.63 -54.61
C LYS A 379 -16.44 -20.89 -53.28
N MET A 380 -16.51 -21.59 -52.15
CA MET A 380 -16.03 -21.11 -50.85
C MET A 380 -14.58 -21.53 -50.69
N SER A 381 -13.69 -20.58 -50.42
CA SER A 381 -12.27 -20.84 -50.19
C SER A 381 -11.95 -21.27 -48.75
N GLN A 382 -12.82 -20.98 -47.80
CA GLN A 382 -12.57 -21.15 -46.35
C GLN A 382 -13.87 -21.48 -45.59
N ILE A 383 -13.76 -22.32 -44.55
CA ILE A 383 -14.80 -22.66 -43.58
C ILE A 383 -14.21 -22.46 -42.18
N ASP A 384 -14.86 -21.64 -41.35
CA ASP A 384 -14.42 -21.36 -39.99
C ASP A 384 -15.45 -21.86 -38.96
N ILE A 385 -14.98 -22.52 -37.89
CA ILE A 385 -15.77 -23.04 -36.78
C ILE A 385 -15.10 -22.58 -35.48
N SER A 386 -15.85 -22.21 -34.44
CA SER A 386 -15.26 -21.96 -33.12
C SER A 386 -16.18 -22.42 -31.99
N SER A 387 -15.60 -22.87 -30.87
CA SER A 387 -16.34 -23.27 -29.66
C SER A 387 -15.53 -23.07 -28.37
N GLY A 388 -16.25 -23.08 -27.25
CA GLY A 388 -15.71 -22.84 -25.90
C GLY A 388 -15.44 -21.37 -25.56
N SER A 389 -14.98 -21.14 -24.33
CA SER A 389 -14.55 -19.83 -23.80
C SER A 389 -13.68 -20.01 -22.56
N GLY A 390 -12.65 -19.17 -22.40
CA GLY A 390 -11.78 -19.19 -21.23
C GLY A 390 -10.87 -20.42 -21.12
N LEU A 391 -10.58 -21.10 -22.24
CA LEU A 391 -9.83 -22.37 -22.29
C LEU A 391 -8.31 -22.24 -22.05
N ASN A 392 -7.89 -21.15 -21.39
CA ASN A 392 -6.52 -20.83 -21.02
C ASN A 392 -6.35 -20.70 -19.49
N ASP A 393 -7.12 -21.47 -18.74
CA ASP A 393 -7.18 -21.50 -17.27
C ASP A 393 -6.17 -22.46 -16.61
N GLY A 394 -5.22 -22.99 -17.40
CA GLY A 394 -4.23 -23.97 -16.96
C GLY A 394 -4.77 -25.38 -16.68
N GLN A 395 -6.07 -25.64 -16.89
CA GLN A 395 -6.69 -26.96 -16.80
C GLN A 395 -6.62 -27.70 -18.14
N TRP A 396 -6.83 -29.02 -18.08
CA TRP A 396 -6.87 -29.86 -19.27
C TRP A 396 -8.24 -29.79 -19.93
N HIS A 397 -8.28 -29.26 -21.16
CA HIS A 397 -9.46 -29.29 -22.02
C HIS A 397 -9.30 -30.32 -23.13
N GLU A 398 -10.36 -31.07 -23.46
CA GLU A 398 -10.41 -31.99 -24.59
C GLU A 398 -10.94 -31.30 -25.85
N VAL A 399 -10.22 -31.43 -26.96
CA VAL A 399 -10.63 -31.01 -28.30
C VAL A 399 -10.87 -32.26 -29.12
N ARG A 400 -12.08 -32.40 -29.68
CA ARG A 400 -12.40 -33.38 -30.71
C ARG A 400 -12.87 -32.68 -31.97
N PHE A 401 -12.18 -32.91 -33.07
CA PHE A 401 -12.54 -32.40 -34.38
C PHE A 401 -12.69 -33.55 -35.37
N LEU A 402 -13.81 -33.57 -36.08
CA LEU A 402 -14.19 -34.64 -37.00
C LEU A 402 -14.77 -34.02 -38.27
N ALA A 403 -14.15 -34.31 -39.42
CA ALA A 403 -14.57 -33.82 -40.73
C ALA A 403 -14.73 -34.97 -41.73
N LYS A 404 -15.85 -34.95 -42.45
CA LYS A 404 -16.26 -35.94 -43.45
C LYS A 404 -16.97 -35.21 -44.60
N GLU A 405 -17.28 -35.92 -45.68
CA GLU A 405 -18.00 -35.35 -46.82
C GLU A 405 -19.23 -34.52 -46.39
N ASN A 406 -19.26 -33.26 -46.82
CA ASN A 406 -20.31 -32.27 -46.55
C ASN A 406 -20.57 -31.89 -45.09
N PHE A 407 -19.78 -32.35 -44.10
CA PHE A 407 -19.93 -31.89 -42.72
C PHE A 407 -18.64 -31.90 -41.87
N ALA A 408 -18.55 -30.97 -40.93
CA ALA A 408 -17.51 -30.98 -39.90
C ALA A 408 -18.10 -30.64 -38.52
N ILE A 409 -17.52 -31.23 -37.46
CA ILE A 409 -17.96 -31.13 -36.08
C ILE A 409 -16.77 -30.81 -35.18
N LEU A 410 -16.94 -29.78 -34.33
CA LEU A 410 -16.03 -29.46 -33.23
C LEU A 410 -16.75 -29.70 -31.90
N THR A 411 -16.13 -30.44 -30.98
CA THR A 411 -16.62 -30.68 -29.62
C THR A 411 -15.51 -30.38 -28.62
N ILE A 412 -15.86 -29.69 -27.53
CA ILE A 412 -14.96 -29.33 -26.44
C ILE A 412 -15.45 -30.02 -25.16
N ASP A 413 -14.52 -30.59 -24.38
CA ASP A 413 -14.76 -31.24 -23.08
C ASP A 413 -15.84 -32.33 -23.05
N GLY A 414 -16.16 -32.91 -24.22
CA GLY A 414 -17.20 -33.92 -24.39
C GLY A 414 -18.63 -33.38 -24.25
N ASP A 415 -18.84 -32.06 -24.21
CA ASP A 415 -20.18 -31.48 -24.12
C ASP A 415 -20.87 -31.51 -25.50
N GLU A 416 -21.71 -32.53 -25.71
CA GLU A 416 -22.53 -32.67 -26.92
C GLU A 416 -23.51 -31.50 -27.13
N ALA A 417 -23.90 -30.77 -26.07
CA ALA A 417 -24.78 -29.59 -26.19
C ALA A 417 -24.04 -28.36 -26.75
N SER A 418 -22.70 -28.31 -26.59
CA SER A 418 -21.81 -27.26 -27.11
C SER A 418 -21.09 -27.66 -28.41
N ALA A 419 -21.46 -28.79 -29.01
CA ALA A 419 -20.86 -29.28 -30.25
C ALA A 419 -21.32 -28.48 -31.47
N VAL A 420 -20.39 -27.76 -32.11
CA VAL A 420 -20.68 -26.93 -33.29
C VAL A 420 -20.54 -27.78 -34.55
N ARG A 421 -21.57 -27.76 -35.41
CA ARG A 421 -21.63 -28.50 -36.67
C ARG A 421 -21.81 -27.55 -37.85
N THR A 422 -21.07 -27.78 -38.93
CA THR A 422 -21.28 -27.11 -40.22
C THR A 422 -21.59 -28.12 -41.31
N ASN A 423 -22.49 -27.76 -42.23
CA ASN A 423 -22.93 -28.57 -43.37
C ASN A 423 -22.48 -27.93 -44.71
N SER A 424 -21.24 -27.45 -44.77
CA SER A 424 -20.65 -26.84 -45.97
C SER A 424 -20.17 -27.90 -46.98
N PRO A 425 -20.20 -27.63 -48.30
CA PRO A 425 -19.61 -28.52 -49.30
C PRO A 425 -18.11 -28.71 -49.03
N LEU A 426 -17.74 -29.92 -48.65
CA LEU A 426 -16.40 -30.27 -48.18
C LEU A 426 -16.06 -31.68 -48.65
N GLN A 427 -14.91 -31.83 -49.29
CA GLN A 427 -14.28 -33.12 -49.55
C GLN A 427 -13.02 -33.22 -48.70
N VAL A 428 -12.80 -34.40 -48.11
CA VAL A 428 -11.70 -34.64 -47.19
C VAL A 428 -11.02 -35.95 -47.55
N LYS A 429 -9.71 -35.87 -47.78
CA LYS A 429 -8.79 -37.01 -47.71
C LYS A 429 -7.77 -36.72 -46.63
N THR A 430 -7.51 -37.67 -45.74
CA THR A 430 -6.45 -37.55 -44.74
C THR A 430 -5.07 -37.47 -45.40
N GLY A 431 -4.18 -36.67 -44.81
CA GLY A 431 -2.81 -36.48 -45.29
C GLY A 431 -1.79 -37.39 -44.63
N GLU A 432 -0.54 -37.33 -45.11
CA GLU A 432 0.57 -38.13 -44.56
C GLU A 432 1.06 -37.64 -43.19
N LYS A 433 0.83 -36.36 -42.82
CA LYS A 433 1.54 -35.67 -41.73
C LYS A 433 0.63 -34.71 -40.97
N TYR A 434 0.73 -34.76 -39.64
CA TYR A 434 0.02 -33.89 -38.71
C TYR A 434 1.04 -33.18 -37.82
N PHE A 435 0.94 -31.85 -37.72
CA PHE A 435 1.85 -31.02 -36.94
C PHE A 435 1.11 -30.44 -35.73
N PHE A 436 1.58 -30.75 -34.53
CA PHE A 436 1.05 -30.22 -33.28
C PHE A 436 1.96 -29.11 -32.73
N GLY A 437 1.34 -28.07 -32.19
CA GLY A 437 1.96 -26.93 -31.52
C GLY A 437 2.68 -25.91 -32.41
N GLY A 438 3.12 -26.31 -33.60
CA GLY A 438 3.81 -25.45 -34.57
C GLY A 438 4.22 -26.24 -35.82
N PHE A 439 4.72 -25.56 -36.86
CA PHE A 439 5.30 -26.23 -38.03
C PHE A 439 6.32 -25.33 -38.74
N LEU A 440 7.29 -25.93 -39.46
CA LEU A 440 8.24 -25.18 -40.29
C LEU A 440 7.60 -24.80 -41.64
N ASN A 441 7.44 -23.51 -41.88
CA ASN A 441 6.87 -23.00 -43.13
C ASN A 441 7.98 -22.77 -44.19
N GLN A 442 8.32 -23.80 -44.96
CA GLN A 442 9.32 -23.71 -46.04
C GLN A 442 8.79 -22.99 -47.31
N LYS A 443 8.55 -21.67 -47.24
CA LYS A 443 8.38 -20.82 -48.45
C LYS A 443 8.87 -19.38 -48.24
N SER A 444 10.05 -19.07 -48.78
CA SER A 444 10.43 -17.83 -49.52
C SER A 444 11.94 -17.57 -49.42
N ASN A 445 12.56 -17.12 -50.53
CA ASN A 445 13.95 -16.64 -50.58
C ASN A 445 14.07 -15.21 -49.99
N SER A 446 13.68 -15.04 -48.74
CA SER A 446 13.77 -13.77 -48.00
C SER A 446 14.15 -14.05 -46.55
N SER A 447 15.13 -13.33 -46.02
CA SER A 447 15.85 -13.62 -44.76
C SER A 447 15.05 -13.43 -43.46
N HIS A 448 13.71 -13.45 -43.52
CA HIS A 448 12.81 -13.42 -42.37
C HIS A 448 11.67 -14.41 -42.57
N SER A 449 11.78 -15.58 -41.93
CA SER A 449 10.68 -16.52 -41.76
C SER A 449 9.67 -15.94 -40.76
N VAL A 450 8.45 -15.64 -41.20
CA VAL A 450 7.36 -15.28 -40.29
C VAL A 450 6.90 -16.53 -39.56
N LEU A 451 7.24 -16.67 -38.28
CA LEU A 451 6.59 -17.66 -37.42
C LEU A 451 5.14 -17.23 -37.19
N GLN A 452 4.19 -18.12 -37.48
CA GLN A 452 2.90 -18.06 -36.79
C GLN A 452 3.12 -18.31 -35.29
N PRO A 453 2.29 -17.74 -34.39
CA PRO A 453 2.43 -17.96 -32.95
C PRO A 453 2.24 -19.44 -32.61
N SER A 454 3.35 -20.12 -32.30
CA SER A 454 3.36 -21.52 -31.87
C SER A 454 2.73 -21.63 -30.49
N PHE A 455 1.99 -22.72 -30.25
CA PHE A 455 1.40 -23.00 -28.95
C PHE A 455 2.49 -23.22 -27.89
N GLN A 456 2.30 -22.58 -26.75
CA GLN A 456 3.04 -22.85 -25.52
C GLN A 456 2.09 -23.49 -24.53
N GLY A 457 2.47 -24.61 -23.91
CA GLY A 457 1.57 -25.36 -23.05
C GLY A 457 1.90 -26.84 -23.03
N CYS A 458 0.89 -27.66 -22.74
CA CYS A 458 1.01 -29.10 -22.83
C CYS A 458 -0.11 -29.70 -23.65
N MET A 459 0.17 -30.84 -24.31
CA MET A 459 -0.84 -31.71 -24.90
C MET A 459 -0.69 -33.14 -24.38
N GLN A 460 -1.77 -33.90 -24.31
CA GLN A 460 -1.77 -35.33 -24.00
C GLN A 460 -2.92 -36.05 -24.73
N LEU A 461 -2.93 -37.38 -24.69
CA LEU A 461 -3.97 -38.22 -25.32
C LEU A 461 -4.20 -37.90 -26.81
N ILE A 462 -3.11 -37.59 -27.53
CA ILE A 462 -3.14 -37.24 -28.95
C ILE A 462 -3.58 -38.47 -29.78
N GLN A 463 -4.69 -38.32 -30.50
CA GLN A 463 -5.25 -39.27 -31.45
C GLN A 463 -5.32 -38.62 -32.83
N VAL A 464 -4.95 -39.39 -33.85
CA VAL A 464 -4.97 -39.01 -35.26
C VAL A 464 -5.55 -40.19 -36.05
N ASP A 465 -6.53 -39.93 -36.91
CA ASP A 465 -7.21 -40.92 -37.75
C ASP A 465 -7.74 -42.12 -36.92
N ASP A 466 -8.41 -41.81 -35.81
CA ASP A 466 -8.92 -42.73 -34.77
C ASP A 466 -7.85 -43.64 -34.11
N GLN A 467 -6.56 -43.29 -34.19
CA GLN A 467 -5.47 -43.98 -33.51
C GLN A 467 -4.76 -43.11 -32.47
N LEU A 468 -4.60 -43.63 -31.24
CA LEU A 468 -3.77 -43.01 -30.21
C LEU A 468 -2.28 -43.08 -30.58
N VAL A 469 -1.62 -41.92 -30.61
CA VAL A 469 -0.19 -41.81 -30.93
C VAL A 469 0.66 -42.35 -29.78
N ASN A 470 1.57 -43.29 -30.08
CA ASN A 470 2.52 -43.79 -29.09
C ASN A 470 3.70 -42.82 -28.89
N LEU A 471 3.49 -41.79 -28.07
CA LEU A 471 4.47 -40.74 -27.78
C LEU A 471 5.82 -41.26 -27.23
N TYR A 472 5.86 -42.47 -26.65
CA TYR A 472 7.11 -43.08 -26.21
C TYR A 472 8.00 -43.52 -27.39
N GLU A 473 7.40 -44.00 -28.48
CA GLU A 473 8.15 -44.31 -29.70
C GLU A 473 8.59 -43.05 -30.44
N VAL A 474 7.78 -41.99 -30.42
CA VAL A 474 8.15 -40.67 -30.95
C VAL A 474 9.35 -40.10 -30.19
N ALA A 475 9.37 -40.22 -28.85
CA ALA A 475 10.52 -39.82 -28.03
C ALA A 475 11.81 -40.61 -28.36
N GLN A 476 11.69 -41.83 -28.89
CA GLN A 476 12.83 -42.62 -29.39
C GLN A 476 13.18 -42.33 -30.86
N ARG A 477 12.59 -41.29 -31.47
CA ARG A 477 12.75 -40.91 -32.90
C ARG A 477 12.47 -42.07 -33.87
N LYS A 478 11.46 -42.90 -33.59
CA LYS A 478 11.06 -44.04 -34.45
C LYS A 478 10.02 -43.62 -35.50
N PRO A 479 8.72 -43.43 -35.20
CA PRO A 479 7.81 -42.67 -36.05
C PRO A 479 7.76 -41.20 -35.63
N GLY A 480 7.69 -40.28 -36.60
CA GLY A 480 7.54 -38.84 -36.36
C GLY A 480 8.84 -38.07 -36.13
N SER A 481 8.73 -36.74 -36.02
CA SER A 481 9.84 -35.82 -35.78
C SER A 481 9.43 -34.73 -34.78
N PHE A 482 10.39 -34.11 -34.07
CA PHE A 482 10.09 -33.03 -33.14
C PHE A 482 11.31 -32.13 -32.92
N ALA A 483 11.08 -30.88 -32.52
CA ALA A 483 12.11 -29.96 -32.07
C ALA A 483 11.63 -29.18 -30.84
N ASN A 484 12.54 -28.94 -29.88
CA ASN A 484 12.32 -28.16 -28.65
C ASN A 484 11.15 -28.64 -27.75
N VAL A 485 10.60 -29.83 -28.01
CA VAL A 485 9.55 -30.48 -27.24
C VAL A 485 10.16 -31.30 -26.09
N SER A 486 9.50 -31.32 -24.93
CA SER A 486 9.80 -32.27 -23.85
C SER A 486 8.65 -33.26 -23.67
N ILE A 487 8.90 -34.54 -23.98
CA ILE A 487 7.92 -35.63 -23.85
C ILE A 487 8.00 -36.24 -22.44
N ASP A 488 6.88 -36.74 -21.92
CA ASP A 488 6.73 -37.32 -20.57
C ASP A 488 6.91 -36.28 -19.44
N MET A 489 6.68 -34.99 -19.77
CA MET A 489 6.76 -33.85 -18.86
C MET A 489 5.68 -32.82 -19.23
N CYS A 490 5.15 -32.12 -18.23
CA CYS A 490 4.33 -30.93 -18.45
C CYS A 490 4.71 -29.84 -17.44
N ALA A 491 5.30 -28.75 -17.94
CA ALA A 491 5.99 -27.74 -17.14
C ALA A 491 5.38 -26.33 -17.30
N ILE A 492 4.05 -26.23 -17.36
CA ILE A 492 3.39 -24.92 -17.21
C ILE A 492 3.54 -24.45 -15.76
N ILE A 493 3.91 -23.18 -15.59
CA ILE A 493 4.09 -22.54 -14.28
C ILE A 493 2.80 -21.77 -13.95
N ASP A 494 2.23 -21.99 -12.78
CA ASP A 494 1.16 -21.14 -12.23
C ASP A 494 1.80 -20.04 -11.39
N ARG A 495 1.84 -18.82 -11.95
CA ARG A 495 2.39 -17.60 -11.34
C ARG A 495 1.39 -16.86 -10.46
N CYS A 496 0.16 -17.36 -10.34
CA CYS A 496 -0.82 -16.90 -9.35
C CYS A 496 -0.86 -17.79 -8.10
N VAL A 497 0.06 -18.77 -7.97
CA VAL A 497 0.15 -19.68 -6.82
C VAL A 497 1.60 -19.75 -6.31
N PRO A 498 1.91 -19.21 -5.11
CA PRO A 498 1.01 -18.47 -4.22
C PRO A 498 0.52 -17.16 -4.86
N ASN A 499 -0.64 -16.66 -4.40
CA ASN A 499 -1.17 -15.40 -4.92
C ASN A 499 -0.29 -14.24 -4.44
N HIS A 500 0.44 -13.62 -5.38
CA HIS A 500 1.27 -12.44 -5.15
C HIS A 500 0.48 -11.11 -5.17
N CYS A 501 -0.84 -11.15 -5.38
CA CYS A 501 -1.70 -10.00 -5.28
C CYS A 501 -2.23 -9.88 -3.85
N GLU A 502 -1.73 -8.86 -3.14
CA GLU A 502 -2.03 -8.58 -1.74
C GLU A 502 -3.41 -7.89 -1.59
N HIS A 503 -3.86 -7.72 -0.34
CA HIS A 503 -5.10 -7.00 0.02
C HIS A 503 -6.37 -7.38 -0.77
N GLY A 504 -6.49 -8.65 -1.16
CA GLY A 504 -7.64 -9.18 -1.91
C GLY A 504 -7.60 -8.94 -3.41
N GLY A 505 -6.49 -8.43 -3.95
CA GLY A 505 -6.29 -8.21 -5.38
C GLY A 505 -6.47 -9.48 -6.22
N LYS A 506 -7.12 -9.33 -7.38
CA LYS A 506 -7.40 -10.44 -8.30
C LYS A 506 -6.18 -10.72 -9.19
N CYS A 507 -5.63 -11.93 -9.10
CA CYS A 507 -4.52 -12.36 -9.97
C CYS A 507 -5.03 -12.88 -11.32
N SER A 508 -4.33 -12.50 -12.39
CA SER A 508 -4.48 -13.00 -13.76
C SER A 508 -3.09 -13.24 -14.36
N GLN A 509 -2.93 -14.16 -15.31
CA GLN A 509 -1.59 -14.52 -15.81
C GLN A 509 -1.50 -14.82 -17.30
N THR A 510 -0.26 -14.73 -17.79
CA THR A 510 0.20 -15.07 -19.13
C THR A 510 1.33 -16.10 -19.03
N TRP A 511 1.89 -16.55 -20.16
CA TRP A 511 3.02 -17.48 -20.13
C TRP A 511 4.27 -16.95 -19.43
N ASP A 512 4.50 -15.65 -19.47
CA ASP A 512 5.71 -14.95 -19.01
C ASP A 512 5.49 -14.18 -17.68
N SER A 513 4.26 -13.82 -17.35
CA SER A 513 3.96 -12.83 -16.32
C SER A 513 2.63 -13.11 -15.59
N PHE A 514 2.36 -12.29 -14.59
CA PHE A 514 1.08 -12.17 -13.91
C PHE A 514 0.76 -10.68 -13.76
N LYS A 515 -0.53 -10.36 -13.63
CA LYS A 515 -1.05 -9.02 -13.38
C LYS A 515 -2.06 -9.10 -12.22
N CYS A 516 -1.88 -8.20 -11.26
CA CYS A 516 -2.87 -7.94 -10.23
C CYS A 516 -3.85 -6.85 -10.68
N THR A 517 -5.13 -7.05 -10.40
CA THR A 517 -6.18 -6.04 -10.51
C THR A 517 -6.56 -5.62 -9.10
N CYS A 518 -6.27 -4.36 -8.75
CA CYS A 518 -6.42 -3.78 -7.40
C CYS A 518 -7.68 -2.91 -7.25
N ASP A 519 -8.55 -2.85 -8.27
CA ASP A 519 -9.79 -2.09 -8.22
C ASP A 519 -10.63 -2.49 -7.00
N GLU A 520 -11.27 -1.51 -6.35
CA GLU A 520 -12.08 -1.66 -5.13
C GLU A 520 -11.33 -2.14 -3.86
N THR A 521 -10.00 -2.36 -3.90
CA THR A 521 -9.24 -2.80 -2.72
C THR A 521 -8.82 -1.68 -1.77
N GLY A 522 -8.65 -0.45 -2.28
CA GLY A 522 -7.98 0.65 -1.56
C GLY A 522 -6.45 0.64 -1.72
N TYR A 523 -5.89 -0.26 -2.53
CA TYR A 523 -4.45 -0.42 -2.75
C TYR A 523 -4.07 -0.30 -4.23
N SER A 524 -2.77 -0.13 -4.47
CA SER A 524 -2.17 0.12 -5.76
C SER A 524 -0.77 -0.51 -5.87
N GLY A 525 -0.07 -0.25 -6.98
CA GLY A 525 1.20 -0.90 -7.31
C GLY A 525 1.02 -2.23 -8.03
N ALA A 526 2.13 -2.87 -8.41
CA ALA A 526 2.10 -4.06 -9.28
C ALA A 526 1.55 -5.33 -8.60
N THR A 527 1.56 -5.35 -7.26
CA THR A 527 1.10 -6.44 -6.39
C THR A 527 -0.03 -6.03 -5.44
N CYS A 528 -0.65 -4.86 -5.64
CA CYS A 528 -1.62 -4.27 -4.71
C CYS A 528 -1.08 -4.07 -3.28
N HIS A 529 0.21 -3.77 -3.13
CA HIS A 529 0.87 -3.63 -1.83
C HIS A 529 0.72 -2.22 -1.24
N ASN A 530 0.76 -1.16 -2.06
CA ASN A 530 0.81 0.22 -1.59
C ASN A 530 -0.60 0.77 -1.34
N SER A 531 -0.90 1.22 -0.12
CA SER A 531 -2.15 1.96 0.15
C SER A 531 -2.25 3.24 -0.69
N ILE A 532 -3.46 3.60 -1.11
CA ILE A 532 -3.74 4.88 -1.79
C ILE A 532 -4.10 6.01 -0.82
N TYR A 533 -4.22 5.70 0.47
CA TYR A 533 -4.64 6.61 1.52
C TYR A 533 -3.48 6.98 2.45
N GLU A 534 -3.54 8.16 3.05
CA GLU A 534 -2.51 8.60 4.01
C GLU A 534 -2.78 7.98 5.39
N PRO A 535 -1.74 7.74 6.22
CA PRO A 535 -1.87 6.88 7.40
C PRO A 535 -2.71 7.48 8.54
N SER A 536 -2.88 8.80 8.57
CA SER A 536 -3.64 9.46 9.63
C SER A 536 -4.17 10.83 9.20
N CYS A 537 -5.08 11.37 10.02
CA CYS A 537 -5.53 12.75 9.88
C CYS A 537 -4.38 13.77 10.02
N GLU A 538 -3.32 13.44 10.77
CA GLU A 538 -2.14 14.30 10.93
C GLU A 538 -1.34 14.39 9.62
N ALA A 539 -1.16 13.26 8.93
CA ALA A 539 -0.55 13.23 7.60
C ALA A 539 -1.34 14.09 6.60
N TYR A 540 -2.67 13.99 6.58
CA TYR A 540 -3.51 14.84 5.73
C TYR A 540 -3.39 16.35 6.06
N LYS A 541 -3.35 16.75 7.35
CA LYS A 541 -3.12 18.16 7.74
C LYS A 541 -1.82 18.70 7.13
N HIS A 542 -0.75 17.89 7.13
CA HIS A 542 0.54 18.27 6.57
C HIS A 542 0.61 18.31 5.04
N LEU A 543 -0.41 17.79 4.35
CA LEU A 543 -0.61 17.98 2.91
C LEU A 543 -1.44 19.24 2.58
N GLY A 544 -1.81 20.04 3.57
CA GLY A 544 -2.65 21.24 3.41
C GLY A 544 -4.15 20.95 3.37
N GLN A 545 -4.59 19.77 3.81
CA GLN A 545 -6.01 19.42 3.90
C GLN A 545 -6.69 20.08 5.11
N THR A 546 -8.03 20.10 5.10
CA THR A 546 -8.86 20.70 6.16
C THR A 546 -9.87 19.68 6.71
N SER A 547 -10.66 20.05 7.74
CA SER A 547 -11.57 19.12 8.41
C SER A 547 -12.65 18.53 7.49
N ASN A 548 -12.63 17.21 7.28
CA ASN A 548 -13.61 16.48 6.47
C ASN A 548 -13.60 14.98 6.83
N TYR A 549 -14.45 14.18 6.17
CA TYR A 549 -14.31 12.74 6.13
C TYR A 549 -13.16 12.32 5.22
N TYR A 550 -12.25 11.51 5.73
CA TYR A 550 -11.13 10.92 4.99
C TYR A 550 -11.12 9.41 5.19
N TRP A 551 -10.63 8.69 4.19
CA TRP A 551 -10.12 7.34 4.38
C TRP A 551 -8.70 7.44 4.90
N ILE A 552 -8.37 6.71 5.96
CA ILE A 552 -7.00 6.60 6.49
C ILE A 552 -6.58 5.14 6.53
N ASP A 553 -5.28 4.90 6.44
CA ASP A 553 -4.69 3.56 6.48
C ASP A 553 -3.57 3.47 7.53
N PRO A 554 -3.93 3.21 8.81
CA PRO A 554 -2.99 3.31 9.93
C PRO A 554 -1.76 2.42 9.83
N ASP A 555 -1.88 1.22 9.25
CA ASP A 555 -0.79 0.26 9.02
C ASP A 555 -0.27 0.24 7.57
N GLY A 556 -0.96 0.87 6.61
CA GLY A 556 -0.48 1.06 5.24
C GLY A 556 -0.43 -0.27 4.49
N SER A 557 0.75 -0.71 4.06
CA SER A 557 0.96 -2.06 3.46
C SER A 557 0.87 -3.21 4.50
N GLY A 558 0.14 -2.99 5.60
CA GLY A 558 -0.09 -3.95 6.68
C GLY A 558 -1.38 -4.76 6.49
N PRO A 559 -1.69 -5.69 7.41
CA PRO A 559 -2.81 -6.62 7.26
C PRO A 559 -4.20 -5.99 7.47
N LEU A 560 -4.33 -4.77 7.97
CA LEU A 560 -5.63 -4.10 8.15
C LEU A 560 -5.96 -3.29 6.90
N GLY A 561 -7.23 -3.31 6.49
CA GLY A 561 -7.70 -2.46 5.40
C GLY A 561 -7.85 -0.99 5.84
N PRO A 562 -7.99 -0.06 4.88
CA PRO A 562 -8.29 1.33 5.18
C PRO A 562 -9.66 1.50 5.86
N LEU A 563 -9.82 2.57 6.65
CA LEU A 563 -11.09 2.91 7.29
C LEU A 563 -11.49 4.37 7.07
N LYS A 564 -12.80 4.63 7.09
CA LYS A 564 -13.34 5.99 6.96
C LYS A 564 -13.54 6.63 8.33
N VAL A 565 -12.93 7.80 8.52
CA VAL A 565 -12.97 8.60 9.76
C VAL A 565 -13.40 10.03 9.47
N TYR A 566 -13.85 10.75 10.49
CA TYR A 566 -13.94 12.21 10.43
C TYR A 566 -12.69 12.82 11.04
N CYS A 567 -11.91 13.55 10.23
CA CYS A 567 -10.76 14.31 10.69
C CYS A 567 -11.21 15.73 11.05
N ASN A 568 -11.12 16.10 12.34
CA ASN A 568 -11.32 17.47 12.78
C ASN A 568 -9.96 18.12 13.07
N MET A 569 -9.48 18.91 12.11
CA MET A 569 -8.18 19.57 12.10
C MET A 569 -8.34 21.04 12.51
N THR A 570 -7.95 21.38 13.73
CA THR A 570 -7.88 22.77 14.21
C THR A 570 -6.44 23.31 14.16
N GLU A 571 -6.28 24.60 14.47
CA GLU A 571 -4.98 25.29 14.63
C GLU A 571 -4.02 24.46 15.48
N ASP A 572 -4.45 24.06 16.69
CA ASP A 572 -3.61 23.38 17.68
C ASP A 572 -3.72 21.84 17.69
N LYS A 573 -4.82 21.25 17.20
CA LYS A 573 -5.13 19.83 17.44
C LYS A 573 -5.72 19.15 16.21
N VAL A 574 -5.27 17.94 15.92
CA VAL A 574 -5.93 17.04 14.96
C VAL A 574 -6.64 15.95 15.72
N TRP A 575 -7.94 15.79 15.47
CA TRP A 575 -8.74 14.71 16.03
C TRP A 575 -9.19 13.74 14.93
N THR A 576 -8.87 12.46 15.14
CA THR A 576 -9.48 11.33 14.42
C THR A 576 -10.73 10.89 15.19
N ILE A 577 -11.90 10.99 14.56
CA ILE A 577 -13.18 10.66 15.17
C ILE A 577 -13.77 9.41 14.50
N VAL A 578 -14.02 8.37 15.30
CA VAL A 578 -14.62 7.11 14.87
C VAL A 578 -16.02 6.95 15.47
N SER A 579 -17.01 6.72 14.61
CA SER A 579 -18.42 6.64 14.98
C SER A 579 -18.89 5.22 15.25
N HIS A 580 -19.94 5.11 16.06
CA HIS A 580 -20.71 3.89 16.29
C HIS A 580 -22.22 4.18 16.24
N ASP A 581 -23.04 3.14 16.33
CA ASP A 581 -24.50 3.17 16.29
C ASP A 581 -25.18 3.88 17.49
N LEU A 582 -24.73 3.61 18.72
CA LEU A 582 -25.35 4.08 19.97
C LEU A 582 -25.11 5.56 20.35
N GLN A 583 -25.24 6.50 19.41
CA GLN A 583 -25.00 7.94 19.69
C GLN A 583 -26.19 8.65 20.35
N MET A 584 -27.41 8.11 20.24
CA MET A 584 -28.60 8.67 20.89
C MET A 584 -28.96 7.96 22.21
N PRO A 585 -29.59 8.64 23.20
CA PRO A 585 -29.94 8.03 24.48
C PRO A 585 -30.94 6.87 24.37
N THR A 586 -30.49 5.65 24.65
CA THR A 586 -31.29 4.42 24.63
C THR A 586 -31.83 4.11 26.02
N THR A 587 -33.12 3.77 26.12
CA THR A 587 -33.79 3.51 27.41
C THR A 587 -33.72 2.04 27.81
N VAL A 588 -33.43 1.74 29.07
CA VAL A 588 -33.24 0.40 29.64
C VAL A 588 -34.16 0.22 30.86
N VAL A 589 -34.96 -0.87 30.86
CA VAL A 589 -35.97 -1.22 31.88
C VAL A 589 -36.07 -2.75 31.97
N GLY A 590 -36.29 -3.31 33.17
CA GLY A 590 -36.62 -4.74 33.35
C GLY A 590 -35.44 -5.70 33.53
N TYR A 591 -34.32 -5.22 34.07
CA TYR A 591 -33.08 -6.00 34.26
C TYR A 591 -32.60 -5.98 35.71
N THR A 592 -32.14 -7.14 36.20
CA THR A 592 -31.70 -7.39 37.60
C THR A 592 -30.19 -7.62 37.70
N PRO A 593 -29.60 -7.63 38.92
CA PRO A 593 -28.19 -7.96 39.13
C PRO A 593 -27.80 -9.41 38.80
N GLU A 594 -28.75 -10.26 38.43
CA GLU A 594 -28.56 -11.64 37.95
C GLU A 594 -28.91 -11.77 36.45
N LYS A 595 -29.63 -10.80 35.89
CA LYS A 595 -30.11 -10.77 34.50
C LYS A 595 -29.96 -9.36 33.94
N TYR A 596 -28.73 -9.00 33.59
CA TYR A 596 -28.35 -7.67 33.11
C TYR A 596 -28.83 -7.38 31.68
N SER A 597 -28.97 -6.09 31.36
CA SER A 597 -28.99 -5.60 29.97
C SER A 597 -27.55 -5.45 29.48
N VAL A 598 -27.23 -5.97 28.29
CA VAL A 598 -25.95 -5.74 27.61
C VAL A 598 -26.21 -4.92 26.35
N THR A 599 -25.72 -3.69 26.33
CA THR A 599 -25.75 -2.83 25.15
C THR A 599 -24.38 -2.88 24.48
N GLN A 600 -24.30 -3.59 23.36
CA GLN A 600 -23.09 -3.67 22.53
C GLN A 600 -23.05 -2.49 21.54
N LEU A 601 -21.87 -1.92 21.33
CA LEU A 601 -21.65 -0.85 20.36
C LEU A 601 -21.11 -1.43 19.05
N VAL A 602 -21.68 -1.01 17.92
CA VAL A 602 -21.22 -1.38 16.58
C VAL A 602 -20.54 -0.18 15.94
N TYR A 603 -19.22 -0.25 15.80
CA TYR A 603 -18.39 0.78 15.17
C TYR A 603 -18.38 0.65 13.64
N SER A 604 -18.09 1.75 12.95
CA SER A 604 -17.88 1.77 11.48
C SER A 604 -16.55 1.15 11.02
N ALA A 605 -15.75 0.60 11.93
CA ALA A 605 -14.43 0.02 11.70
C ALA A 605 -14.20 -1.18 12.63
N SER A 606 -13.26 -2.07 12.27
CA SER A 606 -12.91 -3.22 13.11
C SER A 606 -12.20 -2.80 14.40
N MET A 607 -12.24 -3.67 15.42
CA MET A 607 -11.53 -3.40 16.68
C MET A 607 -10.02 -3.32 16.49
N ASP A 608 -9.44 -4.04 15.52
CA ASP A 608 -8.01 -3.99 15.21
C ASP A 608 -7.63 -2.66 14.54
N GLN A 609 -8.44 -2.20 13.57
CA GLN A 609 -8.32 -0.86 12.95
C GLN A 609 -8.38 0.26 14.00
N ILE A 610 -9.34 0.17 14.94
CA ILE A 610 -9.46 1.15 16.02
C ILE A 610 -8.29 1.01 17.01
N SER A 611 -7.82 -0.21 17.27
CA SER A 611 -6.65 -0.45 18.12
C SER A 611 -5.41 0.23 17.54
N ALA A 612 -5.18 0.16 16.22
CA ALA A 612 -4.09 0.87 15.56
C ALA A 612 -4.15 2.38 15.79
N ILE A 613 -5.32 3.02 15.59
CA ILE A 613 -5.55 4.45 15.86
C ILE A 613 -5.30 4.79 17.34
N THR A 614 -5.88 4.02 18.27
CA THR A 614 -5.66 4.28 19.71
C THR A 614 -4.19 4.08 20.09
N SER A 615 -3.45 3.20 19.42
CA SER A 615 -2.05 2.92 19.74
C SER A 615 -1.14 4.05 19.27
N SER A 616 -1.33 4.56 18.05
CA SER A 616 -0.54 5.69 17.52
C SER A 616 -0.93 7.05 18.13
N ALA A 617 -2.18 7.25 18.55
CA ALA A 617 -2.61 8.52 19.13
C ALA A 617 -1.88 8.91 20.42
N GLU A 618 -1.69 10.21 20.64
CA GLU A 618 -1.12 10.75 21.89
C GLU A 618 -2.12 10.68 23.05
N TYR A 619 -3.39 10.96 22.75
CA TYR A 619 -4.49 11.00 23.72
C TYR A 619 -5.78 10.51 23.04
N CYS A 620 -6.64 9.80 23.77
CA CYS A 620 -7.98 9.46 23.28
C CYS A 620 -9.01 9.68 24.38
N GLU A 621 -10.20 10.14 24.00
CA GLU A 621 -11.34 10.30 24.87
C GLU A 621 -12.63 9.77 24.26
N GLN A 622 -13.54 9.31 25.12
CA GLN A 622 -14.89 8.93 24.73
C GLN A 622 -15.88 9.42 25.80
N TYR A 623 -16.96 10.09 25.37
CA TYR A 623 -17.98 10.60 26.30
C TYR A 623 -18.95 9.48 26.68
N VAL A 624 -19.27 9.37 27.97
CA VAL A 624 -20.30 8.44 28.47
C VAL A 624 -21.29 9.18 29.36
N SER A 625 -22.57 8.87 29.23
CA SER A 625 -23.64 9.50 30.02
C SER A 625 -24.71 8.47 30.41
N TYR A 626 -24.99 8.42 31.71
CA TYR A 626 -26.05 7.62 32.32
C TYR A 626 -27.06 8.55 32.97
N PHE A 627 -28.29 8.54 32.47
CA PHE A 627 -29.44 9.10 33.15
C PHE A 627 -30.17 7.99 33.90
N CYS A 628 -30.69 8.31 35.07
CA CYS A 628 -31.28 7.32 35.97
C CYS A 628 -32.50 7.90 36.69
N LYS A 629 -33.42 7.00 37.00
CA LYS A 629 -34.60 7.23 37.82
C LYS A 629 -34.81 5.93 38.61
N MET A 630 -34.61 5.98 39.93
CA MET A 630 -34.56 4.81 40.81
C MET A 630 -33.65 3.66 40.30
N SER A 631 -32.50 3.99 39.69
CA SER A 631 -31.57 3.04 39.06
C SER A 631 -30.15 3.43 39.42
N ARG A 632 -29.45 2.60 40.21
CA ARG A 632 -28.11 2.88 40.74
C ARG A 632 -27.02 2.49 39.74
N LEU A 633 -25.88 3.16 39.82
CA LEU A 633 -24.76 2.99 38.90
C LEU A 633 -23.64 2.17 39.56
N LEU A 634 -22.92 2.76 40.51
CA LEU A 634 -21.80 2.13 41.22
C LEU A 634 -22.18 1.62 42.61
N ASN A 635 -23.45 1.80 43.02
CA ASN A 635 -24.04 1.29 44.27
C ASN A 635 -23.61 2.07 45.53
N THR A 636 -22.51 1.67 46.18
CA THR A 636 -22.00 2.26 47.44
C THR A 636 -20.49 2.04 47.55
N PRO A 637 -19.75 2.79 48.39
CA PRO A 637 -18.28 2.70 48.47
C PRO A 637 -17.71 1.30 48.76
N ASP A 638 -18.48 0.45 49.46
CA ASP A 638 -18.13 -0.92 49.83
C ASP A 638 -18.97 -1.99 49.08
N GLY A 639 -19.84 -1.58 48.15
CA GLY A 639 -20.80 -2.44 47.47
C GLY A 639 -20.39 -2.79 46.04
N SER A 640 -20.85 -3.92 45.53
CA SER A 640 -20.64 -4.26 44.11
C SER A 640 -21.44 -3.31 43.19
N PRO A 641 -20.84 -2.83 42.08
CA PRO A 641 -21.50 -1.92 41.15
C PRO A 641 -22.55 -2.64 40.29
N TYR A 642 -23.65 -1.96 39.97
CA TYR A 642 -24.75 -2.49 39.15
C TYR A 642 -24.61 -2.19 37.66
N THR A 643 -23.80 -1.20 37.31
CA THR A 643 -23.52 -0.78 35.94
C THR A 643 -22.01 -0.68 35.74
N TRP A 644 -21.52 -1.21 34.62
CA TRP A 644 -20.11 -1.11 34.22
C TRP A 644 -20.01 -1.04 32.70
N TRP A 645 -18.85 -0.65 32.19
CA TRP A 645 -18.56 -0.71 30.76
C TRP A 645 -17.44 -1.70 30.47
N VAL A 646 -17.31 -2.10 29.21
CA VAL A 646 -16.33 -3.08 28.74
C VAL A 646 -15.43 -2.42 27.71
N GLY A 647 -14.11 -2.58 27.88
CA GLY A 647 -13.10 -1.98 27.01
C GLY A 647 -12.76 -2.80 25.76
N LYS A 648 -11.64 -2.45 25.12
CA LYS A 648 -11.19 -3.10 23.87
C LYS A 648 -10.62 -4.51 24.03
N ALA A 649 -10.14 -4.88 25.22
CA ALA A 649 -9.64 -6.23 25.54
C ALA A 649 -10.71 -7.11 26.22
N ASN A 650 -11.99 -6.73 26.10
CA ASN A 650 -13.15 -7.40 26.73
C ASN A 650 -13.09 -7.42 28.28
N GLU A 651 -12.43 -6.43 28.86
CA GLU A 651 -12.21 -6.24 30.29
C GLU A 651 -13.23 -5.27 30.91
N LYS A 652 -13.63 -5.51 32.17
CA LYS A 652 -14.70 -4.76 32.85
C LYS A 652 -14.17 -3.57 33.65
N HIS A 653 -14.79 -2.40 33.48
CA HIS A 653 -14.40 -1.15 34.12
C HIS A 653 -15.49 -0.57 35.03
N TYR A 654 -15.12 -0.36 36.30
CA TYR A 654 -16.01 0.12 37.37
C TYR A 654 -15.81 1.61 37.72
N TYR A 655 -15.10 2.36 36.88
CA TYR A 655 -15.01 3.81 36.95
C TYR A 655 -15.87 4.43 35.85
N TRP A 656 -16.44 5.61 36.11
CA TRP A 656 -17.31 6.30 35.16
C TRP A 656 -16.65 7.55 34.57
N GLY A 657 -17.34 8.21 33.63
CA GLY A 657 -16.85 9.43 32.99
C GLY A 657 -16.45 10.50 34.00
N GLY A 658 -15.25 11.08 33.81
CA GLY A 658 -14.63 12.05 34.73
C GLY A 658 -13.92 11.43 35.94
N SER A 659 -13.70 10.11 35.96
CA SER A 659 -12.91 9.40 36.97
C SER A 659 -11.76 8.61 36.33
N GLU A 660 -10.70 8.33 37.09
CA GLU A 660 -9.55 7.53 36.64
C GLU A 660 -9.73 6.03 36.88
N PRO A 661 -8.99 5.15 36.16
CA PRO A 661 -8.99 3.71 36.39
C PRO A 661 -8.81 3.32 37.87
N GLY A 662 -9.62 2.36 38.32
CA GLY A 662 -9.62 1.88 39.71
C GLY A 662 -10.40 2.76 40.70
N ILE A 663 -10.79 3.99 40.33
CA ILE A 663 -11.56 4.88 41.20
C ILE A 663 -13.07 4.71 40.93
N GLN A 664 -13.76 4.00 41.83
CA GLN A 664 -15.22 3.77 41.79
C GLN A 664 -16.01 5.02 42.21
N LYS A 665 -15.90 6.08 41.40
CA LYS A 665 -16.62 7.36 41.54
C LYS A 665 -17.03 7.88 40.18
N CYS A 666 -17.98 8.81 40.18
CA CYS A 666 -18.31 9.65 39.03
C CYS A 666 -17.63 11.02 39.16
N ALA A 667 -17.62 11.83 38.09
CA ALA A 667 -17.10 13.20 38.10
C ALA A 667 -17.50 14.01 39.35
N CYS A 668 -18.78 13.99 39.73
CA CYS A 668 -19.25 14.75 40.91
C CYS A 668 -18.65 14.28 42.24
N GLY A 669 -18.27 13.00 42.33
CA GLY A 669 -17.65 12.39 43.51
C GLY A 669 -16.15 12.67 43.60
N ILE A 670 -15.52 13.03 42.49
CA ILE A 670 -14.16 13.58 42.42
C ILE A 670 -14.19 15.06 42.81
N GLU A 671 -15.08 15.84 42.18
CA GLU A 671 -15.26 17.29 42.39
C GLU A 671 -15.93 17.64 43.75
N ARG A 672 -16.48 16.64 44.45
CA ARG A 672 -17.21 16.77 45.72
C ARG A 672 -18.46 17.67 45.63
N ASN A 673 -19.14 17.66 44.48
CA ASN A 673 -20.31 18.47 44.19
C ASN A 673 -21.57 17.65 43.82
N CYS A 674 -21.60 16.34 44.10
CA CYS A 674 -22.80 15.52 43.91
C CYS A 674 -24.02 16.09 44.66
N THR A 675 -25.21 15.90 44.07
CA THR A 675 -26.49 16.41 44.61
C THR A 675 -26.76 15.95 46.05
N ASP A 676 -26.30 14.75 46.39
CA ASP A 676 -26.30 14.21 47.75
C ASP A 676 -24.84 13.87 48.14
N PRO A 677 -24.24 14.54 49.14
CA PRO A 677 -22.83 14.38 49.48
C PRO A 677 -22.49 13.02 50.13
N LYS A 678 -23.50 12.16 50.39
CA LYS A 678 -23.28 10.80 50.91
C LYS A 678 -22.85 9.80 49.82
N TYR A 679 -23.08 10.12 48.55
CA TYR A 679 -22.85 9.22 47.41
C TYR A 679 -21.76 9.76 46.49
N TYR A 680 -21.10 8.86 45.75
CA TYR A 680 -20.02 9.22 44.80
C TYR A 680 -20.49 9.37 43.34
N CYS A 681 -21.77 9.14 43.09
CA CYS A 681 -22.50 9.35 41.84
C CYS A 681 -23.92 9.84 42.18
N ASN A 682 -24.51 10.70 41.36
CA ASN A 682 -25.87 11.20 41.57
C ASN A 682 -26.94 10.11 41.44
N CYS A 683 -26.69 9.07 40.65
CA CYS A 683 -27.59 7.94 40.43
C CYS A 683 -27.64 6.94 41.60
N ASP A 684 -26.58 6.87 42.40
CA ASP A 684 -26.52 5.95 43.55
C ASP A 684 -27.45 6.37 44.70
N ALA A 685 -27.90 7.63 44.71
CA ALA A 685 -28.89 8.15 45.64
C ALA A 685 -30.35 7.68 45.36
N ASP A 686 -30.57 6.89 44.30
CA ASP A 686 -31.81 6.14 44.02
C ASP A 686 -33.12 6.97 43.94
N TYR A 687 -33.02 8.24 43.53
CA TYR A 687 -34.17 9.15 43.52
C TYR A 687 -35.22 8.86 42.44
N LYS A 688 -36.49 9.14 42.76
CA LYS A 688 -37.65 9.12 41.83
C LYS A 688 -37.62 10.18 40.72
N GLN A 689 -36.78 11.20 40.89
CA GLN A 689 -36.53 12.24 39.89
C GLN A 689 -35.35 11.81 39.02
N TRP A 690 -35.33 12.25 37.76
CA TRP A 690 -34.17 12.03 36.90
C TRP A 690 -32.91 12.65 37.52
N ARG A 691 -31.84 11.86 37.53
CA ARG A 691 -30.45 12.26 37.82
C ARG A 691 -29.57 11.84 36.64
N LYS A 692 -28.33 12.36 36.60
CA LYS A 692 -27.38 12.14 35.51
C LYS A 692 -25.97 12.04 36.08
N ASP A 693 -25.22 11.05 35.64
CA ASP A 693 -23.76 10.97 35.80
C ASP A 693 -23.11 10.77 34.43
N ALA A 694 -22.20 11.68 34.08
CA ALA A 694 -21.59 11.72 32.76
C ALA A 694 -20.22 12.41 32.78
N GLY A 695 -19.38 12.07 31.80
CA GLY A 695 -18.06 12.67 31.61
C GLY A 695 -17.27 11.94 30.54
N PHE A 696 -16.00 12.28 30.39
CA PHE A 696 -15.08 11.60 29.49
C PHE A 696 -14.38 10.42 30.17
N LEU A 697 -14.26 9.32 29.44
CA LEU A 697 -13.30 8.25 29.68
C LEU A 697 -12.06 8.61 28.84
N SER A 698 -10.89 8.76 29.46
CA SER A 698 -9.67 9.28 28.81
C SER A 698 -8.45 8.33 28.89
N TYR A 699 -8.59 7.18 29.56
CA TYR A 699 -7.51 6.21 29.65
C TYR A 699 -7.43 5.35 28.38
N LYS A 700 -6.47 5.70 27.52
CA LYS A 700 -6.31 5.22 26.13
C LYS A 700 -6.33 3.70 25.98
N ASP A 701 -5.70 2.97 26.90
CA ASP A 701 -5.49 1.53 26.75
C ASP A 701 -6.75 0.69 27.02
N HIS A 702 -7.78 1.29 27.63
CA HIS A 702 -9.10 0.66 27.81
C HIS A 702 -10.09 1.01 26.69
N LEU A 703 -9.85 2.09 25.94
CA LEU A 703 -10.74 2.58 24.89
C LEU A 703 -10.56 1.80 23.57
N PRO A 704 -11.60 1.71 22.71
CA PRO A 704 -12.97 2.21 22.89
C PRO A 704 -13.83 1.40 23.88
N VAL A 705 -14.96 2.01 24.29
CA VAL A 705 -16.08 1.30 24.92
C VAL A 705 -16.68 0.32 23.92
N SER A 706 -16.60 -0.98 24.17
CA SER A 706 -17.21 -2.01 23.31
C SER A 706 -18.63 -2.40 23.74
N GLN A 707 -18.90 -2.37 25.05
CA GLN A 707 -20.21 -2.67 25.64
C GLN A 707 -20.46 -1.83 26.89
N VAL A 708 -21.73 -1.66 27.25
CA VAL A 708 -22.16 -1.19 28.57
C VAL A 708 -23.21 -2.14 29.13
N VAL A 709 -23.07 -2.49 30.41
CA VAL A 709 -23.92 -3.47 31.09
C VAL A 709 -24.67 -2.78 32.24
N VAL A 710 -25.99 -2.99 32.33
CA VAL A 710 -26.88 -2.32 33.30
C VAL A 710 -27.73 -3.36 34.04
N GLY A 711 -27.73 -3.33 35.39
CA GLY A 711 -28.35 -4.35 36.24
C GLY A 711 -29.40 -3.91 37.27
N ASP A 712 -29.76 -2.64 37.40
CA ASP A 712 -30.67 -2.17 38.48
C ASP A 712 -31.91 -1.45 37.91
N THR A 713 -32.65 -2.11 37.01
CA THR A 713 -33.79 -1.50 36.29
C THR A 713 -35.11 -2.30 36.35
N ASP A 714 -35.16 -3.39 37.10
CA ASP A 714 -36.37 -4.23 37.26
C ASP A 714 -37.37 -3.70 38.31
N ARG A 715 -36.97 -2.71 39.11
CA ARG A 715 -37.80 -2.16 40.19
C ARG A 715 -38.95 -1.32 39.63
N GLN A 716 -40.13 -1.36 40.25
CA GLN A 716 -41.32 -0.65 39.73
C GLN A 716 -41.10 0.87 39.64
N GLY A 717 -41.08 1.41 38.41
CA GLY A 717 -40.80 2.82 38.14
C GLY A 717 -39.32 3.17 37.99
N SER A 718 -38.44 2.15 37.98
CA SER A 718 -37.02 2.27 37.68
C SER A 718 -36.77 2.33 36.18
N GLU A 719 -35.96 3.29 35.75
CA GLU A 719 -35.62 3.52 34.35
C GLU A 719 -34.19 4.06 34.26
N ALA A 720 -33.43 3.62 33.25
CA ALA A 720 -32.14 4.21 32.89
C ALA A 720 -32.15 4.65 31.42
N LYS A 721 -31.35 5.68 31.07
CA LYS A 721 -31.04 6.03 29.68
C LYS A 721 -29.53 6.18 29.50
N LEU A 722 -28.99 5.44 28.56
CA LEU A 722 -27.56 5.39 28.26
C LEU A 722 -27.27 6.04 26.90
N SER A 723 -26.23 6.85 26.83
CA SER A 723 -25.63 7.30 25.56
C SER A 723 -24.12 7.27 25.65
N VAL A 724 -23.46 6.82 24.58
CA VAL A 724 -22.01 6.87 24.41
C VAL A 724 -21.70 7.76 23.20
N GLY A 725 -20.70 8.62 23.32
CA GLY A 725 -20.22 9.47 22.22
C GLY A 725 -19.17 8.74 21.35
N PRO A 726 -18.87 9.26 20.15
CA PRO A 726 -17.84 8.68 19.29
C PRO A 726 -16.48 8.67 19.98
N LEU A 727 -15.62 7.72 19.58
CA LEU A 727 -14.22 7.70 20.01
C LEU A 727 -13.49 8.88 19.34
N ARG A 728 -12.75 9.67 20.13
CA ARG A 728 -12.01 10.83 19.65
C ARG A 728 -10.55 10.69 20.07
N CYS A 729 -9.66 10.46 19.12
CA CYS A 729 -8.21 10.35 19.35
C CYS A 729 -7.48 11.56 18.76
N GLN A 730 -6.45 12.04 19.45
CA GLN A 730 -5.69 13.25 19.11
C GLN A 730 -4.22 12.91 18.79
N GLY A 731 -3.69 13.52 17.73
CA GLY A 731 -2.29 13.39 17.31
C GLY A 731 -1.93 12.03 16.72
N ASP A 732 -0.69 11.90 16.28
CA ASP A 732 -0.13 10.67 15.71
C ASP A 732 1.36 10.56 16.02
N ARG A 733 1.70 9.70 16.99
CA ARG A 733 3.08 9.43 17.40
C ARG A 733 3.89 8.77 16.28
N ASN A 734 3.28 8.00 15.37
CA ASN A 734 4.00 7.34 14.28
C ASN A 734 4.48 8.38 13.24
N TYR A 735 3.66 9.40 12.97
CA TYR A 735 4.00 10.51 12.08
C TYR A 735 5.06 11.45 12.67
N TRP A 736 5.05 11.65 14.00
CA TRP A 736 6.00 12.53 14.70
C TRP A 736 7.31 11.86 15.15
N ASN A 737 7.31 10.53 15.28
CA ASN A 737 8.46 9.71 15.65
C ASN A 737 9.70 10.04 14.80
N ALA A 738 10.70 10.66 15.42
CA ALA A 738 11.89 11.18 14.76
C ALA A 738 13.14 11.05 15.63
N ALA A 739 14.30 10.95 14.98
CA ALA A 739 15.61 11.02 15.61
C ALA A 739 16.55 11.95 14.86
N SER A 740 17.41 12.64 15.60
CA SER A 740 18.51 13.45 15.08
C SER A 740 19.82 12.66 15.13
N PHE A 741 20.57 12.70 14.03
CA PHE A 741 21.85 12.03 13.78
C PHE A 741 22.97 13.09 13.72
N PRO A 742 23.69 13.35 14.84
CA PRO A 742 24.59 14.51 14.92
C PRO A 742 26.02 14.23 14.45
N ASN A 743 26.41 12.98 14.24
CA ASN A 743 27.76 12.57 13.85
C ASN A 743 27.66 11.44 12.81
N PRO A 744 28.32 11.53 11.64
CA PRO A 744 28.24 10.54 10.56
C PRO A 744 28.77 9.14 10.91
N SER A 745 29.42 8.96 12.06
CA SER A 745 29.80 7.62 12.56
C SER A 745 28.69 6.92 13.37
N SER A 746 27.52 7.54 13.52
CA SER A 746 26.47 7.11 14.46
C SER A 746 25.29 6.48 13.72
N TYR A 747 24.92 5.26 14.10
CA TYR A 747 23.74 4.56 13.58
C TYR A 747 22.82 4.08 14.72
N LEU A 748 21.52 4.00 14.45
CA LEU A 748 20.59 3.20 15.24
C LEU A 748 20.49 1.81 14.63
N HIS A 749 20.30 0.76 15.44
CA HIS A 749 20.13 -0.61 14.96
C HIS A 749 18.80 -1.21 15.41
N PHE A 750 18.16 -1.96 14.51
CA PHE A 750 16.88 -2.66 14.71
C PHE A 750 17.02 -4.15 14.34
N SER A 751 15.98 -4.93 14.60
CA SER A 751 15.90 -6.32 14.13
C SER A 751 16.00 -6.41 12.60
N THR A 752 16.55 -7.51 12.09
CA THR A 752 16.64 -7.82 10.66
C THR A 752 15.31 -7.63 9.95
N PHE A 753 15.29 -6.84 8.89
CA PHE A 753 14.09 -6.56 8.12
C PHE A 753 13.50 -7.84 7.49
N GLN A 754 12.18 -8.01 7.62
CA GLN A 754 11.43 -9.17 7.12
C GLN A 754 10.65 -8.74 5.86
N GLY A 755 11.30 -8.82 4.70
CA GLY A 755 10.74 -8.37 3.41
C GLY A 755 11.21 -9.20 2.22
N GLU A 756 10.99 -10.52 2.31
CA GLU A 756 11.50 -11.48 1.32
C GLU A 756 10.96 -11.19 -0.10
N THR A 757 9.63 -11.12 -0.27
CA THR A 757 8.96 -10.99 -1.58
C THR A 757 8.50 -9.57 -1.88
N SER A 758 8.18 -8.79 -0.85
CA SER A 758 7.75 -7.39 -0.90
C SER A 758 8.45 -6.59 0.19
N ALA A 759 8.81 -5.35 -0.17
CA ALA A 759 9.47 -4.38 0.68
C ALA A 759 8.96 -2.97 0.34
N ASP A 760 8.05 -2.41 1.13
CA ASP A 760 7.82 -0.96 1.17
C ASP A 760 8.73 -0.32 2.22
N ILE A 761 9.28 0.86 1.89
CA ILE A 761 10.05 1.68 2.80
C ILE A 761 9.62 3.13 2.59
N SER A 762 9.16 3.79 3.65
CA SER A 762 8.84 5.22 3.61
C SER A 762 9.39 5.95 4.83
N PHE A 763 9.91 7.15 4.61
CA PHE A 763 10.37 8.05 5.68
C PHE A 763 10.45 9.50 5.18
N TYR A 764 10.63 10.42 6.12
CA TYR A 764 11.06 11.78 5.84
C TYR A 764 12.49 11.99 6.31
N PHE A 765 13.29 12.76 5.56
CA PHE A 765 14.62 13.19 5.99
C PHE A 765 14.78 14.72 5.90
N LYS A 766 15.72 15.25 6.67
CA LYS A 766 16.10 16.67 6.68
C LYS A 766 17.60 16.80 6.93
N THR A 767 18.34 17.52 6.08
CA THR A 767 19.80 17.65 6.20
C THR A 767 20.34 18.91 5.53
N LEU A 768 21.56 19.30 5.90
CA LEU A 768 22.42 20.26 5.20
C LEU A 768 23.57 19.58 4.45
N ILE A 769 23.80 18.29 4.68
CA ILE A 769 24.95 17.54 4.14
C ILE A 769 24.56 16.88 2.81
N PRO A 770 25.37 16.99 1.74
CA PRO A 770 25.00 16.50 0.42
C PRO A 770 25.14 14.98 0.24
N ARG A 771 25.52 14.22 1.28
CA ARG A 771 25.75 12.77 1.23
C ARG A 771 25.46 12.08 2.56
N GLY A 772 24.99 10.84 2.50
CA GLY A 772 24.89 9.96 3.68
C GLY A 772 23.95 8.77 3.46
N VAL A 773 24.22 7.65 4.14
CA VAL A 773 23.37 6.45 4.07
C VAL A 773 22.21 6.55 5.07
N PHE A 774 20.97 6.46 4.57
CA PHE A 774 19.76 6.51 5.38
C PHE A 774 19.51 5.19 6.12
N LEU A 775 19.66 4.06 5.42
CA LEU A 775 19.57 2.72 6.02
C LEU A 775 20.27 1.66 5.16
N GLU A 776 20.65 0.57 5.82
CA GLU A 776 21.34 -0.58 5.24
C GLU A 776 20.97 -1.87 6.01
N ASN A 777 20.64 -2.94 5.30
CA ASN A 777 20.55 -4.30 5.85
C ASN A 777 21.27 -5.26 4.88
N LEU A 778 22.11 -6.15 5.42
CA LEU A 778 22.97 -7.06 4.66
C LEU A 778 22.54 -8.53 4.80
N GLY A 779 22.76 -9.27 3.71
CA GLY A 779 22.68 -10.72 3.57
C GLY A 779 24.03 -11.29 3.11
N ASN A 780 24.03 -12.47 2.46
CA ASN A 780 25.28 -13.13 2.04
C ASN A 780 25.83 -12.47 0.76
N THR A 781 25.04 -12.54 -0.29
CA THR A 781 25.13 -11.74 -1.53
C THR A 781 24.15 -10.57 -1.49
N ASP A 782 23.03 -10.78 -0.80
CA ASP A 782 21.87 -9.91 -0.78
C ASP A 782 22.11 -8.67 0.07
N PHE A 783 21.46 -7.57 -0.28
CA PHE A 783 21.41 -6.38 0.56
C PHE A 783 20.23 -5.50 0.16
N ILE A 784 19.89 -4.55 1.04
CA ILE A 784 19.00 -3.43 0.73
C ILE A 784 19.53 -2.16 1.37
N LYS A 785 19.62 -1.07 0.58
CA LYS A 785 20.26 0.18 0.98
C LYS A 785 19.60 1.40 0.34
N LEU A 786 19.39 2.45 1.14
CA LEU A 786 18.92 3.76 0.70
C LEU A 786 19.93 4.84 1.12
N GLU A 787 20.32 5.72 0.20
CA GLU A 787 21.31 6.77 0.46
C GLU A 787 21.08 8.05 -0.34
N LEU A 788 21.58 9.17 0.19
CA LEU A 788 21.78 10.42 -0.53
C LEU A 788 23.17 10.38 -1.17
N LYS A 789 23.26 10.25 -2.51
CA LYS A 789 24.52 10.14 -3.26
C LYS A 789 25.15 11.48 -3.61
N SER A 790 24.32 12.51 -3.73
CA SER A 790 24.74 13.90 -3.89
C SER A 790 23.62 14.83 -3.44
N ALA A 791 23.91 16.13 -3.41
CA ALA A 791 22.97 17.18 -3.01
C ALA A 791 21.57 17.07 -3.65
N SER A 792 21.43 16.44 -4.83
CA SER A 792 20.15 16.29 -5.52
C SER A 792 19.83 14.85 -5.96
N GLU A 793 20.52 13.83 -5.44
CA GLU A 793 20.37 12.44 -5.87
C GLU A 793 20.11 11.49 -4.69
N VAL A 794 18.92 10.89 -4.65
CA VAL A 794 18.60 9.77 -3.75
C VAL A 794 18.70 8.47 -4.55
N SER A 795 19.33 7.45 -3.97
CA SER A 795 19.48 6.13 -4.57
C SER A 795 18.88 5.04 -3.69
N PHE A 796 18.23 4.09 -4.36
CA PHE A 796 17.76 2.83 -3.82
C PHE A 796 18.52 1.70 -4.50
N SER A 797 19.20 0.86 -3.71
CA SER A 797 19.99 -0.25 -4.23
C SER A 797 19.75 -1.53 -3.44
N PHE A 798 19.77 -2.66 -4.14
CA PHE A 798 19.57 -3.98 -3.55
C PHE A 798 20.18 -5.08 -4.42
N ASP A 799 20.48 -6.22 -3.81
CA ASP A 799 20.75 -7.49 -4.51
C ASP A 799 19.91 -8.60 -3.84
N VAL A 800 19.50 -9.57 -4.63
CA VAL A 800 18.62 -10.69 -4.30
C VAL A 800 19.17 -12.02 -4.86
N GLY A 801 20.47 -12.07 -5.16
CA GLY A 801 21.14 -13.20 -5.82
C GLY A 801 21.18 -13.12 -7.35
N ASN A 802 20.61 -12.07 -7.96
CA ASN A 802 20.68 -11.85 -9.42
C ASN A 802 21.77 -10.83 -9.82
N GLY A 803 22.48 -10.25 -8.86
CA GLY A 803 23.40 -9.13 -9.06
C GLY A 803 22.79 -7.77 -8.68
N PRO A 804 23.62 -6.77 -8.35
CA PRO A 804 23.16 -5.53 -7.75
C PRO A 804 22.34 -4.67 -8.71
N VAL A 805 21.20 -4.20 -8.20
CA VAL A 805 20.27 -3.29 -8.86
C VAL A 805 20.33 -1.93 -8.17
N GLU A 806 20.38 -0.86 -8.97
CA GLU A 806 20.30 0.53 -8.50
C GLU A 806 19.18 1.29 -9.24
N ILE A 807 18.46 2.15 -8.52
CA ILE A 807 17.45 3.10 -8.99
C ILE A 807 17.78 4.47 -8.38
N VAL A 808 17.90 5.52 -9.19
CA VAL A 808 18.26 6.87 -8.73
C VAL A 808 17.20 7.88 -9.14
N VAL A 809 16.72 8.69 -8.19
CA VAL A 809 15.90 9.87 -8.45
C VAL A 809 16.78 11.12 -8.42
N ARG A 810 16.71 11.93 -9.48
CA ARG A 810 17.42 13.21 -9.61
C ARG A 810 16.44 14.36 -9.39
N SER A 811 16.65 15.16 -8.35
CA SER A 811 15.88 16.38 -8.08
C SER A 811 16.43 17.56 -8.91
N PRO A 812 15.58 18.47 -9.41
CA PRO A 812 16.02 19.72 -10.05
C PRO A 812 16.60 20.73 -9.06
N SER A 813 16.27 20.63 -7.76
CA SER A 813 16.80 21.44 -6.67
C SER A 813 17.60 20.58 -5.68
N PRO A 814 18.57 21.15 -4.94
CA PRO A 814 19.18 20.47 -3.81
C PRO A 814 18.15 20.01 -2.78
N LEU A 815 18.38 18.83 -2.20
CA LEU A 815 17.60 18.17 -1.15
C LEU A 815 18.30 18.26 0.24
N ASN A 816 19.37 19.07 0.31
CA ASN A 816 20.13 19.36 1.52
C ASN A 816 19.94 20.84 1.93
N ASP A 817 18.70 21.30 1.86
CA ASP A 817 18.24 22.68 2.07
C ASP A 817 17.66 22.92 3.49
N ASP A 818 17.91 21.99 4.41
CA ASP A 818 17.32 21.89 5.75
C ASP A 818 15.78 21.79 5.79
N GLN A 819 15.15 21.31 4.70
CA GLN A 819 13.72 21.01 4.67
C GLN A 819 13.41 19.50 4.73
N TRP A 820 12.16 19.17 5.07
CA TRP A 820 11.68 17.80 5.14
C TRP A 820 11.30 17.26 3.76
N HIS A 821 12.10 16.31 3.25
CA HIS A 821 11.82 15.56 2.03
C HIS A 821 11.23 14.19 2.33
N ARG A 822 10.24 13.73 1.56
CA ARG A 822 9.64 12.38 1.65
C ARG A 822 10.37 11.43 0.71
N VAL A 823 10.78 10.27 1.19
CA VAL A 823 11.30 9.16 0.37
C VAL A 823 10.34 7.99 0.47
N THR A 824 9.98 7.43 -0.68
CA THR A 824 9.16 6.21 -0.79
C THR A 824 9.87 5.26 -1.78
N ALA A 825 10.26 4.09 -1.30
CA ALA A 825 10.87 3.03 -2.08
C ALA A 825 10.03 1.76 -1.96
N GLU A 826 9.84 1.05 -3.07
CA GLU A 826 9.08 -0.20 -3.13
C GLU A 826 9.92 -1.24 -3.88
N ARG A 827 9.96 -2.48 -3.43
CA ARG A 827 10.52 -3.60 -4.17
C ARG A 827 9.62 -4.82 -4.00
N ASN A 828 9.06 -5.31 -5.10
CA ASN A 828 8.19 -6.48 -5.14
C ASN A 828 8.65 -7.46 -6.25
N VAL A 829 7.98 -8.61 -6.38
CA VAL A 829 8.33 -9.65 -7.37
C VAL A 829 8.14 -9.26 -8.85
N LYS A 830 7.53 -8.08 -9.13
CA LYS A 830 7.33 -7.54 -10.49
C LYS A 830 8.26 -6.40 -10.84
N GLN A 831 8.57 -5.54 -9.88
CA GLN A 831 9.35 -4.32 -10.07
C GLN A 831 9.88 -3.78 -8.75
N ALA A 832 10.91 -2.94 -8.85
CA ALA A 832 11.28 -2.01 -7.80
C ALA A 832 11.08 -0.57 -8.27
N SER A 833 10.84 0.34 -7.33
CA SER A 833 10.61 1.74 -7.59
C SER A 833 11.16 2.66 -6.51
N LEU A 834 11.41 3.91 -6.88
CA LEU A 834 11.83 4.98 -5.97
C LEU A 834 11.12 6.28 -6.37
N GLN A 835 10.59 7.00 -5.39
CA GLN A 835 10.05 8.35 -5.50
C GLN A 835 10.59 9.22 -4.36
N VAL A 836 10.84 10.49 -4.67
CA VAL A 836 11.22 11.54 -3.72
C VAL A 836 10.23 12.69 -3.88
N ASP A 837 9.67 13.16 -2.77
CA ASP A 837 8.63 14.17 -2.68
C ASP A 837 7.45 13.91 -3.61
N ARG A 838 7.27 14.77 -4.63
CA ARG A 838 6.26 14.67 -5.70
C ARG A 838 6.90 14.50 -7.08
N LEU A 839 8.18 14.12 -7.13
CA LEU A 839 8.89 13.86 -8.38
C LEU A 839 8.36 12.58 -9.06
N PRO A 840 8.52 12.43 -10.39
CA PRO A 840 8.09 11.22 -11.10
C PRO A 840 8.79 9.97 -10.58
N GLN A 841 8.00 8.99 -10.15
CA GLN A 841 8.45 7.68 -9.68
C GLN A 841 9.31 6.99 -10.76
N GLN A 842 10.50 6.54 -10.37
CA GLN A 842 11.37 5.73 -11.22
C GLN A 842 11.09 4.26 -10.97
N ILE A 843 10.92 3.46 -12.03
CA ILE A 843 10.52 2.05 -11.96
C ILE A 843 11.49 1.19 -12.76
N ARG A 844 11.91 0.06 -12.17
CA ARG A 844 12.75 -0.96 -12.79
C ARG A 844 12.08 -2.33 -12.65
N LYS A 845 11.75 -2.97 -13.77
CA LYS A 845 11.10 -4.29 -13.80
C LYS A 845 12.04 -5.37 -13.24
N ALA A 846 11.47 -6.34 -12.54
CA ALA A 846 12.16 -7.56 -12.14
C ALA A 846 12.37 -8.49 -13.36
N PRO A 847 13.43 -9.32 -13.37
CA PRO A 847 13.59 -10.41 -14.33
C PRO A 847 12.40 -11.39 -14.31
N THR A 848 12.08 -12.01 -15.45
CA THR A 848 11.04 -13.04 -15.54
C THR A 848 11.46 -14.40 -15.00
N GLU A 849 12.77 -14.64 -14.90
CA GLU A 849 13.40 -15.83 -14.33
C GLU A 849 14.56 -15.38 -13.43
N GLY A 850 14.79 -16.10 -12.32
CA GLY A 850 15.84 -15.80 -11.35
C GLY A 850 15.35 -15.89 -9.90
N HIS A 851 16.16 -15.39 -8.98
CA HIS A 851 15.81 -15.28 -7.57
C HIS A 851 14.81 -14.13 -7.34
N THR A 852 13.84 -14.33 -6.46
CA THR A 852 12.83 -13.30 -6.11
C THR A 852 12.71 -13.04 -4.62
N ARG A 853 13.36 -13.82 -3.75
CA ARG A 853 13.40 -13.60 -2.31
C ARG A 853 14.66 -12.83 -1.92
N LEU A 854 14.52 -11.88 -0.99
CA LEU A 854 15.61 -11.10 -0.38
C LEU A 854 15.99 -11.74 0.96
N GLU A 855 17.16 -12.38 1.05
CA GLU A 855 17.58 -13.13 2.25
C GLU A 855 18.60 -12.35 3.09
N LEU A 856 18.10 -11.61 4.08
CA LEU A 856 18.88 -10.77 4.99
C LEU A 856 19.17 -11.50 6.33
N TYR A 857 20.35 -11.29 6.90
CA TYR A 857 20.70 -11.82 8.24
C TYR A 857 21.27 -10.77 9.20
N SER A 858 21.78 -9.63 8.70
CA SER A 858 22.31 -8.60 9.59
C SER A 858 21.18 -7.89 10.34
N GLN A 859 21.52 -7.18 11.41
CA GLN A 859 20.63 -6.14 11.93
C GLN A 859 20.40 -5.06 10.86
N LEU A 860 19.25 -4.38 10.95
CA LEU A 860 18.97 -3.20 10.14
C LEU A 860 19.68 -2.00 10.76
N PHE A 861 20.55 -1.34 10.00
CA PHE A 861 21.19 -0.09 10.40
C PHE A 861 20.44 1.11 9.81
N VAL A 862 20.25 2.15 10.62
CA VAL A 862 19.57 3.40 10.25
C VAL A 862 20.48 4.57 10.61
N GLY A 863 20.67 5.50 9.67
CA GLY A 863 21.57 6.64 9.78
C GLY A 863 23.06 6.32 9.55
N GLY A 864 23.40 5.07 9.27
CA GLY A 864 24.77 4.67 8.95
C GLY A 864 24.84 3.31 8.29
N ALA A 865 26.02 2.98 7.78
CA ALA A 865 26.34 1.75 7.07
C ALA A 865 27.65 1.16 7.62
N GLY A 866 27.86 -0.14 7.40
CA GLY A 866 29.02 -0.90 7.87
C GLY A 866 30.33 -0.52 7.17
N GLY A 867 30.85 0.68 7.44
CA GLY A 867 32.12 1.19 6.89
C GLY A 867 32.02 2.40 5.95
N GLN A 868 30.89 3.11 5.91
CA GLN A 868 30.72 4.33 5.10
C GLN A 868 30.33 5.56 5.95
N GLN A 869 30.39 6.75 5.34
CA GLN A 869 29.92 7.98 5.96
C GLN A 869 28.39 7.92 6.15
N GLY A 870 27.95 7.81 7.40
CA GLY A 870 26.54 7.81 7.76
C GLY A 870 25.86 9.15 7.55
N PHE A 871 24.53 9.11 7.62
CA PHE A 871 23.68 10.29 7.47
C PHE A 871 23.80 11.22 8.68
N LEU A 872 23.94 12.51 8.40
CA LEU A 872 23.89 13.59 9.38
C LEU A 872 22.66 14.44 9.08
N GLY A 873 21.76 14.57 10.05
CA GLY A 873 20.48 15.25 9.86
C GLY A 873 19.39 14.65 10.74
N CYS A 874 18.15 14.67 10.28
CA CYS A 874 17.02 14.04 10.94
C CYS A 874 16.34 13.01 10.04
N ILE A 875 15.85 11.92 10.63
CA ILE A 875 14.93 10.96 9.98
C ILE A 875 13.64 10.91 10.83
N ARG A 876 12.48 10.88 10.17
CA ARG A 876 11.15 10.86 10.79
C ARG A 876 10.21 9.89 10.09
N SER A 877 9.29 9.29 10.86
CA SER A 877 8.23 8.40 10.37
C SER A 877 8.77 7.25 9.51
N LEU A 878 9.88 6.64 9.95
CA LEU A 878 10.46 5.50 9.24
C LEU A 878 9.56 4.27 9.38
N ARG A 879 9.03 3.83 8.24
CA ARG A 879 8.13 2.71 8.07
C ARG A 879 8.72 1.69 7.12
N MET A 880 8.57 0.40 7.43
CA MET A 880 8.97 -0.71 6.57
C MET A 880 7.96 -1.87 6.68
N ASN A 881 7.42 -2.34 5.56
CA ASN A 881 6.34 -3.36 5.48
C ASN A 881 5.19 -3.08 6.46
N GLY A 882 4.65 -1.86 6.36
CA GLY A 882 3.60 -1.35 7.25
C GLY A 882 4.01 -1.01 8.70
N VAL A 883 5.13 -1.57 9.20
CA VAL A 883 5.61 -1.37 10.58
C VAL A 883 6.39 -0.05 10.73
N THR A 884 5.96 0.81 11.65
CA THR A 884 6.73 1.99 12.06
C THR A 884 7.84 1.59 13.04
N LEU A 885 9.09 1.95 12.74
CA LEU A 885 10.23 1.72 13.63
C LEU A 885 10.35 2.89 14.61
N ASP A 886 10.21 2.65 15.92
CA ASP A 886 10.33 3.69 16.95
C ASP A 886 11.77 4.22 17.04
N LEU A 887 12.01 5.35 16.35
CA LEU A 887 13.28 6.07 16.33
C LEU A 887 13.45 6.88 17.62
N GLU A 888 12.36 7.38 18.20
CA GLU A 888 12.38 8.29 19.33
C GLU A 888 12.83 7.58 20.62
N GLU A 889 12.19 6.47 20.98
CA GLU A 889 12.59 5.64 22.13
C GLU A 889 13.96 5.00 21.89
N ARG A 890 14.26 4.60 20.64
CA ARG A 890 15.57 4.05 20.29
C ARG A 890 16.70 5.06 20.42
N ALA A 891 16.45 6.34 20.10
CA ALA A 891 17.39 7.43 20.32
C ALA A 891 17.56 7.77 21.81
N LYS A 892 16.50 7.75 22.62
CA LYS A 892 16.58 7.99 24.08
C LYS A 892 17.51 7.01 24.79
N VAL A 893 17.50 5.74 24.39
CA VAL A 893 18.35 4.70 25.01
C VAL A 893 19.77 4.60 24.41
N THR A 894 20.07 5.33 23.33
CA THR A 894 21.36 5.23 22.63
C THR A 894 22.18 6.50 22.81
N SER A 895 23.32 6.39 23.50
CA SER A 895 24.21 7.53 23.77
C SER A 895 24.70 8.21 22.48
N GLY A 896 24.58 9.53 22.42
CA GLY A 896 25.03 10.33 21.27
C GLY A 896 23.92 10.74 20.30
N PHE A 897 22.68 10.29 20.50
CA PHE A 897 21.52 10.70 19.70
C PHE A 897 20.64 11.71 20.44
N LYS A 898 19.72 12.36 19.71
CA LYS A 898 18.63 13.16 20.29
C LYS A 898 17.29 12.68 19.74
N SER A 899 16.31 12.50 20.62
CA SER A 899 14.91 12.26 20.27
C SER A 899 14.27 13.51 19.66
N GLY A 900 13.49 13.34 18.60
CA GLY A 900 12.88 14.44 17.85
C GLY A 900 13.84 15.15 16.89
N CYS A 901 13.35 16.21 16.26
CA CYS A 901 14.10 17.08 15.36
C CYS A 901 13.44 18.48 15.32
N SER A 902 14.23 19.53 15.51
CA SER A 902 13.75 20.93 15.51
C SER A 902 13.74 21.55 14.11
N GLY A 903 12.82 22.48 13.86
CA GLY A 903 12.73 23.24 12.61
C GLY A 903 11.52 22.87 11.76
N HIS A 904 10.33 22.89 12.36
CA HIS A 904 9.06 22.72 11.66
C HIS A 904 8.61 24.02 10.97
N CYS A 905 8.83 25.18 11.59
CA CYS A 905 8.48 26.47 10.99
C CYS A 905 9.35 26.87 9.80
N THR A 906 10.57 26.35 9.69
CA THR A 906 11.40 26.54 8.47
C THR A 906 10.81 25.79 7.27
N SER A 907 10.27 24.59 7.48
CA SER A 907 9.72 23.75 6.39
C SER A 907 8.26 24.02 6.06
N TYR A 908 7.46 24.46 7.04
CA TYR A 908 6.01 24.56 6.87
C TYR A 908 5.45 25.96 7.21
N GLY A 909 6.28 26.92 7.61
CA GLY A 909 5.85 28.27 7.96
C GLY A 909 5.25 29.06 6.80
N THR A 910 5.53 28.68 5.55
CA THR A 910 4.88 29.21 4.34
C THR A 910 3.39 28.86 4.25
N ASN A 911 2.93 27.83 4.96
CA ASN A 911 1.51 27.47 5.05
C ASN A 911 0.74 28.42 5.99
N CYS A 912 1.39 29.37 6.67
CA CYS A 912 0.70 30.42 7.43
C CYS A 912 0.40 31.61 6.50
N GLU A 913 -0.83 31.66 5.98
CA GLU A 913 -1.28 32.68 5.04
C GLU A 913 -1.56 34.03 5.73
N ASN A 914 -1.83 35.06 4.92
CA ASN A 914 -2.36 36.37 5.36
C ASN A 914 -1.60 37.07 6.50
N GLY A 915 -0.28 36.83 6.61
CA GLY A 915 0.57 37.42 7.64
C GLY A 915 0.51 36.71 9.00
N GLY A 916 -0.07 35.51 9.08
CA GLY A 916 -0.03 34.66 10.27
C GLY A 916 1.41 34.28 10.65
N LYS A 917 1.72 34.28 11.94
CA LYS A 917 3.07 33.99 12.44
C LYS A 917 3.22 32.51 12.76
N CYS A 918 4.17 31.82 12.12
CA CYS A 918 4.48 30.44 12.48
C CYS A 918 5.08 30.36 13.89
N ILE A 919 4.57 29.43 14.70
CA ILE A 919 5.07 29.07 16.03
C ILE A 919 5.55 27.62 16.02
N GLU A 920 6.81 27.42 16.38
CA GLU A 920 7.46 26.12 16.52
C GLU A 920 6.92 25.36 17.73
N LYS A 921 6.61 24.07 17.57
CA LYS A 921 6.18 23.16 18.65
C LYS A 921 7.05 21.89 18.67
N TYR A 922 7.00 21.13 19.75
CA TYR A 922 7.73 19.86 19.86
C TYR A 922 7.18 18.77 18.90
N HIS A 923 5.88 18.84 18.60
CA HIS A 923 5.20 18.03 17.58
C HIS A 923 4.64 18.95 16.50
N GLY A 924 5.50 19.51 15.65
CA GLY A 924 5.09 20.31 14.49
C GLY A 924 5.08 21.83 14.68
N TYR A 925 4.08 22.49 14.09
CA TYR A 925 3.95 23.95 14.07
C TYR A 925 2.48 24.37 14.16
N SER A 926 2.24 25.65 14.46
CA SER A 926 0.92 26.29 14.34
C SER A 926 1.04 27.72 13.85
N CYS A 927 0.00 28.22 13.17
CA CYS A 927 -0.06 29.60 12.71
C CYS A 927 -0.81 30.47 13.74
N ASP A 928 -0.13 31.45 14.32
CA ASP A 928 -0.75 32.49 15.15
C ASP A 928 -1.40 33.55 14.26
N CYS A 929 -2.73 33.49 14.20
CA CYS A 929 -3.57 34.44 13.46
C CYS A 929 -4.06 35.61 14.34
N SER A 930 -3.60 35.76 15.59
CA SER A 930 -4.20 36.70 16.57
C SER A 930 -4.16 38.16 16.12
N ASN A 931 -3.09 38.56 15.42
CA ASN A 931 -2.86 39.91 14.93
C ASN A 931 -3.24 40.10 13.44
N THR A 932 -4.10 39.23 12.90
CA THR A 932 -4.62 39.30 11.53
C THR A 932 -6.16 39.38 11.54
N ALA A 933 -6.77 39.84 10.45
CA ALA A 933 -8.24 39.80 10.27
C ALA A 933 -8.78 38.43 9.81
N TYR A 934 -8.04 37.35 10.05
CA TYR A 934 -8.34 35.99 9.61
C TYR A 934 -8.24 34.99 10.78
N ASP A 935 -8.94 33.87 10.68
CA ASP A 935 -8.92 32.73 11.60
C ASP A 935 -8.49 31.45 10.83
N GLY A 936 -8.42 30.32 11.54
CA GLY A 936 -8.27 28.99 10.95
C GLY A 936 -6.82 28.51 10.93
N THR A 937 -6.65 27.20 10.75
CA THR A 937 -5.39 26.45 10.89
C THR A 937 -4.19 27.07 10.16
N PHE A 938 -4.47 27.75 9.05
CA PHE A 938 -3.49 28.38 8.15
C PHE A 938 -3.74 29.90 7.98
N CYS A 939 -4.51 30.52 8.87
CA CYS A 939 -4.96 31.92 8.80
C CYS A 939 -5.68 32.29 7.49
N ASN A 940 -6.49 31.38 6.96
CA ASN A 940 -7.16 31.48 5.65
C ASN A 940 -8.69 31.64 5.72
N LYS A 941 -9.29 31.67 6.92
CA LYS A 941 -10.73 31.90 7.10
C LYS A 941 -11.00 33.38 7.38
N ASP A 942 -11.80 34.03 6.55
CA ASP A 942 -12.20 35.42 6.75
C ASP A 942 -12.98 35.63 8.06
N VAL A 943 -12.62 36.68 8.81
CA VAL A 943 -13.47 37.20 9.89
C VAL A 943 -14.33 38.33 9.34
N GLY A 944 -15.65 38.19 9.44
CA GLY A 944 -16.62 39.15 8.94
C GLY A 944 -17.90 39.21 9.77
N ALA A 945 -18.63 40.31 9.63
CA ALA A 945 -19.87 40.56 10.35
C ALA A 945 -20.88 41.33 9.51
N PHE A 946 -22.16 41.04 9.74
CA PHE A 946 -23.27 41.80 9.15
C PHE A 946 -23.65 42.99 10.03
N PHE A 947 -23.95 44.13 9.39
CA PHE A 947 -24.38 45.37 10.02
C PHE A 947 -25.78 45.74 9.53
N GLU A 948 -26.71 45.91 10.48
CA GLU A 948 -28.06 46.42 10.25
C GLU A 948 -28.10 47.96 10.28
N GLU A 949 -29.22 48.56 9.84
CA GLU A 949 -29.40 50.01 9.83
C GLU A 949 -29.25 50.60 11.25
N GLY A 950 -28.33 51.57 11.39
CA GLY A 950 -28.04 52.23 12.66
C GLY A 950 -27.00 51.55 13.57
N MET A 951 -26.53 50.34 13.24
CA MET A 951 -25.47 49.66 14.00
C MET A 951 -24.12 50.36 13.87
N TRP A 952 -23.29 50.25 14.92
CA TRP A 952 -21.89 50.65 14.86
C TRP A 952 -20.99 49.81 15.74
N LEU A 953 -19.72 49.75 15.32
CA LEU A 953 -18.60 49.25 16.10
C LEU A 953 -17.54 50.35 16.19
N ARG A 954 -17.07 50.62 17.40
CA ARG A 954 -15.99 51.57 17.70
C ARG A 954 -14.83 50.82 18.33
N TYR A 955 -13.63 50.97 17.77
CA TYR A 955 -12.38 50.54 18.37
C TYR A 955 -11.63 51.77 18.91
N ASN A 956 -11.27 51.78 20.19
CA ASN A 956 -10.42 52.83 20.79
C ASN A 956 -8.94 52.44 20.70
N PHE A 957 -8.08 53.33 20.22
CA PHE A 957 -6.64 53.06 20.21
C PHE A 957 -5.98 53.18 21.59
N GLN A 958 -6.71 53.68 22.59
CA GLN A 958 -6.30 53.77 23.99
C GLN A 958 -7.31 53.02 24.88
N ALA A 959 -6.82 52.20 25.81
CA ALA A 959 -7.67 51.57 26.82
C ALA A 959 -8.18 52.60 27.84
N PRO A 960 -9.44 52.53 28.30
CA PRO A 960 -9.86 53.27 29.48
C PRO A 960 -9.15 52.71 30.73
N THR A 961 -8.51 53.57 31.51
CA THR A 961 -7.80 53.20 32.75
C THR A 961 -8.79 52.76 33.84
N ALA A 962 -9.01 51.45 33.92
CA ALA A 962 -9.76 50.84 35.01
C ALA A 962 -8.94 50.83 36.31
N ASN A 963 -8.96 51.94 37.06
CA ASN A 963 -8.95 52.01 38.54
C ASN A 963 -8.83 53.47 39.02
N ALA A 964 -9.97 54.13 39.23
CA ALA A 964 -10.05 55.46 39.84
C ALA A 964 -11.17 55.55 40.89
N LYS A 965 -11.25 54.56 41.80
CA LYS A 965 -12.11 54.61 42.99
C LYS A 965 -11.50 54.11 44.31
N ASP A 966 -10.39 53.36 44.30
CA ASP A 966 -9.68 52.94 45.52
C ASP A 966 -8.19 53.33 45.48
N ALA A 967 -7.91 54.61 45.72
CA ALA A 967 -6.56 55.13 45.95
C ALA A 967 -6.58 56.44 46.77
N GLY A 968 -7.28 56.43 47.91
CA GLY A 968 -7.12 57.49 48.90
C GLY A 968 -5.75 57.40 49.58
N ASN A 969 -5.00 58.50 49.60
CA ASN A 969 -3.72 58.70 50.30
C ASN A 969 -2.48 57.95 49.76
N ARG A 970 -1.76 58.59 48.82
CA ARG A 970 -0.35 58.96 49.02
C ARG A 970 0.03 60.14 48.11
N ALA A 971 0.85 61.04 48.63
CA ALA A 971 1.17 62.31 47.98
C ALA A 971 2.49 62.26 47.19
N GLU A 972 2.51 63.07 46.14
CA GLU A 972 3.66 63.71 45.48
C GLU A 972 4.68 62.89 44.67
N ASN A 973 5.10 63.52 43.57
CA ASN A 973 6.20 63.19 42.66
C ASN A 973 6.04 62.00 41.69
N SER A 974 5.17 62.17 40.70
CA SER A 974 5.41 61.67 39.34
C SER A 974 4.89 62.69 38.31
N LEU A 975 5.76 63.18 37.42
CA LEU A 975 5.36 63.99 36.28
C LEU A 975 4.42 63.17 35.38
N GLU A 976 3.27 63.73 35.01
CA GLU A 976 2.29 63.07 34.15
C GLU A 976 2.85 62.83 32.74
N GLN A 977 3.29 61.61 32.45
CA GLN A 977 3.41 61.16 31.06
C GLN A 977 2.01 60.84 30.52
N GLN A 978 1.40 61.83 29.86
CA GLN A 978 0.26 61.59 28.99
C GLN A 978 0.72 60.67 27.83
N HIS A 979 0.30 59.41 27.84
CA HIS A 979 0.50 58.50 26.71
C HIS A 979 -0.46 58.87 25.55
N SER A 980 -0.06 59.82 24.71
CA SER A 980 -0.68 60.03 23.40
C SER A 980 -0.41 58.83 22.47
N THR A 981 -1.31 58.57 21.53
CA THR A 981 -1.05 57.63 20.44
C THR A 981 0.01 58.22 19.49
N PRO A 982 0.94 57.40 18.96
CA PRO A 982 2.01 57.90 18.10
C PRO A 982 1.45 58.41 16.76
N ASP A 983 1.99 59.52 16.29
CA ASP A 983 1.64 60.11 15.00
C ASP A 983 2.13 59.22 13.85
N LEU A 984 1.27 58.98 12.85
CA LEU A 984 1.55 58.00 11.79
C LEU A 984 2.07 58.67 10.52
N ALA A 985 3.31 58.36 10.12
CA ALA A 985 3.83 58.68 8.78
C ALA A 985 3.36 57.67 7.71
N GLN A 986 2.93 56.49 8.12
CA GLN A 986 2.49 55.39 7.26
C GLN A 986 1.32 54.65 7.91
N GLU A 987 0.32 54.25 7.10
CA GLU A 987 -0.71 53.30 7.53
C GLU A 987 -1.14 52.36 6.39
N GLN A 988 -1.60 51.17 6.78
CA GLN A 988 -2.13 50.14 5.91
C GLN A 988 -3.54 49.78 6.37
N ILE A 989 -4.49 49.78 5.43
CA ILE A 989 -5.89 49.47 5.68
C ILE A 989 -6.35 48.45 4.66
N HIS A 990 -6.77 47.30 5.15
CA HIS A 990 -7.42 46.28 4.34
C HIS A 990 -8.82 46.04 4.87
N PHE A 991 -9.79 45.89 3.96
CA PHE A 991 -11.11 45.36 4.29
C PHE A 991 -11.81 44.87 3.02
N SER A 992 -12.88 44.11 3.20
CA SER A 992 -13.84 43.80 2.15
C SER A 992 -15.24 44.17 2.59
N PHE A 993 -16.09 44.59 1.65
CA PHE A 993 -17.47 44.99 1.93
C PHE A 993 -18.44 44.49 0.86
N SER A 994 -19.68 44.22 1.24
CA SER A 994 -20.81 44.04 0.32
C SER A 994 -22.00 44.85 0.83
N THR A 995 -22.63 45.62 -0.07
CA THR A 995 -23.86 46.36 0.23
C THR A 995 -24.67 46.63 -1.04
N THR A 996 -25.98 46.84 -0.87
CA THR A 996 -26.91 47.35 -1.88
C THR A 996 -27.42 48.76 -1.55
N LYS A 997 -26.84 49.41 -0.52
CA LYS A 997 -27.29 50.69 0.05
C LYS A 997 -26.23 51.77 -0.21
N ALA A 998 -26.66 52.88 -0.83
CA ALA A 998 -25.85 54.07 -1.04
C ALA A 998 -26.71 55.34 -0.84
N PRO A 999 -26.15 56.44 -0.31
CA PRO A 999 -24.80 56.56 0.24
C PRO A 999 -24.64 55.90 1.61
N CYS A 1000 -23.41 55.56 1.99
CA CYS A 1000 -23.05 55.05 3.32
C CYS A 1000 -21.56 55.23 3.65
N ILE A 1001 -21.19 55.15 4.94
CA ILE A 1001 -19.80 55.19 5.41
C ILE A 1001 -19.34 53.77 5.77
N LEU A 1002 -18.25 53.30 5.18
CA LEU A 1002 -17.72 51.96 5.43
C LEU A 1002 -16.79 51.95 6.65
N LEU A 1003 -15.88 52.93 6.69
CA LEU A 1003 -14.83 53.05 7.71
C LEU A 1003 -14.53 54.54 7.96
N TYR A 1004 -14.38 54.92 9.22
CA TYR A 1004 -13.99 56.27 9.62
C TYR A 1004 -13.00 56.22 10.80
N ILE A 1005 -11.89 56.92 10.70
CA ILE A 1005 -10.87 57.03 11.75
C ILE A 1005 -10.77 58.49 12.16
N SER A 1006 -11.03 58.76 13.45
CA SER A 1006 -10.90 60.07 14.08
C SER A 1006 -9.56 60.24 14.77
N SER A 1007 -9.13 61.49 14.94
CA SER A 1007 -8.00 61.89 15.77
C SER A 1007 -8.45 62.60 17.06
N LEU A 1008 -7.49 62.84 17.97
CA LEU A 1008 -7.58 63.86 19.01
C LEU A 1008 -7.41 65.30 18.44
N THR A 1009 -6.83 65.44 17.25
CA THR A 1009 -6.76 66.68 16.45
C THR A 1009 -7.99 66.80 15.53
N THR A 1010 -7.91 67.63 14.48
CA THR A 1010 -8.90 67.68 13.39
C THR A 1010 -8.70 66.64 12.30
N ASP A 1011 -7.67 65.79 12.42
CA ASP A 1011 -7.29 64.87 11.36
C ASP A 1011 -8.26 63.68 11.29
N PHE A 1012 -8.54 63.22 10.08
CA PHE A 1012 -9.37 62.05 9.87
C PHE A 1012 -9.10 61.35 8.54
N LEU A 1013 -9.49 60.08 8.50
CA LEU A 1013 -9.59 59.27 7.29
C LEU A 1013 -10.98 58.67 7.20
N ALA A 1014 -11.64 58.82 6.06
CA ALA A 1014 -12.94 58.24 5.80
C ALA A 1014 -12.96 57.45 4.48
N VAL A 1015 -13.65 56.32 4.46
CA VAL A 1015 -13.98 55.58 3.25
C VAL A 1015 -15.50 55.41 3.18
N LEU A 1016 -16.10 55.88 2.09
CA LEU A 1016 -17.55 55.97 1.93
C LEU A 1016 -17.99 55.65 0.51
N VAL A 1017 -19.26 55.25 0.36
CA VAL A 1017 -19.93 55.08 -0.92
C VAL A 1017 -20.81 56.29 -1.19
N LYS A 1018 -20.58 56.97 -2.31
CA LYS A 1018 -21.36 58.16 -2.73
C LYS A 1018 -22.77 57.75 -3.18
N PRO A 1019 -23.73 58.70 -3.29
CA PRO A 1019 -25.08 58.40 -3.79
C PRO A 1019 -25.13 57.78 -5.19
N SER A 1020 -24.09 57.96 -6.01
CA SER A 1020 -23.93 57.31 -7.32
C SER A 1020 -23.46 55.85 -7.26
N GLY A 1021 -23.13 55.34 -6.07
CA GLY A 1021 -22.57 54.01 -5.86
C GLY A 1021 -21.04 53.94 -5.92
N ASN A 1022 -20.35 55.02 -6.27
CA ASN A 1022 -18.88 55.02 -6.41
C ASN A 1022 -18.21 55.12 -5.04
N LEU A 1023 -17.05 54.47 -4.91
CA LEU A 1023 -16.23 54.52 -3.70
C LEU A 1023 -15.45 55.86 -3.65
N GLN A 1024 -15.40 56.47 -2.47
CA GLN A 1024 -14.59 57.68 -2.21
C GLN A 1024 -13.78 57.50 -0.93
N ILE A 1025 -12.50 57.88 -0.99
CA ILE A 1025 -11.59 57.93 0.16
C ILE A 1025 -11.29 59.41 0.44
N ARG A 1026 -11.35 59.82 1.70
CA ARG A 1026 -11.13 61.22 2.11
C ARG A 1026 -10.08 61.29 3.20
N TYR A 1027 -9.06 62.12 2.99
CA TYR A 1027 -7.98 62.39 3.94
C TYR A 1027 -8.03 63.86 4.38
N ASN A 1028 -7.94 64.09 5.68
CA ASN A 1028 -7.61 65.38 6.26
C ASN A 1028 -6.47 65.16 7.27
N LEU A 1029 -5.26 65.66 6.96
CA LEU A 1029 -4.06 65.49 7.79
C LEU A 1029 -3.52 66.81 8.34
N GLY A 1030 -4.19 67.94 8.05
CA GLY A 1030 -3.65 69.29 8.27
C GLY A 1030 -3.10 69.94 7.00
N GLY A 1031 -2.80 71.24 7.11
CA GLY A 1031 -2.22 72.07 6.05
C GLY A 1031 -3.16 72.52 4.90
N THR A 1032 -4.23 71.78 4.59
CA THR A 1032 -5.24 72.17 3.58
C THR A 1032 -6.47 72.84 4.19
N LYS A 1033 -7.18 73.67 3.40
CA LYS A 1033 -8.47 74.27 3.80
C LYS A 1033 -9.66 73.31 3.73
N GLU A 1034 -9.56 72.31 2.85
CA GLU A 1034 -10.58 71.27 2.63
C GLU A 1034 -9.90 69.89 2.60
N PRO A 1035 -10.62 68.80 2.94
CA PRO A 1035 -10.10 67.44 2.84
C PRO A 1035 -9.75 67.04 1.40
N TYR A 1036 -8.70 66.24 1.24
CA TYR A 1036 -8.36 65.65 -0.05
C TYR A 1036 -9.22 64.42 -0.34
N ASN A 1037 -9.96 64.46 -1.46
CA ASN A 1037 -10.90 63.43 -1.85
C ASN A 1037 -10.37 62.65 -3.06
N ILE A 1038 -10.25 61.33 -2.91
CA ILE A 1038 -9.94 60.38 -3.98
C ILE A 1038 -11.26 59.72 -4.40
N ASP A 1039 -11.75 60.05 -5.58
CA ASP A 1039 -12.88 59.36 -6.22
C ASP A 1039 -12.36 58.12 -6.95
N VAL A 1040 -12.82 56.95 -6.51
CA VAL A 1040 -12.33 55.64 -6.96
C VAL A 1040 -13.37 55.00 -7.87
N ASP A 1041 -13.00 54.87 -9.15
CA ASP A 1041 -13.81 54.26 -10.20
C ASP A 1041 -15.13 55.02 -10.52
N HIS A 1042 -15.66 54.80 -11.72
CA HIS A 1042 -16.96 55.32 -12.15
C HIS A 1042 -18.09 54.27 -12.01
N ARG A 1043 -17.77 53.09 -11.48
CA ARG A 1043 -18.69 51.96 -11.32
C ARG A 1043 -19.42 51.97 -9.97
N ASN A 1044 -20.65 51.44 -9.97
CA ASN A 1044 -21.46 51.29 -8.77
C ASN A 1044 -21.00 50.06 -7.97
N MET A 1045 -20.45 50.32 -6.78
CA MET A 1045 -19.94 49.35 -5.81
C MET A 1045 -21.00 48.92 -4.77
N ALA A 1046 -22.16 49.57 -4.75
CA ALA A 1046 -23.33 49.17 -3.97
C ALA A 1046 -24.23 48.19 -4.77
N ASN A 1047 -23.61 47.14 -5.29
CA ASN A 1047 -24.24 46.16 -6.19
C ASN A 1047 -24.53 44.79 -5.54
N GLY A 1048 -24.25 44.64 -4.24
CA GLY A 1048 -24.42 43.41 -3.46
C GLY A 1048 -23.30 42.37 -3.58
N GLN A 1049 -22.30 42.58 -4.45
CA GLN A 1049 -21.12 41.71 -4.54
C GLN A 1049 -20.06 42.11 -3.49
N PRO A 1050 -19.20 41.16 -3.05
CA PRO A 1050 -18.08 41.48 -2.17
C PRO A 1050 -16.96 42.18 -2.96
N HIS A 1051 -16.59 43.38 -2.50
CA HIS A 1051 -15.48 44.17 -3.01
C HIS A 1051 -14.35 44.25 -1.98
N SER A 1052 -13.10 44.11 -2.42
CA SER A 1052 -11.89 44.13 -1.60
C SER A 1052 -11.11 45.43 -1.79
N VAL A 1053 -10.86 46.14 -0.70
CA VAL A 1053 -10.14 47.42 -0.67
C VAL A 1053 -8.84 47.26 0.11
N ASN A 1054 -7.73 47.72 -0.47
CA ASN A 1054 -6.45 47.84 0.22
C ASN A 1054 -5.87 49.24 -0.04
N ILE A 1055 -5.70 50.02 1.03
CA ILE A 1055 -5.16 51.38 1.02
C ILE A 1055 -3.85 51.35 1.81
N THR A 1056 -2.76 51.78 1.21
CA THR A 1056 -1.48 51.99 1.89
C THR A 1056 -1.04 53.43 1.66
N ARG A 1057 -0.94 54.23 2.72
CA ARG A 1057 -0.32 55.56 2.65
C ARG A 1057 1.10 55.50 3.20
N HIS A 1058 2.04 56.11 2.50
CA HIS A 1058 3.38 56.45 2.99
C HIS A 1058 3.63 57.93 2.72
N GLU A 1059 3.72 58.74 3.78
CA GLU A 1059 3.81 60.20 3.71
C GLU A 1059 2.72 60.82 2.81
N LYS A 1060 3.10 61.39 1.66
CA LYS A 1060 2.18 62.00 0.68
C LYS A 1060 1.70 61.04 -0.41
N VAL A 1061 2.16 59.79 -0.44
CA VAL A 1061 1.80 58.80 -1.46
C VAL A 1061 0.74 57.86 -0.93
N ILE A 1062 -0.38 57.72 -1.64
CA ILE A 1062 -1.47 56.80 -1.31
C ILE A 1062 -1.59 55.76 -2.43
N ILE A 1063 -1.26 54.51 -2.13
CA ILE A 1063 -1.41 53.37 -3.03
C ILE A 1063 -2.74 52.69 -2.71
N LEU A 1064 -3.62 52.62 -3.70
CA LEU A 1064 -4.92 51.97 -3.60
C LEU A 1064 -4.99 50.77 -4.55
N LYS A 1065 -5.34 49.60 -4.01
CA LYS A 1065 -5.74 48.42 -4.80
C LYS A 1065 -7.21 48.12 -4.52
N LEU A 1066 -8.00 48.03 -5.59
CA LEU A 1066 -9.41 47.69 -5.57
C LEU A 1066 -9.64 46.38 -6.32
N ASP A 1067 -10.24 45.40 -5.65
CA ASP A 1067 -10.47 44.04 -6.15
C ASP A 1067 -9.19 43.43 -6.76
N HIS A 1068 -9.31 42.90 -7.98
CA HIS A 1068 -8.23 42.30 -8.75
C HIS A 1068 -7.53 43.33 -9.68
N TYR A 1069 -7.91 44.61 -9.63
CA TYR A 1069 -7.32 45.63 -10.49
C TYR A 1069 -5.89 45.99 -10.03
N PRO A 1070 -5.02 46.47 -10.94
CA PRO A 1070 -3.69 46.97 -10.58
C PRO A 1070 -3.77 48.11 -9.56
N SER A 1071 -2.78 48.20 -8.68
CA SER A 1071 -2.70 49.29 -7.71
C SER A 1071 -2.49 50.64 -8.40
N VAL A 1072 -3.23 51.66 -7.97
CA VAL A 1072 -3.15 53.05 -8.46
C VAL A 1072 -2.53 53.91 -7.37
N SER A 1073 -1.60 54.79 -7.77
CA SER A 1073 -0.94 55.75 -6.87
C SER A 1073 -1.57 57.13 -6.98
N TYR A 1074 -1.93 57.71 -5.84
CA TYR A 1074 -2.41 59.08 -5.68
C TYR A 1074 -1.43 59.87 -4.80
N HIS A 1075 -1.42 61.19 -4.95
CA HIS A 1075 -0.52 62.08 -4.20
C HIS A 1075 -1.32 63.14 -3.45
N LEU A 1076 -1.09 63.26 -2.15
CA LEU A 1076 -1.63 64.34 -1.34
C LEU A 1076 -1.09 65.70 -1.84
N PRO A 1077 -1.88 66.79 -1.73
CA PRO A 1077 -1.44 68.13 -2.15
C PRO A 1077 -0.12 68.54 -1.48
N SER A 1078 0.69 69.35 -2.16
CA SER A 1078 1.97 69.82 -1.61
C SER A 1078 1.83 70.55 -0.27
N SER A 1079 0.68 71.21 -0.04
CA SER A 1079 0.30 71.89 1.19
C SER A 1079 -0.34 71.00 2.27
N SER A 1080 -0.58 69.71 2.00
CA SER A 1080 -0.99 68.75 3.03
C SER A 1080 0.20 68.39 3.91
N ASP A 1081 -0.05 68.20 5.20
CA ASP A 1081 0.93 67.63 6.12
C ASP A 1081 1.15 66.13 5.82
N THR A 1082 2.22 65.56 6.40
CA THR A 1082 2.70 64.17 6.15
C THR A 1082 2.36 63.18 7.26
N LEU A 1083 1.94 63.66 8.43
CA LEU A 1083 1.62 62.85 9.60
C LEU A 1083 0.12 62.81 9.81
N PHE A 1084 -0.42 61.64 10.14
CA PHE A 1084 -1.76 61.52 10.70
C PHE A 1084 -1.60 61.55 12.22
N ASN A 1085 -1.87 62.71 12.80
CA ASN A 1085 -1.52 62.98 14.19
C ASN A 1085 -2.51 62.28 15.13
N SER A 1086 -2.01 61.72 16.23
CA SER A 1086 -2.75 61.20 17.39
C SER A 1086 -4.10 60.50 17.10
N PRO A 1087 -4.14 59.38 16.35
CA PRO A 1087 -5.38 58.64 16.07
C PRO A 1087 -6.12 58.21 17.36
N LYS A 1088 -7.43 58.42 17.41
CA LYS A 1088 -8.29 58.28 18.60
C LYS A 1088 -9.21 57.07 18.54
N SER A 1089 -9.99 56.93 17.48
CA SER A 1089 -10.98 55.85 17.35
C SER A 1089 -11.25 55.48 15.90
N LEU A 1090 -11.48 54.19 15.65
CA LEU A 1090 -11.92 53.65 14.37
C LEU A 1090 -13.38 53.19 14.48
N PHE A 1091 -14.20 53.62 13.54
CA PHE A 1091 -15.63 53.33 13.44
C PHE A 1091 -15.97 52.53 12.19
N LEU A 1092 -16.83 51.53 12.35
CA LEU A 1092 -17.44 50.73 11.29
C LEU A 1092 -18.97 50.80 11.41
N GLY A 1093 -19.69 50.80 10.29
CA GLY A 1093 -21.15 50.92 10.28
C GLY A 1093 -21.61 52.38 10.33
N LYS A 1094 -21.91 52.88 11.52
CA LYS A 1094 -22.31 54.28 11.79
C LYS A 1094 -21.25 54.99 12.64
N VAL A 1095 -21.04 56.27 12.40
CA VAL A 1095 -20.11 57.12 13.15
C VAL A 1095 -20.86 57.83 14.28
N ILE A 1096 -20.34 57.76 15.50
CA ILE A 1096 -20.92 58.44 16.68
C ILE A 1096 -19.85 59.23 17.47
N GLU A 1097 -18.92 59.85 16.75
CA GLU A 1097 -17.84 60.65 17.34
C GLU A 1097 -18.37 61.94 17.99
N THR A 1098 -17.80 62.30 19.14
CA THR A 1098 -18.15 63.52 19.88
C THR A 1098 -17.20 64.65 19.49
N GLY A 1099 -17.57 65.46 18.49
CA GLY A 1099 -16.75 66.57 18.01
C GLY A 1099 -17.26 67.20 16.71
N LYS A 1100 -16.43 68.03 16.07
CA LYS A 1100 -16.72 68.63 14.76
C LYS A 1100 -16.47 67.61 13.64
N ILE A 1101 -17.48 66.81 13.32
CA ILE A 1101 -17.46 65.90 12.17
C ILE A 1101 -17.59 66.72 10.86
N ASP A 1102 -16.90 66.30 9.80
CA ASP A 1102 -17.04 66.87 8.45
C ASP A 1102 -18.49 66.81 7.95
N GLN A 1103 -18.92 67.83 7.21
CA GLN A 1103 -20.32 68.00 6.81
C GLN A 1103 -20.80 66.92 5.82
N GLU A 1104 -19.93 66.39 4.96
CA GLU A 1104 -20.30 65.28 4.06
C GLU A 1104 -20.28 63.93 4.78
N ILE A 1105 -19.37 63.74 5.74
CA ILE A 1105 -19.42 62.56 6.63
C ILE A 1105 -20.75 62.57 7.39
N HIS A 1106 -21.13 63.68 8.04
CA HIS A 1106 -22.43 63.79 8.71
C HIS A 1106 -23.62 63.50 7.79
N LYS A 1107 -23.57 63.95 6.53
CA LYS A 1107 -24.60 63.72 5.51
C LYS A 1107 -24.78 62.25 5.13
N TYR A 1108 -23.70 61.46 5.05
CA TYR A 1108 -23.75 60.04 4.68
C TYR A 1108 -23.81 59.08 5.88
N ASN A 1109 -23.88 59.62 7.11
CA ASN A 1109 -23.92 58.88 8.38
C ASN A 1109 -25.33 58.46 8.83
N THR A 1110 -26.38 58.76 8.05
CA THR A 1110 -27.77 58.38 8.36
C THR A 1110 -28.41 57.73 7.12
N PRO A 1111 -28.83 56.46 7.18
CA PRO A 1111 -28.91 55.58 8.35
C PRO A 1111 -27.57 55.01 8.85
N GLY A 1112 -26.51 55.09 8.04
CA GLY A 1112 -25.21 54.44 8.26
C GLY A 1112 -24.96 53.36 7.20
N PHE A 1113 -23.91 52.55 7.35
CA PHE A 1113 -23.72 51.37 6.50
C PHE A 1113 -24.62 50.20 6.92
N THR A 1114 -25.12 49.49 5.92
CA THR A 1114 -25.90 48.26 6.06
C THR A 1114 -25.47 47.29 4.99
N GLY A 1115 -25.17 46.06 5.39
CA GLY A 1115 -24.43 45.11 4.55
C GLY A 1115 -23.40 44.36 5.39
N CYS A 1116 -22.40 43.78 4.75
CA CYS A 1116 -21.40 42.97 5.41
C CYS A 1116 -19.99 43.55 5.26
N LEU A 1117 -19.21 43.56 6.36
CA LEU A 1117 -17.79 43.93 6.39
C LEU A 1117 -16.98 42.72 6.83
N SER A 1118 -15.88 42.43 6.13
CA SER A 1118 -14.94 41.36 6.45
C SER A 1118 -13.49 41.81 6.25
N ARG A 1119 -12.53 41.02 6.76
CA ARG A 1119 -11.07 41.27 6.60
C ARG A 1119 -10.61 42.64 7.10
N VAL A 1120 -11.38 43.33 7.94
CA VAL A 1120 -11.08 44.69 8.39
C VAL A 1120 -9.83 44.67 9.28
N GLN A 1121 -8.77 45.26 8.77
CA GLN A 1121 -7.47 45.40 9.42
C GLN A 1121 -6.92 46.80 9.22
N PHE A 1122 -6.49 47.44 10.31
CA PHE A 1122 -5.77 48.71 10.33
C PHE A 1122 -4.40 48.47 10.97
N ASN A 1123 -3.32 48.52 10.17
CA ASN A 1123 -1.98 48.08 10.55
C ASN A 1123 -2.01 46.62 11.11
N HIS A 1124 -1.81 46.45 12.43
CA HIS A 1124 -1.87 45.15 13.12
C HIS A 1124 -3.17 44.94 13.93
N ILE A 1125 -4.15 45.83 13.79
CA ILE A 1125 -5.39 45.84 14.58
C ILE A 1125 -6.54 45.32 13.72
N ALA A 1126 -7.19 44.24 14.15
CA ALA A 1126 -8.35 43.64 13.50
C ALA A 1126 -9.64 43.90 14.33
N PRO A 1127 -10.31 45.06 14.18
CA PRO A 1127 -11.40 45.48 15.07
C PRO A 1127 -12.62 44.55 15.03
N LEU A 1128 -12.95 43.95 13.88
CA LEU A 1128 -14.02 42.94 13.78
C LEU A 1128 -13.67 41.66 14.54
N LYS A 1129 -12.41 41.22 14.49
CA LYS A 1129 -11.96 40.02 15.21
C LYS A 1129 -11.94 40.24 16.72
N ALA A 1130 -11.47 41.39 17.17
CA ALA A 1130 -11.51 41.78 18.59
C ALA A 1130 -12.95 41.87 19.17
N ALA A 1131 -13.94 42.14 18.31
CA ALA A 1131 -15.37 42.14 18.65
C ALA A 1131 -15.97 40.72 18.74
N LEU A 1132 -15.60 39.83 17.80
CA LEU A 1132 -16.18 38.49 17.65
C LEU A 1132 -15.42 37.38 18.41
N ARG A 1133 -14.23 37.66 18.94
CA ARG A 1133 -13.38 36.73 19.71
C ARG A 1133 -13.01 37.35 21.05
N GLN A 1134 -13.28 36.64 22.14
CA GLN A 1134 -12.94 37.09 23.50
C GLN A 1134 -11.41 37.12 23.67
N THR A 1135 -10.84 38.33 23.68
CA THR A 1135 -9.40 38.57 23.77
C THR A 1135 -9.11 39.80 24.63
N ASN A 1136 -7.86 40.05 25.02
CA ASN A 1136 -7.48 41.28 25.70
C ASN A 1136 -7.79 42.55 24.87
N ALA A 1137 -7.86 42.42 23.54
CA ALA A 1137 -8.26 43.51 22.64
C ALA A 1137 -9.76 43.86 22.76
N SER A 1138 -10.63 42.94 23.22
CA SER A 1138 -12.07 43.19 23.35
C SER A 1138 -12.40 44.35 24.31
N ALA A 1139 -11.52 44.66 25.27
CA ALA A 1139 -11.67 45.82 26.16
C ALA A 1139 -11.58 47.18 25.45
N HIS A 1140 -11.09 47.21 24.20
CA HIS A 1140 -10.99 48.41 23.36
C HIS A 1140 -12.21 48.59 22.44
N VAL A 1141 -13.12 47.62 22.41
CA VAL A 1141 -14.24 47.55 21.47
C VAL A 1141 -15.55 47.93 22.15
N HIS A 1142 -16.31 48.81 21.51
CA HIS A 1142 -17.69 49.14 21.88
C HIS A 1142 -18.61 48.90 20.68
N ILE A 1143 -19.79 48.32 20.92
CA ILE A 1143 -20.74 47.91 19.88
C ILE A 1143 -22.14 48.37 20.29
N GLN A 1144 -22.92 48.85 19.32
CA GLN A 1144 -24.34 49.10 19.47
C GLN A 1144 -25.13 48.26 18.46
N GLY A 1145 -26.09 47.49 18.96
CA GLY A 1145 -26.79 46.44 18.21
C GLY A 1145 -26.15 45.07 18.41
N GLN A 1146 -26.76 44.03 17.84
CA GLN A 1146 -26.27 42.65 17.93
C GLN A 1146 -25.37 42.33 16.73
N LEU A 1147 -24.06 42.28 16.94
CA LEU A 1147 -23.11 41.90 15.89
C LEU A 1147 -23.20 40.39 15.60
N VAL A 1148 -23.50 40.03 14.36
CA VAL A 1148 -23.62 38.63 13.91
C VAL A 1148 -22.47 38.31 12.96
N GLU A 1149 -21.70 37.25 13.25
CA GLU A 1149 -20.64 36.75 12.38
C GLU A 1149 -21.22 36.29 11.03
N SER A 1150 -20.58 36.69 9.93
CA SER A 1150 -21.05 36.41 8.58
C SER A 1150 -19.85 36.24 7.64
N ASN A 1151 -19.97 35.30 6.69
CA ASN A 1151 -18.96 35.09 5.66
C ASN A 1151 -18.96 36.19 4.58
N CYS A 1152 -19.87 37.17 4.65
CA CYS A 1152 -19.99 38.30 3.72
C CYS A 1152 -20.05 37.94 2.22
N GLY A 1153 -20.51 36.72 1.88
CA GLY A 1153 -20.48 36.23 0.51
C GLY A 1153 -19.07 35.92 -0.03
N ALA A 1154 -18.04 35.90 0.82
CA ALA A 1154 -16.66 35.56 0.49
C ALA A 1154 -16.42 34.03 0.38
N SER A 1155 -17.45 33.28 0.00
CA SER A 1155 -17.33 31.90 -0.48
C SER A 1155 -17.68 31.90 -1.97
N PRO A 1156 -16.86 31.30 -2.85
CA PRO A 1156 -17.31 31.09 -4.22
C PRO A 1156 -18.60 30.24 -4.20
N LEU A 1157 -19.45 30.43 -5.21
CA LEU A 1157 -20.51 29.47 -5.51
C LEU A 1157 -19.88 28.08 -5.55
N THR A 1158 -20.40 27.15 -4.74
CA THR A 1158 -19.98 25.74 -4.75
C THR A 1158 -20.53 25.01 -5.97
N LEU A 1159 -20.06 25.41 -7.15
CA LEU A 1159 -19.48 24.41 -8.03
C LEU A 1159 -18.11 24.10 -7.42
N SER A 1160 -17.93 22.87 -6.96
CA SER A 1160 -16.62 22.39 -6.51
C SER A 1160 -15.55 22.80 -7.53
N PRO A 1161 -14.37 23.29 -7.12
CA PRO A 1161 -13.24 23.28 -8.03
C PRO A 1161 -13.12 21.85 -8.55
N MET A 1162 -13.16 21.70 -9.87
CA MET A 1162 -13.17 20.40 -10.53
C MET A 1162 -12.01 19.58 -9.96
N SER A 1163 -12.31 18.42 -9.37
CA SER A 1163 -11.35 17.61 -8.65
C SER A 1163 -10.21 17.21 -9.58
N SER A 1164 -9.09 17.93 -9.50
CA SER A 1164 -7.84 17.59 -10.20
C SER A 1164 -7.08 16.49 -9.44
N ALA A 1165 -7.80 15.42 -9.17
CA ALA A 1165 -7.31 14.11 -8.79
C ALA A 1165 -8.35 13.13 -9.33
N THR A 1166 -8.01 12.49 -10.46
CA THR A 1166 -8.81 11.42 -11.06
C THR A 1166 -8.84 10.22 -10.12
N ASP A 1167 -9.93 10.08 -9.38
CA ASP A 1167 -10.37 8.79 -8.84
C ASP A 1167 -11.11 8.04 -9.98
N PRO A 1168 -10.65 6.86 -10.41
CA PRO A 1168 -11.27 6.15 -11.53
C PRO A 1168 -12.63 5.50 -11.26
N TRP A 1169 -13.10 5.40 -10.00
CA TRP A 1169 -14.17 4.45 -9.63
C TRP A 1169 -15.33 5.00 -8.78
N HIS A 1170 -15.82 6.22 -9.05
CA HIS A 1170 -17.14 6.65 -8.57
C HIS A 1170 -18.22 6.49 -9.64
N LEU A 1171 -18.96 5.38 -9.58
CA LEU A 1171 -20.08 5.07 -10.48
C LEU A 1171 -21.22 4.40 -9.70
N ASP A 1172 -22.12 5.24 -9.14
CA ASP A 1172 -23.38 4.74 -8.57
C ASP A 1172 -24.35 4.35 -9.68
N HIS A 1173 -24.94 3.15 -9.57
CA HIS A 1173 -25.97 2.67 -10.49
C HIS A 1173 -27.35 3.25 -10.15
N LEU A 1174 -28.11 3.70 -11.17
CA LEU A 1174 -29.43 3.12 -11.51
C LEU A 1174 -29.96 3.60 -12.88
N ASP A 1175 -30.44 2.63 -13.68
CA ASP A 1175 -31.46 2.67 -14.74
C ASP A 1175 -31.54 3.83 -15.76
N SER A 1176 -31.20 3.53 -17.03
CA SER A 1176 -32.23 3.22 -18.05
C SER A 1176 -31.64 2.82 -19.43
N ALA A 1177 -32.49 2.17 -20.24
CA ALA A 1177 -32.19 1.29 -21.36
C ALA A 1177 -31.49 1.86 -22.63
N SER A 1178 -30.82 0.93 -23.32
CA SER A 1178 -30.63 0.81 -24.79
C SER A 1178 -29.88 1.89 -25.59
N ALA A 1179 -28.72 1.51 -26.15
CA ALA A 1179 -28.54 1.35 -27.60
C ALA A 1179 -27.17 0.69 -27.93
N ASP A 1180 -27.12 -0.08 -29.02
CA ASP A 1180 -25.92 -0.79 -29.52
C ASP A 1180 -24.91 0.11 -30.27
N PHE A 1181 -23.74 -0.51 -30.50
CA PHE A 1181 -22.76 -0.32 -31.60
C PHE A 1181 -21.39 0.34 -31.27
N PRO A 1182 -20.31 -0.06 -31.99
CA PRO A 1182 -18.97 -0.19 -31.42
C PRO A 1182 -17.98 0.80 -32.02
N TYR A 1183 -16.79 0.94 -31.42
CA TYR A 1183 -15.68 1.58 -32.13
C TYR A 1183 -14.28 1.07 -31.78
N ASN A 1184 -13.44 1.00 -32.83
CA ASN A 1184 -12.02 0.66 -32.79
C ASN A 1184 -11.17 1.93 -32.50
N PRO A 1185 -9.89 1.82 -32.12
CA PRO A 1185 -9.11 2.98 -31.68
C PRO A 1185 -8.53 3.79 -32.87
N GLY A 1186 -8.75 5.11 -32.89
CA GLY A 1186 -8.01 6.00 -33.79
C GLY A 1186 -8.52 7.45 -33.93
N GLN A 1187 -7.65 8.42 -33.55
CA GLN A 1187 -7.60 9.83 -33.97
C GLN A 1187 -8.79 10.80 -33.73
N GLY A 1188 -8.46 12.08 -33.51
CA GLY A 1188 -9.40 13.21 -33.37
C GLY A 1188 -9.39 13.80 -31.95
N GLN A 1189 -8.58 14.80 -31.59
CA GLN A 1189 -8.67 16.20 -32.04
C GLN A 1189 -10.10 16.74 -32.09
N ALA A 1190 -10.51 17.44 -31.02
CA ALA A 1190 -11.66 18.34 -31.01
C ALA A 1190 -11.19 19.78 -30.75
N ILE A 1191 -11.69 20.73 -31.54
CA ILE A 1191 -11.24 22.13 -31.59
C ILE A 1191 -12.47 23.05 -31.57
N ARG A 1192 -12.43 24.11 -30.74
CA ARG A 1192 -13.20 25.38 -30.81
C ARG A 1192 -14.70 25.35 -30.44
N ASN A 1193 -15.35 26.48 -30.09
CA ASN A 1193 -14.98 27.92 -30.06
C ASN A 1193 -15.80 28.63 -28.94
N GLY A 1194 -15.52 29.85 -28.47
CA GLY A 1194 -14.50 30.87 -28.81
C GLY A 1194 -14.05 31.65 -27.55
N VAL A 1195 -13.24 32.70 -27.61
CA VAL A 1195 -13.61 34.05 -28.10
C VAL A 1195 -12.37 34.89 -28.51
N ASN A 1196 -12.59 35.82 -29.44
CA ASN A 1196 -11.78 36.98 -29.87
C ASN A 1196 -10.39 36.82 -30.56
N ARG A 1197 -10.41 37.21 -31.85
CA ARG A 1197 -9.28 37.75 -32.61
C ARG A 1197 -8.80 39.06 -31.95
N ASN A 1198 -7.53 39.11 -31.52
CA ASN A 1198 -6.68 40.32 -31.45
C ASN A 1198 -5.23 40.03 -31.01
N SER A 1199 -4.94 38.85 -30.44
CA SER A 1199 -3.61 38.47 -29.94
C SER A 1199 -2.51 38.34 -31.01
N ALA A 1200 -2.86 37.97 -32.25
CA ALA A 1200 -1.88 37.75 -33.32
C ALA A 1200 -1.10 39.01 -33.75
N ILE A 1201 -1.74 40.18 -33.70
CA ILE A 1201 -1.10 41.46 -34.06
C ILE A 1201 -0.13 41.89 -32.94
N ILE A 1202 -0.55 41.73 -31.68
CA ILE A 1202 0.24 42.12 -30.51
C ILE A 1202 1.49 41.22 -30.38
N GLY A 1203 1.36 39.91 -30.59
CA GLY A 1203 2.50 38.98 -30.61
C GLY A 1203 3.51 39.29 -31.71
N GLY A 1204 3.05 39.67 -32.91
CA GLY A 1204 3.92 40.08 -34.02
C GLY A 1204 4.72 41.35 -33.71
N VAL A 1205 4.10 42.37 -33.13
CA VAL A 1205 4.78 43.61 -32.75
C VAL A 1205 5.81 43.36 -31.65
N ILE A 1206 5.48 42.57 -30.62
CA ILE A 1206 6.41 42.23 -29.53
C ILE A 1206 7.62 41.44 -30.07
N ALA A 1207 7.42 40.50 -30.98
CA ALA A 1207 8.51 39.76 -31.61
C ALA A 1207 9.46 40.67 -32.42
N VAL A 1208 8.93 41.64 -33.17
CA VAL A 1208 9.74 42.63 -33.92
C VAL A 1208 10.49 43.58 -32.98
N VAL A 1209 9.89 43.98 -31.86
CA VAL A 1209 10.57 44.82 -30.85
C VAL A 1209 11.70 44.05 -30.16
N ILE A 1210 11.49 42.79 -29.77
CA ILE A 1210 12.54 41.95 -29.17
C ILE A 1210 13.67 41.68 -30.19
N PHE A 1211 13.32 41.42 -31.46
CA PHE A 1211 14.32 41.22 -32.52
C PHE A 1211 15.14 42.48 -32.81
N THR A 1212 14.51 43.66 -32.85
CA THR A 1212 15.25 44.92 -33.04
C THR A 1212 16.12 45.27 -31.82
N ILE A 1213 15.69 44.98 -30.60
CA ILE A 1213 16.52 45.11 -29.39
C ILE A 1213 17.73 44.15 -29.43
N LEU A 1214 17.54 42.89 -29.82
CA LEU A 1214 18.66 41.94 -29.98
C LEU A 1214 19.63 42.37 -31.09
N CYS A 1215 19.13 42.87 -32.22
CA CYS A 1215 19.97 43.39 -33.29
C CYS A 1215 20.76 44.64 -32.86
N THR A 1216 20.16 45.58 -32.12
CA THR A 1216 20.89 46.76 -31.61
C THR A 1216 21.89 46.38 -30.52
N LEU A 1217 21.58 45.39 -29.67
CA LEU A 1217 22.53 44.87 -28.68
C LEU A 1217 23.76 44.23 -29.36
N VAL A 1218 23.56 43.41 -30.40
CA VAL A 1218 24.65 42.83 -31.20
C VAL A 1218 25.45 43.92 -31.93
N PHE A 1219 24.79 44.99 -32.40
CA PHE A 1219 25.48 46.12 -33.03
C PHE A 1219 26.28 46.95 -32.02
N LEU A 1220 25.76 47.18 -30.82
CA LEU A 1220 26.44 47.85 -29.71
C LEU A 1220 27.65 47.05 -29.21
N ILE A 1221 27.50 45.74 -29.05
CA ILE A 1221 28.61 44.82 -28.71
C ILE A 1221 29.69 44.89 -29.80
N ARG A 1222 29.32 44.80 -31.09
CA ARG A 1222 30.28 44.97 -32.20
C ARG A 1222 30.88 46.39 -32.29
N TYR A 1223 30.17 47.42 -31.84
CA TYR A 1223 30.66 48.80 -31.82
C TYR A 1223 31.68 49.03 -30.69
N MET A 1224 31.38 48.55 -29.48
CA MET A 1224 32.29 48.58 -28.33
C MET A 1224 33.58 47.80 -28.60
N PHE A 1225 33.52 46.66 -29.29
CA PHE A 1225 34.72 45.89 -29.66
C PHE A 1225 35.52 46.46 -30.85
N ARG A 1226 35.07 47.55 -31.50
CA ARG A 1226 35.73 48.07 -32.71
C ARG A 1226 36.58 49.32 -32.51
N HIS A 1227 36.53 49.97 -31.34
CA HIS A 1227 37.33 51.15 -31.06
C HIS A 1227 38.08 51.08 -29.72
N LYS A 1228 39.41 51.18 -29.84
CA LYS A 1228 40.46 51.33 -28.81
C LYS A 1228 41.08 50.06 -28.20
N GLY A 1229 42.18 49.62 -28.82
CA GLY A 1229 43.44 49.52 -28.06
C GLY A 1229 43.97 50.94 -27.73
N THR A 1230 45.06 51.14 -26.98
CA THR A 1230 46.26 50.32 -26.85
C THR A 1230 47.12 50.79 -25.65
N TYR A 1231 47.62 49.86 -24.83
CA TYR A 1231 48.81 49.91 -23.92
C TYR A 1231 48.90 51.06 -22.88
N HIS A 1232 49.65 51.01 -21.77
CA HIS A 1232 50.64 50.11 -21.14
C HIS A 1232 50.27 49.98 -19.63
N THR A 1233 50.72 49.07 -18.76
CA THR A 1233 51.63 47.88 -18.73
C THR A 1233 51.13 46.98 -17.53
N ASN A 1234 51.67 45.83 -17.10
CA ASN A 1234 52.93 45.10 -17.39
C ASN A 1234 52.70 43.55 -17.30
N GLU A 1235 53.76 42.77 -17.05
CA GLU A 1235 53.78 41.30 -16.87
C GLU A 1235 53.64 40.89 -15.38
N ALA A 1236 53.47 39.62 -14.96
CA ALA A 1236 53.65 38.29 -15.60
C ALA A 1236 52.54 37.31 -15.14
N LYS A 1237 51.98 36.43 -15.99
CA LYS A 1237 52.51 35.12 -16.48
C LYS A 1237 52.79 34.09 -15.37
N GLY A 1238 52.10 32.95 -15.41
CA GLY A 1238 52.34 31.83 -14.49
C GLY A 1238 51.23 30.77 -14.50
N ALA A 1239 51.04 30.09 -15.64
CA ALA A 1239 50.36 28.79 -15.65
C ALA A 1239 51.40 27.67 -15.63
N GLU A 1240 50.96 26.47 -15.21
CA GLU A 1240 51.67 25.19 -15.33
C GLU A 1240 52.89 24.95 -14.43
N SER A 1241 52.67 24.08 -13.42
CA SER A 1241 53.55 23.02 -12.87
C SER A 1241 53.77 23.05 -11.34
N ALA A 1242 52.83 22.47 -10.59
CA ALA A 1242 53.06 21.88 -9.26
C ALA A 1242 51.90 20.93 -8.90
N GLU A 1243 52.22 19.81 -8.23
CA GLU A 1243 51.26 18.79 -7.78
C GLU A 1243 50.92 19.00 -6.29
N SER A 1244 49.66 18.76 -5.91
CA SER A 1244 49.10 18.87 -4.54
C SER A 1244 48.85 20.29 -3.98
N ALA A 1245 48.03 20.36 -2.92
CA ALA A 1245 47.38 21.59 -2.44
C ALA A 1245 48.12 22.31 -1.29
N ASP A 1246 49.17 21.71 -0.73
CA ASP A 1246 49.81 22.19 0.51
C ASP A 1246 50.78 23.37 0.31
N ALA A 1247 50.99 23.80 -0.94
CA ALA A 1247 51.92 24.88 -1.31
C ALA A 1247 51.29 26.29 -1.38
N ALA A 1248 49.99 26.44 -1.10
CA ALA A 1248 49.29 27.73 -1.19
C ALA A 1248 49.13 28.47 0.16
N ILE A 1249 49.61 27.88 1.26
CA ILE A 1249 49.53 28.43 2.61
C ILE A 1249 50.95 28.76 3.09
N MET A 1250 51.12 29.90 3.76
CA MET A 1250 52.39 30.47 4.26
C MET A 1250 53.27 31.19 3.22
N ASN A 1251 52.99 32.49 2.99
CA ASN A 1251 53.90 33.55 3.43
C ASN A 1251 53.33 34.98 3.22
N ASN A 1252 53.10 35.68 4.33
CA ASN A 1252 53.46 37.09 4.56
C ASN A 1252 53.06 37.52 5.99
N ASP A 1253 53.97 37.29 6.96
CA ASP A 1253 54.57 38.25 7.92
C ASP A 1253 53.74 39.33 8.68
N PRO A 1254 54.21 39.92 9.82
CA PRO A 1254 55.22 39.46 10.80
C PRO A 1254 54.86 39.62 12.32
N ASN A 1255 55.76 39.08 13.18
CA ASN A 1255 56.19 39.52 14.55
C ASN A 1255 55.53 39.05 15.89
N PHE A 1256 56.31 38.23 16.62
CA PHE A 1256 56.62 38.19 18.08
C PHE A 1256 55.46 37.95 19.11
N THR A 1257 55.51 36.96 20.03
CA THR A 1257 56.64 36.39 20.82
C THR A 1257 56.45 34.90 21.20
N GLU A 1258 57.55 34.13 21.17
CA GLU A 1258 58.07 33.11 22.14
C GLU A 1258 57.14 32.11 22.91
N THR A 1259 57.49 30.83 23.20
CA THR A 1259 58.62 29.92 22.83
C THR A 1259 58.33 28.43 23.24
N ILE A 1260 58.93 27.44 22.54
CA ILE A 1260 59.55 26.15 23.05
C ILE A 1260 58.61 25.08 23.70
N ASP A 1261 58.71 23.75 23.53
CA ASP A 1261 59.60 22.77 22.82
C ASP A 1261 58.74 21.51 22.47
N GLU A 1262 58.78 20.90 21.28
CA GLU A 1262 59.69 19.87 20.72
C GLU A 1262 59.39 18.38 21.00
N SER A 1263 59.74 17.56 19.99
CA SER A 1263 59.98 16.09 20.01
C SER A 1263 58.76 15.13 20.02
N LYS A 1264 58.77 13.94 19.39
CA LYS A 1264 59.42 13.40 18.16
C LYS A 1264 58.91 11.96 17.94
N LYS A 1265 59.05 11.40 16.73
CA LYS A 1265 59.10 9.94 16.43
C LYS A 1265 57.82 9.10 16.60
N GLU A 1266 57.66 7.91 16.01
CA GLU A 1266 58.09 7.28 14.73
C GLU A 1266 57.59 5.80 14.73
N TRP A 1267 57.13 5.26 13.59
CA TRP A 1267 56.97 3.82 13.23
C TRP A 1267 56.12 2.83 14.10
N LEU A 1268 55.21 2.11 13.42
CA LEU A 1268 54.71 0.72 13.68
C LEU A 1268 53.99 0.47 15.04
N ILE A 1269 52.81 -0.16 15.10
CA ILE A 1269 52.15 -1.14 14.20
C ILE A 1269 50.73 -0.67 13.85
#